data_AF-A0A814Y5D0-F1
#
_entry.id   AF-A0A814Y5D0-F1
#
_cell.length_a   1.000
_cell.length_b   1.000
_cell.length_c   1.000
_cell.angle_alpha   90.00
_cell.angle_beta   90.00
_cell.angle_gamma   90.00
#
_symmetry.space_group_name_H-M   'P 1'
#
loop_
_entity.id
_entity.type
_entity.pdbx_description
1 polymer ?
#
loop_
_entity_poly.entity_id
_entity_poly.type
_entity_poly.pdbx_seq_one_letter_code
_entity_poly.pdbx_strand_id
1 'polypeptide(L)'
;MKGLLYSQDGAYAFPLGPKVTTVGRDNCDISINSPNVDNQHGLIEYDDEQRCFILKDLNSSSGTYVHDCRVQNAAVRLSNGDIIRFGCNGLPLEFRIEQTQETTMPSIYQRQAATNSLQLISQTIPSRRAPNGITNQQQQIDVTQNPGFSLRTRPSSVGSKRTSSILTNPNNQDLNMTRDSHVRTNAWTINSTSNNSRNMINGSFVGELDISSHDNMEITNRVDQLEKEVKGRDAEIRGLNDRLRSLEPSSSTFTNEVRTLKNELEKVKREKQAASGLITNLQRDLLLKESDVAKLTREIEGMKSDSRDKDLRLQSLQAKLNLLRDRNRAEEDRYTKEKELKMKVAEQQINELNESVNRLKSQLQDTETQLLRLNQNEQKLKQECEDARGQLVELQRNETTLKTNLENSEKKHNEFCTNIWKCFSTDDDDDYDEDQHNLVEQIQQLKQQLDQSRIETQQQRDTHAHLNEELRNSLAKFIDMLKSTMQEQTTSETLLNIRQQMIDLNENAQDGTLVGMFKQTAINIIDYHTRLISEINNLVIKREDQQGELPVNETLALIRRQYEDLEREKQSLSLEHTSHEGNFRSELEKITAEKDAFWQQHYNDECNRLREENVQAQNDYDEQIRSLSDRLETATSRNSEYLQRWNALQVESSNKIDELTTQLHECQRQLTEEKEQQYGLTDTHERQKEEYNQLEKEKNATIDELNAQLIVYRGQVQQFSKTIVQFEKNLTEEQEKRLKLQTELDAVNKKVKGKPPTPPVSVEKIIPVLMTTSVADVSNEVYAHKTRIQEQEQIIISLRRDLAGLNARLSDVNGELTDKQKRALEKSDTTIRDQTKELNTTRVKLSKLSDIVDKQSAKIESLQTDLAKSKTLANQYQLLVDQRQTDIDRLTQNLEQKTSIVDRVERTHHDEGRVTHEFVAIGAQCKGERHEQTIERQRQALNELRARMKSIEQLRPANPSYEKTLQQVVSLKRELAEIRARQALPIDISFLTAPASNSIQHQSATMSSQTLTAAASFGMSPEAQKIIEERTAHAETMNTLQSCDELYNTFTRKLVRLLDIDDDTLLNTSPLSTVPANERYLAVQQRQRIIDILLQKLEVLHDRLTRKEDLLKDYERDLGKLRQAEILLREKNILVQDLQTDKQIKDDETLFLRNNLRETQDTLNQEKRVNSSIKLGRNIDQVQPNELIRRNGGSATTLHHHCPPDINGKIHTVKRDMNEKINRKNYEIKTLKQELHEALDTLSEQSHKVKVLELQSMDISNGTIK
;
A
#
# COMPACT_ATOMS: atom_id res chain seq x y z
N MET A 1 -2.87 14.44 -15.75
CA MET A 1 -3.21 15.33 -16.89
C MET A 1 -4.70 15.62 -16.78
N LYS A 2 -5.14 16.88 -16.80
CA LYS A 2 -6.58 17.21 -16.82
C LYS A 2 -6.97 17.75 -18.19
N GLY A 3 -7.99 17.16 -18.80
CA GLY A 3 -8.61 17.68 -20.01
C GLY A 3 -9.83 18.51 -19.65
N LEU A 4 -10.02 19.64 -20.35
CA LEU A 4 -11.20 20.50 -20.22
C LEU A 4 -11.68 20.92 -21.61
N LEU A 5 -13.00 21.08 -21.76
CA LEU A 5 -13.61 21.72 -22.93
C LEU A 5 -14.05 23.13 -22.54
N TYR A 6 -13.41 24.16 -23.12
CA TYR A 6 -13.79 25.55 -22.92
C TYR A 6 -14.77 26.01 -24.00
N SER A 7 -15.84 26.71 -23.62
CA SER A 7 -16.60 27.52 -24.57
C SER A 7 -15.68 28.56 -25.22
N GLN A 8 -15.93 28.91 -26.49
CA GLN A 8 -15.13 29.88 -27.23
C GLN A 8 -15.06 31.27 -26.54
N ASP A 9 -16.09 31.64 -25.77
CA ASP A 9 -16.13 32.88 -24.97
C ASP A 9 -15.38 32.78 -23.63
N GLY A 10 -14.81 31.62 -23.30
CA GLY A 10 -14.17 31.32 -22.01
C GLY A 10 -15.12 31.20 -20.81
N ALA A 11 -16.40 31.57 -20.96
CA ALA A 11 -17.38 31.66 -19.88
C ALA A 11 -17.77 30.33 -19.22
N TYR A 12 -17.55 29.20 -19.89
CA TYR A 12 -17.84 27.85 -19.39
C TYR A 12 -16.66 26.93 -19.67
N ALA A 13 -16.31 26.10 -18.69
CA ALA A 13 -15.29 25.06 -18.81
C ALA A 13 -15.86 23.74 -18.27
N PHE A 14 -15.96 22.73 -19.14
CA PHE A 14 -16.44 21.40 -18.78
C PHE A 14 -15.23 20.49 -18.50
N PRO A 15 -14.99 20.05 -17.27
CA PRO A 15 -13.90 19.13 -16.95
C PRO A 15 -14.22 17.73 -17.51
N LEU A 16 -13.23 17.08 -18.13
CA LEU A 16 -13.37 15.68 -18.54
C LEU A 16 -13.19 14.74 -17.35
N GLY A 17 -13.93 13.63 -17.38
CA GLY A 17 -13.79 12.53 -16.43
C GLY A 17 -12.43 11.83 -16.52
N PRO A 18 -11.99 11.15 -15.44
CA PRO A 18 -10.63 10.61 -15.33
C PRO A 18 -10.32 9.41 -16.24
N LYS A 19 -11.32 8.85 -16.93
CA LYS A 19 -11.18 7.75 -17.91
C LYS A 19 -12.11 7.89 -19.10
N VAL A 20 -13.39 8.18 -18.85
CA VAL A 20 -14.43 8.32 -19.87
C VAL A 20 -15.29 9.53 -19.52
N THR A 21 -15.76 10.24 -20.55
CA THR A 21 -16.73 11.34 -20.46
C THR A 21 -17.75 11.17 -21.58
N THR A 22 -19.03 11.06 -21.23
CA THR A 22 -20.16 11.06 -22.17
C THR A 22 -20.61 12.49 -22.48
N VAL A 23 -20.95 12.75 -23.74
CA VAL A 23 -21.44 14.05 -24.20
C VAL A 23 -22.74 13.85 -24.97
N GLY A 24 -23.76 14.63 -24.63
CA GLY A 24 -25.09 14.51 -25.21
C GLY A 24 -26.04 15.55 -24.62
N ARG A 25 -27.35 15.36 -24.82
CA ARG A 25 -28.38 16.28 -24.31
C ARG A 25 -28.92 15.90 -22.93
N ASP A 26 -29.04 14.61 -22.65
CA ASP A 26 -29.70 14.05 -21.46
C ASP A 26 -28.89 12.85 -20.94
N ASN A 27 -28.81 12.67 -19.61
CA ASN A 27 -28.08 11.57 -18.96
C ASN A 27 -26.62 11.38 -19.44
N CYS A 28 -25.90 12.50 -19.68
CA CYS A 28 -24.49 12.53 -20.04
C CYS A 28 -23.67 13.40 -19.07
N ASP A 29 -22.41 13.04 -18.85
CA ASP A 29 -21.46 13.75 -17.97
C ASP A 29 -21.31 15.23 -18.38
N ILE A 30 -21.32 15.50 -19.69
CA ILE A 30 -21.44 16.84 -20.26
C ILE A 30 -22.77 16.92 -21.02
N SER A 31 -23.75 17.57 -20.40
CA SER A 31 -25.09 17.78 -20.97
C SER A 31 -25.15 19.13 -21.70
N ILE A 32 -25.22 19.09 -23.04
CA ILE A 32 -25.31 20.24 -23.94
C ILE A 32 -26.76 20.38 -24.42
N ASN A 33 -27.50 21.33 -23.86
CA ASN A 33 -28.89 21.58 -24.22
C ASN A 33 -29.00 22.31 -25.58
N SER A 34 -28.93 21.55 -26.67
CA SER A 34 -29.07 22.02 -28.05
C SER A 34 -29.94 21.05 -28.86
N PRO A 35 -30.81 21.51 -29.76
CA PRO A 35 -31.64 20.63 -30.60
C PRO A 35 -30.82 19.85 -31.65
N ASN A 36 -29.57 20.24 -31.91
CA ASN A 36 -28.65 19.55 -32.83
C ASN A 36 -27.74 18.53 -32.12
N VAL A 37 -27.97 18.28 -30.82
CA VAL A 37 -27.24 17.30 -30.00
C VAL A 37 -28.22 16.20 -29.60
N ASP A 38 -27.80 14.95 -29.75
CA ASP A 38 -28.61 13.77 -29.41
C ASP A 38 -28.49 13.46 -27.91
N ASN A 39 -29.42 12.66 -27.36
CA ASN A 39 -29.41 12.29 -25.94
C ASN A 39 -28.04 11.74 -25.50
N GLN A 40 -27.46 10.83 -26.28
CA GLN A 40 -26.05 10.45 -26.23
C GLN A 40 -25.46 10.68 -27.64
N HIS A 41 -24.45 11.53 -27.77
CA HIS A 41 -23.97 12.04 -29.06
C HIS A 41 -22.48 11.72 -29.30
N GLY A 42 -21.65 11.82 -28.26
CA GLY A 42 -20.22 11.55 -28.34
C GLY A 42 -19.62 11.03 -27.03
N LEU A 43 -18.42 10.48 -27.14
CA LEU A 43 -17.64 9.91 -26.05
C LEU A 43 -16.21 10.45 -26.12
N ILE A 44 -15.66 10.93 -25.01
CA ILE A 44 -14.23 11.27 -24.89
C ILE A 44 -13.61 10.33 -23.85
N GLU A 45 -12.65 9.53 -24.29
CA GLU A 45 -11.95 8.52 -23.50
C GLU A 45 -10.47 8.93 -23.35
N TYR A 46 -9.89 8.67 -22.17
CA TYR A 46 -8.46 8.87 -21.94
C TYR A 46 -7.71 7.55 -22.08
N ASP A 47 -6.81 7.50 -23.06
CA ASP A 47 -5.92 6.37 -23.31
C ASP A 47 -4.71 6.46 -22.36
N ASP A 48 -4.69 5.59 -21.35
CA ASP A 48 -3.62 5.47 -20.35
C ASP A 48 -2.26 5.07 -20.98
N GLU A 49 -2.25 4.30 -22.09
CA GLU A 49 -1.04 3.84 -22.76
C GLU A 49 -0.43 4.94 -23.64
N GLN A 50 -1.26 5.62 -24.45
CA GLN A 50 -0.84 6.68 -25.35
C GLN A 50 -0.82 8.09 -24.72
N ARG A 51 -1.29 8.22 -23.48
CA ARG A 51 -1.41 9.46 -22.70
C ARG A 51 -2.11 10.57 -23.48
N CYS A 52 -3.24 10.25 -24.11
CA CYS A 52 -4.02 11.19 -24.91
C CYS A 52 -5.52 10.98 -24.76
N PHE A 53 -6.29 12.03 -25.04
CA PHE A 53 -7.74 11.93 -25.10
C PHE A 53 -8.17 11.54 -26.52
N ILE A 54 -9.20 10.72 -26.63
CA ILE A 54 -9.70 10.12 -27.85
C ILE A 54 -11.21 10.37 -27.92
N LEU A 55 -11.64 11.11 -28.94
CA LEU A 55 -13.03 11.41 -29.24
C LEU A 55 -13.62 10.34 -30.17
N LYS A 56 -14.82 9.86 -29.84
CA LYS A 56 -15.62 8.93 -30.65
C LYS A 56 -17.03 9.50 -30.80
N ASP A 57 -17.52 9.58 -32.03
CA ASP A 57 -18.93 9.88 -32.30
C ASP A 57 -19.79 8.62 -32.07
N LEU A 58 -20.95 8.75 -31.43
CA LEU A 58 -21.83 7.61 -31.09
C LEU A 58 -22.85 7.31 -32.20
N ASN A 59 -22.44 7.45 -33.47
CA ASN A 59 -23.30 7.46 -34.66
C ASN A 59 -24.41 8.52 -34.58
N SER A 60 -24.03 9.74 -34.17
CA SER A 60 -24.96 10.83 -33.94
C SER A 60 -25.64 11.32 -35.22
N SER A 61 -26.91 11.73 -35.09
CA SER A 61 -27.77 12.20 -36.18
C SER A 61 -27.14 13.36 -36.94
N SER A 62 -26.58 14.30 -36.18
CA SER A 62 -26.04 15.57 -36.66
C SER A 62 -24.51 15.56 -36.81
N GLY A 63 -23.82 14.54 -36.29
CA GLY A 63 -22.37 14.35 -36.37
C GLY A 63 -21.55 15.17 -35.39
N THR A 64 -20.47 14.57 -34.87
CA THR A 64 -19.39 15.28 -34.18
C THR A 64 -18.32 15.74 -35.19
N TYR A 65 -17.71 16.91 -34.95
CA TYR A 65 -16.70 17.55 -35.80
C TYR A 65 -15.49 18.00 -34.98
N VAL A 66 -14.29 17.89 -35.53
CA VAL A 66 -13.05 18.46 -34.99
C VAL A 66 -12.41 19.32 -36.09
N HIS A 67 -12.14 20.60 -35.82
CA HIS A 67 -11.65 21.56 -36.82
C HIS A 67 -12.48 21.55 -38.13
N ASP A 68 -13.82 21.56 -37.99
CA ASP A 68 -14.81 21.44 -39.08
C ASP A 68 -14.79 20.11 -39.88
N CYS A 69 -13.84 19.22 -39.62
CA CYS A 69 -13.81 17.86 -40.18
C CYS A 69 -14.74 16.93 -39.39
N ARG A 70 -15.74 16.32 -40.04
CA ARG A 70 -16.65 15.36 -39.41
C ARG A 70 -15.90 14.09 -39.01
N VAL A 71 -16.12 13.63 -37.77
CA VAL A 71 -15.68 12.32 -37.29
C VAL A 71 -16.49 11.22 -38.01
N GLN A 72 -15.82 10.32 -38.72
CA GLN A 72 -16.46 9.26 -39.53
C GLN A 72 -16.08 7.88 -39.01
N ASN A 73 -16.91 7.31 -38.13
CA ASN A 73 -16.81 5.94 -37.59
C ASN A 73 -15.42 5.55 -37.02
N ALA A 74 -14.62 6.55 -36.66
CA ALA A 74 -13.22 6.39 -36.26
C ALA A 74 -12.96 7.19 -34.98
N ALA A 75 -12.06 6.66 -34.15
CA ALA A 75 -11.62 7.29 -32.92
C ALA A 75 -10.55 8.36 -33.23
N VAL A 76 -10.80 9.61 -32.88
CA VAL A 76 -9.93 10.76 -33.20
C VAL A 76 -9.17 11.19 -31.97
N ARG A 77 -7.83 11.13 -32.02
CA ARG A 77 -6.95 11.65 -30.97
C ARG A 77 -7.06 13.18 -30.90
N LEU A 78 -7.35 13.70 -29.72
CA LEU A 78 -7.42 15.13 -29.44
C LEU A 78 -6.05 15.69 -29.02
N SER A 79 -5.78 16.91 -29.45
CA SER A 79 -4.59 17.71 -29.14
C SER A 79 -4.96 19.03 -28.46
N ASN A 80 -4.07 19.57 -27.63
CA ASN A 80 -4.34 20.84 -26.92
C ASN A 80 -4.53 22.01 -27.90
N GLY A 81 -5.72 22.60 -27.91
CA GLY A 81 -6.17 23.63 -28.84
C GLY A 81 -7.23 23.16 -29.84
N ASP A 82 -7.57 21.87 -29.88
CA ASP A 82 -8.52 21.32 -30.85
C ASP A 82 -9.94 21.86 -30.65
N ILE A 83 -10.54 22.42 -31.71
CA ILE A 83 -11.92 22.93 -31.67
C ILE A 83 -12.91 21.82 -32.05
N ILE A 84 -13.70 21.36 -31.08
CA ILE A 84 -14.72 20.32 -31.20
C ILE A 84 -16.11 20.96 -31.36
N ARG A 85 -16.98 20.35 -32.15
CA ARG A 85 -18.42 20.69 -32.27
C ARG A 85 -19.27 19.42 -32.25
N PHE A 86 -20.32 19.45 -31.44
CA PHE A 86 -21.33 18.40 -31.35
C PHE A 86 -22.58 18.86 -32.11
N GLY A 87 -22.85 18.21 -33.25
CA GLY A 87 -23.82 18.64 -34.25
C GLY A 87 -23.24 19.63 -35.27
N CYS A 88 -23.80 19.62 -36.49
CA CYS A 88 -23.35 20.44 -37.62
C CYS A 88 -23.40 21.96 -37.39
N ASN A 89 -24.28 22.43 -36.49
CA ASN A 89 -24.34 23.80 -35.99
C ASN A 89 -24.19 23.81 -34.45
N GLY A 90 -23.28 22.98 -33.93
CA GLY A 90 -22.96 22.91 -32.50
C GLY A 90 -22.18 24.12 -31.99
N LEU A 91 -22.15 24.29 -30.67
CA LEU A 91 -21.26 25.26 -30.01
C LEU A 91 -19.79 24.84 -30.19
N PRO A 92 -18.88 25.74 -30.59
CA PRO A 92 -17.45 25.48 -30.60
C PRO A 92 -16.89 25.35 -29.18
N LEU A 93 -16.27 24.20 -28.90
CA LEU A 93 -15.59 23.90 -27.64
C LEU A 93 -14.10 23.67 -27.90
N GLU A 94 -13.23 24.49 -27.32
CA GLU A 94 -11.78 24.32 -27.41
C GLU A 94 -11.30 23.32 -26.34
N PHE A 95 -10.71 22.21 -26.78
CA PHE A 95 -10.12 21.22 -25.90
C PHE A 95 -8.74 21.67 -25.41
N ARG A 96 -8.60 21.86 -24.10
CA ARG A 96 -7.34 22.23 -23.45
C ARG A 96 -6.88 21.17 -22.45
N ILE A 97 -5.57 21.04 -22.32
CA ILE A 97 -4.89 20.18 -21.36
C ILE A 97 -4.24 21.06 -20.31
N GLU A 98 -4.78 21.06 -19.09
CA GLU A 98 -4.11 21.65 -17.94
C GLU A 98 -2.94 20.72 -17.52
N GLN A 99 -1.74 21.17 -17.84
CA GLN A 99 -0.54 20.83 -17.09
C GLN A 99 -0.53 21.72 -15.83
N THR A 100 -0.66 21.11 -14.65
CA THR A 100 -0.50 21.82 -13.37
C THR A 100 0.93 22.29 -13.20
N GLN A 101 1.20 23.53 -13.59
CA GLN A 101 2.42 24.24 -13.18
C GLN A 101 2.34 24.50 -11.67
N GLU A 102 3.47 24.32 -10.98
CA GLU A 102 3.57 24.57 -9.55
C GLU A 102 3.67 26.09 -9.29
N THR A 103 2.53 26.78 -9.26
CA THR A 103 2.46 28.16 -8.75
C THR A 103 2.79 28.16 -7.25
N THR A 104 4.05 28.43 -6.93
CA THR A 104 4.50 28.75 -5.58
C THR A 104 3.75 29.97 -5.05
N MET A 105 2.89 29.75 -4.06
CA MET A 105 2.13 30.83 -3.43
C MET A 105 3.06 31.81 -2.70
N PRO A 106 3.01 33.13 -2.99
CA PRO A 106 3.80 34.11 -2.27
C PRO A 106 3.37 34.19 -0.79
N SER A 107 4.33 34.29 0.12
CA SER A 107 4.06 34.47 1.54
C SER A 107 3.54 35.89 1.83
N ILE A 108 2.28 36.01 2.26
CA ILE A 108 1.66 37.30 2.63
C ILE A 108 1.45 37.36 4.16
N TYR A 109 2.56 37.53 4.89
CA TYR A 109 2.54 38.04 6.28
C TYR A 109 3.68 39.04 6.53
N GLN A 110 3.79 40.06 5.68
CA GLN A 110 4.61 41.24 5.98
C GLN A 110 3.82 42.54 5.74
N ARG A 111 3.05 42.95 6.76
CA ARG A 111 2.33 44.23 6.78
C ARG A 111 3.36 45.34 7.00
N GLN A 112 3.76 46.04 5.93
CA GLN A 112 4.71 47.15 6.02
C GLN A 112 4.13 48.31 6.85
N ALA A 113 4.99 48.95 7.64
CA ALA A 113 4.62 50.11 8.44
C ALA A 113 4.56 51.37 7.57
N ALA A 114 3.44 52.10 7.64
CA ALA A 114 3.37 53.46 7.14
C ALA A 114 4.16 54.39 8.08
N THR A 115 4.92 55.33 7.51
CA THR A 115 5.65 56.34 8.27
C THR A 115 4.70 57.36 8.90
N ASN A 116 4.82 57.60 10.22
CA ASN A 116 4.71 58.97 10.74
C ASN A 116 5.28 59.15 12.15
N SER A 117 5.79 60.36 12.37
CA SER A 117 6.56 60.86 13.50
C SER A 117 5.89 60.80 14.88
N LEU A 118 6.73 60.64 15.91
CA LEU A 118 6.68 61.30 17.22
C LEU A 118 5.31 61.54 17.90
N GLN A 119 5.09 60.87 19.04
CA GLN A 119 4.75 61.61 20.27
C GLN A 119 5.13 60.85 21.56
N LEU A 120 5.22 61.61 22.65
CA LEU A 120 5.71 61.21 23.97
C LEU A 120 4.58 61.30 25.00
N ILE A 121 4.36 60.25 25.80
CA ILE A 121 3.72 60.18 27.14
C ILE A 121 3.87 58.69 27.55
N SER A 122 4.60 58.26 28.60
CA SER A 122 4.78 58.70 30.00
C SER A 122 3.73 58.14 30.97
N GLN A 123 4.16 57.89 32.22
CA GLN A 123 3.40 57.31 33.36
C GLN A 123 3.17 55.78 33.29
N THR A 124 3.40 54.97 34.34
CA THR A 124 4.00 55.20 35.68
C THR A 124 4.89 54.04 36.15
N ILE A 125 5.96 54.35 36.89
CA ILE A 125 6.63 53.43 37.83
C ILE A 125 6.59 54.05 39.22
N PRO A 126 6.07 53.32 40.23
CA PRO A 126 6.82 53.13 41.48
C PRO A 126 6.74 51.65 41.97
N SER A 127 7.61 51.14 42.85
CA SER A 127 8.59 51.85 43.69
C SER A 127 9.88 51.09 43.97
N ARG A 128 10.99 51.83 43.90
CA ARG A 128 12.24 51.78 44.70
C ARG A 128 12.67 50.51 45.46
N ARG A 129 13.91 50.09 45.13
CA ARG A 129 15.15 49.98 45.97
C ARG A 129 15.12 49.03 47.20
N ALA A 130 16.07 48.13 47.42
CA ALA A 130 17.55 48.30 47.54
C ALA A 130 17.93 49.16 48.78
N PRO A 131 19.06 48.91 49.51
CA PRO A 131 20.40 48.90 48.90
C PRO A 131 21.55 48.13 49.63
N ASN A 132 22.78 48.34 49.13
CA ASN A 132 24.11 48.22 49.76
C ASN A 132 24.72 46.81 49.99
N GLY A 133 26.02 46.60 49.72
CA GLY A 133 26.99 47.48 49.04
C GLY A 133 28.48 47.11 49.28
N ILE A 134 29.38 48.03 48.86
CA ILE A 134 30.84 48.10 49.15
C ILE A 134 31.74 47.16 48.30
N THR A 135 32.97 47.48 47.84
CA THR A 135 33.61 48.72 47.29
C THR A 135 35.03 48.37 46.76
N ASN A 136 35.48 49.01 45.66
CA ASN A 136 36.87 49.20 45.18
C ASN A 136 37.76 48.01 44.71
N GLN A 137 38.85 48.43 44.05
CA GLN A 137 39.98 47.67 43.49
C GLN A 137 41.22 47.76 44.42
N GLN A 138 42.31 47.09 43.99
CA GLN A 138 43.76 47.33 44.26
C GLN A 138 44.49 46.50 45.35
N GLN A 139 45.63 45.92 44.92
CA GLN A 139 46.87 45.59 45.66
C GLN A 139 46.76 44.52 46.79
N GLN A 140 47.79 43.72 47.12
CA GLN A 140 49.11 43.37 46.54
C GLN A 140 49.40 41.89 46.96
N ILE A 141 50.42 41.15 46.51
CA ILE A 141 51.86 41.22 46.87
C ILE A 141 52.65 40.23 45.95
N ASP A 142 53.85 40.65 45.53
CA ASP A 142 55.09 39.95 45.07
C ASP A 142 55.09 38.46 44.61
N VAL A 143 55.68 38.04 43.47
CA VAL A 143 57.03 38.26 42.85
C VAL A 143 58.11 37.33 43.48
N THR A 144 58.93 36.50 42.78
CA THR A 144 59.61 36.60 41.46
C THR A 144 59.96 35.22 40.82
N GLN A 145 60.42 35.24 39.55
CA GLN A 145 61.42 34.35 38.91
C GLN A 145 61.06 32.95 38.33
N ASN A 146 61.78 32.66 37.23
CA ASN A 146 61.99 31.41 36.47
C ASN A 146 63.47 30.99 36.72
N PRO A 147 64.02 29.79 36.36
CA PRO A 147 63.46 28.69 35.58
C PRO A 147 63.82 27.24 36.06
N GLY A 148 63.40 26.21 35.30
CA GLY A 148 64.30 25.09 34.93
C GLY A 148 64.15 23.70 35.59
N PHE A 149 64.28 22.67 34.74
CA PHE A 149 64.83 21.31 34.92
C PHE A 149 64.58 20.45 36.20
N SER A 150 63.84 19.35 35.99
CA SER A 150 64.23 17.93 36.18
C SER A 150 65.09 17.49 37.38
N LEU A 151 64.63 16.47 38.14
CA LEU A 151 65.26 15.12 38.21
C LEU A 151 64.60 14.12 39.20
N ARG A 152 64.85 12.82 38.95
CA ARG A 152 65.01 11.67 39.88
C ARG A 152 63.87 11.07 40.76
N THR A 153 63.44 9.87 40.33
CA THR A 153 63.44 8.56 41.06
C THR A 153 62.79 8.37 42.45
N ARG A 154 61.85 7.39 42.51
CA ARG A 154 61.60 6.31 43.52
C ARG A 154 62.14 6.49 44.97
N PRO A 155 61.33 6.19 46.01
CA PRO A 155 61.15 4.77 46.41
C PRO A 155 59.70 4.40 46.85
N SER A 156 59.53 3.41 47.76
CA SER A 156 58.31 2.61 48.00
C SER A 156 57.89 2.45 49.47
N SER A 157 56.59 2.31 49.76
CA SER A 157 56.02 1.80 51.03
C SER A 157 54.59 1.20 50.78
N VAL A 158 54.22 -0.01 51.26
CA VAL A 158 53.73 -0.48 52.59
C VAL A 158 52.22 -0.25 52.87
N GLY A 159 51.48 -1.31 53.25
CA GLY A 159 50.13 -1.25 53.87
C GLY A 159 49.32 -2.57 53.79
N SER A 160 48.70 -3.06 54.88
CA SER A 160 47.93 -4.34 54.90
C SER A 160 47.02 -4.56 56.14
N LYS A 161 45.89 -5.27 55.97
CA LYS A 161 45.07 -6.03 56.98
C LYS A 161 44.40 -7.21 56.21
N ARG A 162 44.39 -8.51 56.60
CA ARG A 162 44.07 -9.26 57.86
C ARG A 162 42.54 -9.33 58.16
N THR A 163 41.90 -10.46 58.51
CA THR A 163 42.30 -11.84 58.96
C THR A 163 41.07 -12.79 58.79
N SER A 164 41.10 -13.99 58.16
CA SER A 164 41.63 -15.33 58.54
C SER A 164 40.66 -16.29 59.30
N SER A 165 40.43 -17.49 58.75
CA SER A 165 40.01 -18.72 59.46
C SER A 165 40.37 -19.97 58.63
N ILE A 166 40.38 -21.18 59.23
CA ILE A 166 40.97 -22.43 58.66
C ILE A 166 40.08 -23.65 59.02
N LEU A 167 39.91 -24.59 58.07
CA LEU A 167 39.53 -26.04 58.15
C LEU A 167 39.30 -26.51 56.67
N THR A 168 39.69 -27.68 56.12
CA THR A 168 40.65 -28.75 56.51
C THR A 168 41.09 -29.56 55.25
N ASN A 169 41.93 -30.59 55.42
CA ASN A 169 42.34 -31.63 54.44
C ASN A 169 41.54 -32.95 54.72
N PRO A 170 41.72 -34.13 54.06
CA PRO A 170 42.51 -34.53 52.86
C PRO A 170 41.76 -35.52 51.92
N ASN A 171 42.52 -36.29 51.10
CA ASN A 171 42.19 -37.63 50.54
C ASN A 171 41.20 -37.74 49.35
N ASN A 172 41.32 -38.73 48.45
CA ASN A 172 42.49 -39.49 48.00
C ASN A 172 42.22 -40.18 46.64
N GLN A 173 43.28 -40.69 45.99
CA GLN A 173 43.35 -41.95 45.21
C GLN A 173 42.24 -42.40 44.21
N ASP A 174 42.72 -42.73 43.01
CA ASP A 174 42.64 -44.08 42.39
C ASP A 174 41.71 -44.42 41.21
N LEU A 175 42.38 -44.99 40.19
CA LEU A 175 42.00 -46.10 39.30
C LEU A 175 40.93 -45.90 38.19
N ASN A 176 41.02 -46.53 37.01
CA ASN A 176 42.18 -46.98 36.22
C ASN A 176 41.77 -47.42 34.79
N MET A 177 42.75 -47.87 33.99
CA MET A 177 42.67 -48.97 33.02
C MET A 177 41.88 -48.81 31.70
N THR A 178 42.64 -48.48 30.64
CA THR A 178 42.73 -49.28 29.37
C THR A 178 41.56 -49.23 28.35
N ARG A 179 41.74 -49.55 27.05
CA ARG A 179 42.92 -50.08 26.31
C ARG A 179 42.89 -49.72 24.80
N ASP A 180 44.04 -49.93 24.14
CA ASP A 180 44.26 -50.53 22.79
C ASP A 180 43.11 -50.52 21.74
N SER A 181 43.33 -50.20 20.45
CA SER A 181 44.59 -49.95 19.72
C SER A 181 44.42 -49.55 18.24
N HIS A 182 45.51 -49.03 17.62
CA HIS A 182 45.92 -49.23 16.21
C HIS A 182 45.14 -48.50 15.07
N VAL A 183 45.73 -48.08 13.92
CA VAL A 183 47.13 -48.19 13.42
C VAL A 183 47.50 -47.15 12.31
N ARG A 184 48.71 -46.56 12.39
CA ARG A 184 49.58 -45.99 11.29
C ARG A 184 49.07 -44.81 10.40
N THR A 185 49.92 -43.98 9.77
CA THR A 185 51.41 -43.91 9.66
C THR A 185 51.95 -42.48 9.45
N ASN A 186 53.14 -42.21 10.00
CA ASN A 186 54.26 -41.37 9.51
C ASN A 186 54.04 -39.98 8.86
N ALA A 187 54.59 -38.94 9.52
CA ALA A 187 55.54 -37.98 8.92
C ALA A 187 56.47 -37.41 10.03
N TRP A 188 57.65 -36.87 9.69
CA TRP A 188 58.63 -36.32 10.63
C TRP A 188 58.68 -34.77 10.63
N THR A 189 59.09 -34.21 11.76
CA THR A 189 59.18 -32.77 12.07
C THR A 189 60.39 -32.09 11.42
N ILE A 190 60.30 -30.77 11.17
CA ILE A 190 61.36 -29.80 11.48
C ILE A 190 60.73 -28.42 11.71
N ASN A 191 61.33 -27.60 12.59
CA ASN A 191 60.82 -26.29 12.99
C ASN A 191 61.03 -25.21 11.93
N SER A 192 60.15 -24.20 11.92
CA SER A 192 60.37 -22.90 11.29
C SER A 192 59.74 -21.80 12.16
N THR A 193 60.52 -21.23 13.07
CA THR A 193 60.09 -20.14 13.96
C THR A 193 60.11 -18.79 13.26
N SER A 194 59.18 -17.91 13.64
CA SER A 194 58.93 -16.63 12.97
C SER A 194 60.09 -15.64 13.11
N ASN A 195 60.40 -14.94 12.02
CA ASN A 195 60.98 -13.60 12.09
C ASN A 195 59.97 -12.64 12.73
N ASN A 196 60.43 -11.66 13.52
CA ASN A 196 59.74 -10.38 13.66
C ASN A 196 60.72 -9.28 14.14
N SER A 197 61.05 -8.31 13.27
CA SER A 197 61.94 -7.18 13.58
C SER A 197 61.52 -5.89 12.84
N ARG A 198 61.00 -4.94 13.61
CA ARG A 198 60.63 -3.53 13.31
C ARG A 198 60.41 -2.87 14.69
N ASN A 199 60.67 -1.59 15.00
CA ASN A 199 61.29 -0.41 14.36
C ASN A 199 61.66 0.56 15.54
N MET A 200 62.44 1.66 15.50
CA MET A 200 63.07 2.52 14.48
C MET A 200 64.47 2.98 15.01
N ILE A 201 65.47 3.32 14.17
CA ILE A 201 65.92 4.69 13.74
C ILE A 201 66.50 5.62 14.84
N ASN A 202 67.55 6.37 14.45
CA ASN A 202 68.38 7.38 15.15
C ASN A 202 69.56 6.82 16.00
N GLY A 203 70.81 7.26 15.77
CA GLY A 203 71.30 8.10 14.67
C GLY A 203 72.75 8.58 14.81
N SER A 204 73.37 8.90 13.67
CA SER A 204 74.74 9.44 13.52
C SER A 204 75.91 8.50 13.87
N PHE A 205 77.10 9.01 13.57
CA PHE A 205 78.45 8.53 13.90
C PHE A 205 79.08 7.40 13.06
N VAL A 206 80.24 7.79 12.54
CA VAL A 206 81.37 7.03 11.99
C VAL A 206 81.60 5.68 12.68
N GLY A 207 81.80 4.63 11.89
CA GLY A 207 82.31 3.34 12.34
C GLY A 207 82.90 2.56 11.17
N GLU A 208 84.11 2.02 11.35
CA GLU A 208 84.81 1.23 10.34
C GLU A 208 84.17 -0.16 10.18
N LEU A 209 84.24 -0.73 8.98
CA LEU A 209 83.94 -2.15 8.79
C LEU A 209 85.18 -2.96 9.17
N ASP A 210 85.11 -3.63 10.31
CA ASP A 210 86.07 -4.63 10.75
C ASP A 210 86.08 -5.80 9.75
N ILE A 211 87.07 -5.82 8.86
CA ILE A 211 87.40 -7.00 8.04
C ILE A 211 88.46 -7.77 8.82
N SER A 212 88.17 -9.04 9.11
CA SER A 212 88.93 -9.94 9.99
C SER A 212 90.45 -9.77 9.89
N SER A 213 91.06 -9.34 10.99
CA SER A 213 92.50 -9.02 11.08
C SER A 213 93.46 -10.22 10.92
N HIS A 214 92.93 -11.43 10.74
CA HIS A 214 93.72 -12.65 10.52
C HIS A 214 94.38 -12.63 9.13
N ASP A 215 93.57 -12.55 8.07
CA ASP A 215 94.01 -12.57 6.67
C ASP A 215 94.90 -11.36 6.35
N ASN A 216 94.54 -10.18 6.86
CA ASN A 216 95.35 -8.97 6.73
C ASN A 216 96.72 -9.11 7.40
N MET A 217 96.83 -9.80 8.54
CA MET A 217 98.10 -10.02 9.21
C MET A 217 98.95 -11.10 8.54
N GLU A 218 98.35 -12.15 7.97
CA GLU A 218 99.11 -13.12 7.16
C GLU A 218 99.64 -12.49 5.86
N ILE A 219 98.81 -11.70 5.15
CA ILE A 219 99.24 -10.94 3.98
C ILE A 219 100.33 -9.92 4.34
N THR A 220 100.17 -9.17 5.44
CA THR A 220 101.19 -8.21 5.89
C THR A 220 102.50 -8.91 6.24
N ASN A 221 102.47 -10.01 7.01
CA ASN A 221 103.66 -10.80 7.31
C ASN A 221 104.33 -11.36 6.04
N ARG A 222 103.54 -11.74 5.02
CA ARG A 222 104.06 -12.24 3.75
C ARG A 222 104.70 -11.13 2.91
N VAL A 223 104.12 -9.93 2.90
CA VAL A 223 104.72 -8.74 2.28
C VAL A 223 106.02 -8.36 3.01
N ASP A 224 106.03 -8.39 4.34
CA ASP A 224 107.20 -8.08 5.18
C ASP A 224 108.35 -9.09 4.97
N GLN A 225 108.01 -10.37 4.75
CA GLN A 225 108.96 -11.41 4.41
C GLN A 225 109.50 -11.24 2.97
N LEU A 226 108.65 -10.87 2.01
CA LEU A 226 109.07 -10.57 0.64
C LEU A 226 109.92 -9.29 0.57
N GLU A 227 109.63 -8.26 1.38
CA GLU A 227 110.51 -7.09 1.51
C GLU A 227 111.87 -7.46 2.06
N LYS A 228 111.95 -8.35 3.06
CA LYS A 228 113.22 -8.84 3.61
C LYS A 228 113.99 -9.66 2.57
N GLU A 229 113.32 -10.48 1.77
CA GLU A 229 113.93 -11.16 0.62
C GLU A 229 114.42 -10.19 -0.47
N VAL A 230 113.65 -9.16 -0.81
CA VAL A 230 114.05 -8.13 -1.80
C VAL A 230 115.24 -7.33 -1.29
N LYS A 231 115.21 -6.86 -0.04
CA LYS A 231 116.34 -6.13 0.59
C LYS A 231 117.59 -7.01 0.71
N GLY A 232 117.42 -8.32 0.88
CA GLY A 232 118.48 -9.32 0.80
C GLY A 232 119.06 -9.48 -0.61
N ARG A 233 118.21 -9.68 -1.63
CA ARG A 233 118.64 -9.75 -3.04
C ARG A 233 119.27 -8.44 -3.52
N ASP A 234 118.81 -7.28 -3.05
CA ASP A 234 119.47 -5.99 -3.32
C ASP A 234 120.87 -5.92 -2.69
N ALA A 235 121.08 -6.54 -1.52
CA ALA A 235 122.42 -6.63 -0.92
C ALA A 235 123.33 -7.60 -1.70
N GLU A 236 122.77 -8.70 -2.21
CA GLU A 236 123.48 -9.63 -3.10
C GLU A 236 123.81 -8.98 -4.45
N ILE A 237 122.88 -8.23 -5.05
CA ILE A 237 123.09 -7.44 -6.28
C ILE A 237 124.13 -6.33 -6.07
N ARG A 238 124.19 -5.71 -4.88
CA ARG A 238 125.29 -4.80 -4.52
C ARG A 238 126.63 -5.55 -4.45
N GLY A 239 126.70 -6.68 -3.73
CA GLY A 239 127.91 -7.51 -3.66
C GLY A 239 128.38 -8.07 -5.01
N LEU A 240 127.45 -8.34 -5.93
CA LEU A 240 127.75 -8.72 -7.31
C LEU A 240 128.22 -7.53 -8.16
N ASN A 241 127.66 -6.33 -7.98
CA ASN A 241 128.15 -5.10 -8.62
C ASN A 241 129.54 -4.69 -8.11
N ASP A 242 129.81 -4.86 -6.81
CA ASP A 242 131.14 -4.56 -6.24
C ASP A 242 132.19 -5.58 -6.71
N ARG A 243 131.79 -6.85 -6.89
CA ARG A 243 132.61 -7.84 -7.63
C ARG A 243 132.80 -7.44 -9.09
N LEU A 244 131.78 -6.93 -9.78
CA LEU A 244 131.89 -6.44 -11.16
C LEU A 244 132.85 -5.25 -11.26
N ARG A 245 132.85 -4.35 -10.27
CA ARG A 245 133.79 -3.23 -10.15
C ARG A 245 135.24 -3.64 -9.82
N SER A 246 135.47 -4.87 -9.39
CA SER A 246 136.82 -5.36 -9.04
C SER A 246 137.58 -5.99 -10.22
N LEU A 247 137.04 -5.92 -11.44
CA LEU A 247 137.61 -6.54 -12.64
C LEU A 247 137.63 -5.58 -13.86
N GLU A 248 138.75 -4.88 -14.02
CA GLU A 248 139.15 -4.19 -15.26
C GLU A 248 140.64 -4.48 -15.56
N PRO A 249 141.10 -4.33 -16.82
CA PRO A 249 140.45 -4.75 -18.05
C PRO A 249 141.38 -5.61 -18.92
N SER A 250 140.86 -6.47 -19.80
CA SER A 250 141.70 -7.22 -20.76
C SER A 250 140.93 -7.66 -22.02
N SER A 251 141.63 -7.56 -23.16
CA SER A 251 141.19 -7.93 -24.52
C SER A 251 140.12 -7.04 -25.18
N SER A 252 140.25 -6.90 -26.51
CA SER A 252 139.58 -5.87 -27.32
C SER A 252 138.23 -6.29 -27.95
N THR A 253 137.67 -7.43 -27.54
CA THR A 253 136.35 -7.92 -28.01
C THR A 253 135.16 -7.25 -27.31
N PHE A 254 135.35 -6.80 -26.06
CA PHE A 254 134.29 -6.36 -25.15
C PHE A 254 133.50 -5.12 -25.63
N THR A 255 134.09 -4.29 -26.50
CA THR A 255 133.49 -3.04 -26.99
C THR A 255 132.24 -3.26 -27.84
N ASN A 256 132.14 -4.40 -28.54
CA ASN A 256 130.94 -4.75 -29.32
C ASN A 256 129.81 -5.28 -28.44
N GLU A 257 130.12 -6.09 -27.43
CA GLU A 257 129.14 -6.64 -26.49
C GLU A 257 128.58 -5.56 -25.57
N VAL A 258 129.39 -4.61 -25.10
CA VAL A 258 128.90 -3.41 -24.41
C VAL A 258 127.98 -2.58 -25.31
N ARG A 259 128.19 -2.59 -26.64
CA ARG A 259 127.32 -1.87 -27.59
C ARG A 259 126.01 -2.61 -27.84
N THR A 260 125.99 -3.94 -27.91
CA THR A 260 124.74 -4.71 -28.02
C THR A 260 123.93 -4.63 -26.72
N LEU A 261 124.56 -4.85 -25.56
CA LEU A 261 123.91 -4.72 -24.25
C LEU A 261 123.36 -3.31 -24.01
N LYS A 262 124.04 -2.25 -24.47
CA LYS A 262 123.51 -0.87 -24.40
C LYS A 262 122.32 -0.65 -25.33
N ASN A 263 122.31 -1.25 -26.53
CA ASN A 263 121.16 -1.21 -27.44
C ASN A 263 119.96 -2.00 -26.88
N GLU A 264 120.20 -3.13 -26.23
CA GLU A 264 119.18 -3.92 -25.54
C GLU A 264 118.63 -3.20 -24.30
N LEU A 265 119.48 -2.53 -23.52
CA LEU A 265 119.04 -1.66 -22.42
C LEU A 265 118.15 -0.51 -22.92
N GLU A 266 118.50 0.12 -24.06
CA GLU A 266 117.65 1.12 -24.71
C GLU A 266 116.37 0.55 -25.33
N LYS A 267 116.35 -0.74 -25.71
CA LYS A 267 115.13 -1.44 -26.13
C LYS A 267 114.22 -1.71 -24.93
N VAL A 268 114.76 -2.30 -23.85
CA VAL A 268 114.04 -2.59 -22.60
C VAL A 268 113.51 -1.31 -21.94
N LYS A 269 114.23 -0.18 -22.02
CA LYS A 269 113.70 1.13 -21.60
C LYS A 269 112.44 1.54 -22.38
N ARG A 270 112.45 1.42 -23.71
CA ARG A 270 111.30 1.75 -24.57
C ARG A 270 110.13 0.80 -24.33
N GLU A 271 110.40 -0.48 -24.15
CA GLU A 271 109.39 -1.50 -23.79
C GLU A 271 108.79 -1.22 -22.40
N LYS A 272 109.61 -0.86 -21.40
CA LYS A 272 109.15 -0.41 -20.08
C LYS A 272 108.30 0.86 -20.16
N GLN A 273 108.68 1.82 -21.01
CA GLN A 273 107.94 3.07 -21.18
C GLN A 273 106.58 2.83 -21.89
N ALA A 274 106.55 1.95 -22.90
CA ALA A 274 105.31 1.51 -23.54
C ALA A 274 104.40 0.74 -22.56
N ALA A 275 104.95 -0.18 -21.77
CA ALA A 275 104.21 -0.91 -20.74
C ALA A 275 103.66 0.04 -19.66
N SER A 276 104.42 1.06 -19.24
CA SER A 276 103.94 2.09 -18.31
C SER A 276 102.81 2.94 -18.90
N GLY A 277 102.87 3.26 -20.20
CA GLY A 277 101.76 3.89 -20.92
C GLY A 277 100.51 2.99 -20.98
N LEU A 278 100.69 1.69 -21.19
CA LEU A 278 99.58 0.73 -21.17
C LEU A 278 98.95 0.61 -19.77
N ILE A 279 99.78 0.51 -18.72
CA ILE A 279 99.33 0.43 -17.32
C ILE A 279 98.55 1.69 -16.92
N THR A 280 99.04 2.88 -17.26
CA THR A 280 98.33 4.14 -16.93
C THR A 280 97.03 4.33 -17.71
N ASN A 281 96.91 3.74 -18.91
CA ASN A 281 95.64 3.66 -19.61
C ASN A 281 94.68 2.65 -18.96
N LEU A 282 95.14 1.44 -18.66
CA LEU A 282 94.35 0.41 -17.96
C LEU A 282 93.88 0.89 -16.57
N GLN A 283 94.70 1.65 -15.84
CA GLN A 283 94.31 2.28 -14.58
C GLN A 283 93.20 3.33 -14.77
N ARG A 284 93.23 4.12 -15.85
CA ARG A 284 92.17 5.07 -16.17
C ARG A 284 90.87 4.37 -16.56
N ASP A 285 90.96 3.32 -17.37
CA ASP A 285 89.80 2.54 -17.80
C ASP A 285 89.18 1.76 -16.63
N LEU A 286 90.00 1.27 -15.69
CA LEU A 286 89.55 0.68 -14.43
C LEU A 286 88.77 1.71 -13.60
N LEU A 287 89.34 2.90 -13.35
CA LEU A 287 88.67 3.97 -12.59
C LEU A 287 87.35 4.43 -13.24
N LEU A 288 87.28 4.45 -14.58
CA LEU A 288 86.03 4.72 -15.31
C LEU A 288 85.00 3.60 -15.09
N LYS A 289 85.43 2.33 -15.10
CA LYS A 289 84.52 1.20 -14.82
C LYS A 289 84.10 1.09 -13.37
N GLU A 290 84.96 1.42 -12.42
CA GLU A 290 84.59 1.58 -11.00
C GLU A 290 83.56 2.70 -10.83
N SER A 291 83.70 3.82 -11.55
CA SER A 291 82.71 4.90 -11.57
C SER A 291 81.36 4.45 -12.14
N ASP A 292 81.35 3.69 -13.26
CA ASP A 292 80.13 3.16 -13.87
C ASP A 292 79.44 2.12 -12.97
N VAL A 293 80.20 1.20 -12.38
CA VAL A 293 79.70 0.23 -11.38
C VAL A 293 79.10 0.99 -10.18
N ALA A 294 79.76 2.03 -9.67
CA ALA A 294 79.26 2.83 -8.56
C ALA A 294 78.00 3.64 -8.90
N LYS A 295 77.67 3.89 -10.18
CA LYS A 295 76.38 4.45 -10.62
C LYS A 295 75.31 3.36 -10.65
N LEU A 296 75.58 2.25 -11.35
CA LEU A 296 74.66 1.13 -11.52
C LEU A 296 74.24 0.53 -10.17
N THR A 297 75.17 0.39 -9.21
CA THR A 297 74.84 -0.06 -7.85
C THR A 297 73.85 0.89 -7.15
N ARG A 298 74.02 2.21 -7.28
CA ARG A 298 73.08 3.21 -6.73
C ARG A 298 71.71 3.17 -7.39
N GLU A 299 71.67 2.96 -8.70
CA GLU A 299 70.43 2.82 -9.48
C GLU A 299 69.67 1.54 -9.11
N ILE A 300 70.40 0.45 -8.89
CA ILE A 300 69.88 -0.81 -8.33
C ILE A 300 69.39 -0.62 -6.89
N GLU A 301 70.10 0.14 -6.05
CA GLU A 301 69.64 0.50 -4.69
C GLU A 301 68.32 1.31 -4.72
N GLY A 302 68.21 2.27 -5.64
CA GLY A 302 66.99 3.04 -5.89
C GLY A 302 65.82 2.14 -6.28
N MET A 303 65.99 1.29 -7.30
CA MET A 303 64.95 0.34 -7.72
C MET A 303 64.56 -0.66 -6.61
N LYS A 304 65.49 -1.09 -5.76
CA LYS A 304 65.18 -1.90 -4.57
C LYS A 304 64.35 -1.13 -3.54
N SER A 305 64.58 0.18 -3.38
CA SER A 305 63.77 1.04 -2.51
C SER A 305 62.35 1.20 -3.05
N ASP A 306 62.23 1.57 -4.33
CA ASP A 306 60.97 1.70 -5.06
C ASP A 306 60.13 0.42 -5.02
N SER A 307 60.76 -0.75 -5.15
CA SER A 307 60.08 -2.04 -5.03
C SER A 307 59.49 -2.23 -3.64
N ARG A 308 60.26 -1.97 -2.58
CA ARG A 308 59.80 -2.10 -1.19
C ARG A 308 58.64 -1.14 -0.90
N ASP A 309 58.70 0.09 -1.40
CA ASP A 309 57.61 1.05 -1.20
C ASP A 309 56.35 0.66 -1.99
N LYS A 310 56.50 0.05 -3.16
CA LYS A 310 55.38 -0.57 -3.91
C LYS A 310 54.80 -1.77 -3.14
N ASP A 311 55.64 -2.64 -2.58
CA ASP A 311 55.22 -3.78 -1.76
C ASP A 311 54.48 -3.33 -0.49
N LEU A 312 54.92 -2.26 0.17
CA LEU A 312 54.24 -1.69 1.34
C LEU A 312 52.90 -1.04 0.98
N ARG A 313 52.81 -0.37 -0.19
CA ARG A 313 51.53 0.13 -0.72
C ARG A 313 50.58 -1.02 -1.05
N LEU A 314 51.07 -2.11 -1.65
CA LEU A 314 50.29 -3.31 -1.93
C LEU A 314 49.78 -3.97 -0.64
N GLN A 315 50.61 -4.11 0.39
CA GLN A 315 50.17 -4.61 1.70
C GLN A 315 49.08 -3.72 2.34
N SER A 316 49.22 -2.40 2.24
CA SER A 316 48.20 -1.45 2.73
C SER A 316 46.87 -1.55 1.96
N LEU A 317 46.94 -1.66 0.63
CA LEU A 317 45.77 -1.86 -0.22
C LEU A 317 45.09 -3.21 0.05
N GLN A 318 45.87 -4.29 0.22
CA GLN A 318 45.34 -5.62 0.52
C GLN A 318 44.68 -5.68 1.92
N ALA A 319 45.22 -4.96 2.90
CA ALA A 319 44.56 -4.77 4.20
C ALA A 319 43.22 -4.01 4.07
N LYS A 320 43.18 -2.90 3.31
CA LYS A 320 41.93 -2.18 3.01
C LYS A 320 40.91 -3.05 2.28
N LEU A 321 41.34 -3.87 1.31
CA LEU A 321 40.47 -4.74 0.53
C LEU A 321 39.86 -5.85 1.40
N ASN A 322 40.62 -6.41 2.34
CA ASN A 322 40.08 -7.33 3.34
C ASN A 322 39.04 -6.65 4.24
N LEU A 323 39.33 -5.45 4.77
CA LEU A 323 38.38 -4.69 5.61
C LEU A 323 37.08 -4.34 4.86
N LEU A 324 37.16 -3.99 3.57
CA LEU A 324 35.99 -3.77 2.72
C LEU A 324 35.20 -5.08 2.48
N ARG A 325 35.88 -6.20 2.25
CA ARG A 325 35.24 -7.52 2.09
C ARG A 325 34.48 -7.94 3.35
N ASP A 326 35.07 -7.74 4.52
CA ASP A 326 34.44 -8.11 5.79
C ASP A 326 33.34 -7.11 6.20
N ARG A 327 33.45 -5.82 5.82
CA ARG A 327 32.31 -4.88 5.92
C ARG A 327 31.16 -5.26 5.01
N ASN A 328 31.42 -5.62 3.74
CA ASN A 328 30.35 -6.05 2.82
C ASN A 328 29.63 -7.30 3.35
N ARG A 329 30.36 -8.28 3.87
CA ARG A 329 29.77 -9.45 4.55
C ARG A 329 28.90 -9.05 5.75
N ALA A 330 29.35 -8.10 6.57
CA ALA A 330 28.57 -7.61 7.70
C ALA A 330 27.31 -6.82 7.26
N GLU A 331 27.35 -6.13 6.13
CA GLU A 331 26.18 -5.47 5.53
C GLU A 331 25.20 -6.50 4.90
N GLU A 332 25.71 -7.58 4.27
CA GLU A 332 24.91 -8.75 3.81
C GLU A 332 24.25 -9.52 4.99
N ASP A 333 24.99 -9.78 6.07
CA ASP A 333 24.50 -10.40 7.30
C ASP A 333 23.46 -9.55 8.05
N ARG A 334 23.53 -8.21 7.91
CA ARG A 334 22.49 -7.29 8.41
C ARG A 334 21.24 -7.38 7.54
N TYR A 335 21.40 -7.28 6.22
CA TYR A 335 20.28 -7.28 5.26
C TYR A 335 19.46 -8.59 5.32
N THR A 336 20.13 -9.73 5.44
CA THR A 336 19.47 -11.04 5.62
C THR A 336 18.65 -11.11 6.91
N LYS A 337 19.21 -10.68 8.05
CA LYS A 337 18.50 -10.62 9.35
C LYS A 337 17.36 -9.62 9.35
N GLU A 338 17.50 -8.48 8.66
CA GLU A 338 16.41 -7.51 8.51
C GLU A 338 15.26 -8.09 7.68
N LYS A 339 15.56 -8.83 6.60
CA LYS A 339 14.56 -9.54 5.81
C LYS A 339 13.86 -10.63 6.62
N GLU A 340 14.59 -11.39 7.43
CA GLU A 340 14.02 -12.40 8.34
C GLU A 340 13.09 -11.77 9.39
N LEU A 341 13.47 -10.63 9.98
CA LEU A 341 12.61 -9.87 10.90
C LEU A 341 11.34 -9.35 10.22
N LYS A 342 11.46 -8.79 9.01
CA LYS A 342 10.29 -8.34 8.23
C LYS A 342 9.35 -9.49 7.87
N MET A 343 9.90 -10.67 7.56
CA MET A 343 9.12 -11.88 7.31
C MET A 343 8.33 -12.32 8.55
N LYS A 344 8.98 -12.38 9.73
CA LYS A 344 8.32 -12.75 11.00
C LYS A 344 7.23 -11.77 11.43
N VAL A 345 7.42 -10.47 11.18
CA VAL A 345 6.37 -9.46 11.43
C VAL A 345 5.18 -9.65 10.48
N ALA A 346 5.43 -9.96 9.21
CA ALA A 346 4.35 -10.26 8.26
C ALA A 346 3.61 -11.57 8.61
N GLU A 347 4.32 -12.61 9.07
CA GLU A 347 3.73 -13.85 9.58
C GLU A 347 2.84 -13.59 10.81
N GLN A 348 3.28 -12.74 11.75
CA GLN A 348 2.45 -12.32 12.89
C GLN A 348 1.19 -11.57 12.45
N GLN A 349 1.31 -10.60 11.54
CA GLN A 349 0.15 -9.86 11.01
C GLN A 349 -0.83 -10.77 10.25
N ILE A 350 -0.35 -11.76 9.50
CA ILE A 350 -1.18 -12.77 8.84
C ILE A 350 -1.91 -13.64 9.87
N ASN A 351 -1.27 -14.00 10.98
CA ASN A 351 -1.91 -14.76 12.05
C ASN A 351 -2.98 -13.94 12.80
N GLU A 352 -2.71 -12.68 13.13
CA GLU A 352 -3.69 -11.76 13.73
C GLU A 352 -4.92 -11.54 12.82
N LEU A 353 -4.70 -11.44 11.50
CA LEU A 353 -5.77 -11.39 10.50
C LEU A 353 -6.54 -12.71 10.39
N ASN A 354 -5.87 -13.86 10.44
CA ASN A 354 -6.53 -15.16 10.44
C ASN A 354 -7.40 -15.36 11.70
N GLU A 355 -6.93 -14.93 12.87
CA GLU A 355 -7.75 -14.93 14.08
C GLU A 355 -8.96 -13.98 13.97
N SER A 356 -8.80 -12.77 13.42
CA SER A 356 -9.92 -11.83 13.28
C SER A 356 -10.96 -12.35 12.29
N VAL A 357 -10.54 -12.96 11.18
CA VAL A 357 -11.41 -13.68 10.24
C VAL A 357 -12.13 -14.85 10.91
N ASN A 358 -11.47 -15.60 11.79
CA ASN A 358 -12.11 -16.71 12.51
C ASN A 358 -13.10 -16.21 13.58
N ARG A 359 -12.80 -15.11 14.28
CA ARG A 359 -13.75 -14.42 15.19
C ARG A 359 -14.99 -13.94 14.44
N LEU A 360 -14.81 -13.29 13.28
CA LEU A 360 -15.91 -12.84 12.40
C LEU A 360 -16.74 -14.00 11.84
N LYS A 361 -16.12 -15.14 11.49
CA LYS A 361 -16.84 -16.35 11.07
C LYS A 361 -17.71 -16.94 12.19
N SER A 362 -17.21 -16.96 13.43
CA SER A 362 -18.01 -17.40 14.59
C SER A 362 -19.23 -16.49 14.77
N GLN A 363 -19.03 -15.17 14.75
CA GLN A 363 -20.12 -14.20 14.88
C GLN A 363 -21.14 -14.33 13.73
N LEU A 364 -20.68 -14.56 12.49
CA LEU A 364 -21.57 -14.83 11.37
C LEU A 364 -22.42 -16.08 11.61
N GLN A 365 -21.79 -17.19 12.00
CA GLN A 365 -22.49 -18.44 12.32
C GLN A 365 -23.49 -18.27 13.48
N ASP A 366 -23.12 -17.53 14.53
CA ASP A 366 -24.02 -17.20 15.65
C ASP A 366 -25.25 -16.42 15.14
N THR A 367 -25.05 -15.39 14.31
CA THR A 367 -26.17 -14.62 13.70
C THR A 367 -27.01 -15.45 12.74
N GLU A 368 -26.44 -16.39 11.98
CA GLU A 368 -27.19 -17.34 11.15
C GLU A 368 -28.10 -18.23 12.01
N THR A 369 -27.63 -18.73 13.17
CA THR A 369 -28.49 -19.52 14.07
C THR A 369 -29.60 -18.67 14.72
N GLN A 370 -29.35 -17.39 14.98
CA GLN A 370 -30.37 -16.46 15.48
C GLN A 370 -31.44 -16.18 14.42
N LEU A 371 -31.03 -15.92 13.17
CA LEU A 371 -31.95 -15.74 12.04
C LEU A 371 -32.77 -17.01 11.77
N LEU A 372 -32.19 -18.20 11.89
CA LEU A 372 -32.92 -19.47 11.77
C LEU A 372 -34.01 -19.61 12.85
N ARG A 373 -33.70 -19.25 14.10
CA ARG A 373 -34.68 -19.24 15.21
C ARG A 373 -35.79 -18.20 15.01
N LEU A 374 -35.44 -17.01 14.53
CA LEU A 374 -36.42 -15.96 14.22
C LEU A 374 -37.38 -16.40 13.10
N ASN A 375 -36.86 -16.97 12.01
CA ASN A 375 -37.68 -17.52 10.93
C ASN A 375 -38.60 -18.66 11.42
N GLN A 376 -38.10 -19.58 12.26
CA GLN A 376 -38.94 -20.61 12.89
C GLN A 376 -40.04 -20.05 13.78
N ASN A 377 -39.82 -18.93 14.46
CA ASN A 377 -40.85 -18.26 15.26
C ASN A 377 -41.83 -17.47 14.38
N GLU A 378 -41.36 -16.84 13.30
CA GLU A 378 -42.22 -16.19 12.30
C GLU A 378 -43.15 -17.19 11.61
N GLN A 379 -42.66 -18.40 11.31
CA GLN A 379 -43.48 -19.49 10.77
C GLN A 379 -44.58 -19.95 11.75
N LYS A 380 -44.28 -20.07 13.05
CA LYS A 380 -45.30 -20.37 14.07
C LYS A 380 -46.35 -19.27 14.16
N LEU A 381 -45.94 -18.01 14.25
CA LEU A 381 -46.85 -16.86 14.30
C LEU A 381 -47.74 -16.77 13.05
N LYS A 382 -47.20 -17.10 11.86
CA LYS A 382 -47.99 -17.22 10.63
C LYS A 382 -49.03 -18.33 10.73
N GLN A 383 -48.65 -19.52 11.23
CA GLN A 383 -49.59 -20.63 11.42
C GLN A 383 -50.68 -20.27 12.44
N GLU A 384 -50.33 -19.67 13.57
CA GLU A 384 -51.29 -19.18 14.59
C GLU A 384 -52.26 -18.14 14.00
N CYS A 385 -51.79 -17.24 13.14
CA CYS A 385 -52.64 -16.30 12.40
C CYS A 385 -53.53 -16.98 11.35
N GLU A 386 -53.07 -18.05 10.69
CA GLU A 386 -53.88 -18.81 9.74
C GLU A 386 -54.97 -19.63 10.44
N ASP A 387 -54.66 -20.26 11.58
CA ASP A 387 -55.62 -20.98 12.42
C ASP A 387 -56.69 -20.02 12.98
N ALA A 388 -56.29 -18.85 13.49
CA ALA A 388 -57.22 -17.81 13.94
C ALA A 388 -58.10 -17.27 12.80
N ARG A 389 -57.55 -17.13 11.58
CA ARG A 389 -58.32 -16.77 10.38
C ARG A 389 -59.29 -17.88 9.98
N GLY A 390 -58.92 -19.15 10.14
CA GLY A 390 -59.79 -20.31 9.94
C GLY A 390 -61.02 -20.23 10.85
N GLN A 391 -60.81 -20.04 12.16
CA GLN A 391 -61.88 -19.86 13.14
C GLN A 391 -62.80 -18.68 12.81
N LEU A 392 -62.25 -17.54 12.36
CA LEU A 392 -63.05 -16.40 11.91
C LEU A 392 -63.95 -16.74 10.70
N VAL A 393 -63.43 -17.49 9.73
CA VAL A 393 -64.21 -17.93 8.55
C VAL A 393 -65.29 -18.93 8.94
N GLU A 394 -65.05 -19.81 9.92
CA GLU A 394 -66.10 -20.68 10.48
C GLU A 394 -67.18 -19.90 11.23
N LEU A 395 -66.81 -18.91 12.05
CA LEU A 395 -67.76 -18.01 12.70
C LEU A 395 -68.60 -17.23 11.66
N GLN A 396 -68.01 -16.75 10.57
CA GLN A 396 -68.73 -16.10 9.47
C GLN A 396 -69.66 -17.07 8.71
N ARG A 397 -69.25 -18.33 8.51
CA ARG A 397 -70.12 -19.38 7.95
C ARG A 397 -71.30 -19.67 8.88
N ASN A 398 -71.07 -19.75 10.19
CA ASN A 398 -72.13 -19.92 11.18
C ASN A 398 -73.07 -18.71 11.19
N GLU A 399 -72.55 -17.48 11.12
CA GLU A 399 -73.35 -16.25 11.03
C GLU A 399 -74.22 -16.21 9.75
N THR A 400 -73.65 -16.55 8.58
CA THR A 400 -74.42 -16.62 7.32
C THR A 400 -75.45 -17.73 7.34
N THR A 401 -75.16 -18.88 7.97
CA THR A 401 -76.13 -19.99 8.15
C THR A 401 -77.26 -19.58 9.10
N LEU A 402 -76.95 -18.87 10.18
CA LEU A 402 -77.96 -18.29 11.08
C LEU A 402 -78.82 -17.24 10.36
N LYS A 403 -78.22 -16.41 9.49
CA LYS A 403 -78.95 -15.44 8.64
C LYS A 403 -79.85 -16.13 7.62
N THR A 404 -79.41 -17.18 6.93
CA THR A 404 -80.30 -17.92 6.01
C THR A 404 -81.38 -18.68 6.76
N ASN A 405 -81.11 -19.20 7.97
CA ASN A 405 -82.14 -19.78 8.83
C ASN A 405 -83.15 -18.73 9.32
N LEU A 406 -82.70 -17.51 9.64
CA LEU A 406 -83.59 -16.40 9.99
C LEU A 406 -84.44 -15.98 8.79
N GLU A 407 -83.84 -15.73 7.61
CA GLU A 407 -84.59 -15.44 6.38
C GLU A 407 -85.59 -16.55 6.02
N ASN A 408 -85.23 -17.82 6.22
CA ASN A 408 -86.13 -18.94 5.95
C ASN A 408 -87.24 -19.06 7.02
N SER A 409 -86.97 -18.64 8.25
CA SER A 409 -88.00 -18.47 9.29
C SER A 409 -88.94 -17.31 8.97
N GLU A 410 -88.41 -16.18 8.48
CA GLU A 410 -89.19 -15.03 8.02
C GLU A 410 -90.00 -15.36 6.76
N LYS A 411 -89.45 -16.10 5.81
CA LYS A 411 -90.19 -16.62 4.64
C LYS A 411 -91.32 -17.54 5.10
N LYS A 412 -91.05 -18.52 5.96
CA LYS A 412 -92.07 -19.40 6.55
C LYS A 412 -93.11 -18.64 7.36
N HIS A 413 -92.74 -17.57 8.06
CA HIS A 413 -93.67 -16.70 8.79
C HIS A 413 -94.54 -15.88 7.84
N ASN A 414 -93.97 -15.33 6.77
CA ASN A 414 -94.74 -14.63 5.73
C ASN A 414 -95.64 -15.58 4.94
N GLU A 415 -95.18 -16.80 4.64
CA GLU A 415 -95.98 -17.88 4.05
C GLU A 415 -97.09 -18.33 5.01
N PHE A 416 -96.82 -18.46 6.31
CA PHE A 416 -97.81 -18.75 7.34
C PHE A 416 -98.85 -17.63 7.46
N CYS A 417 -98.44 -16.36 7.47
CA CYS A 417 -99.35 -15.22 7.42
C CYS A 417 -100.15 -15.15 6.12
N THR A 418 -99.55 -15.50 4.98
CA THR A 418 -100.23 -15.58 3.67
C THR A 418 -101.19 -16.77 3.60
N ASN A 419 -100.87 -17.89 4.26
CA ASN A 419 -101.72 -19.06 4.34
C ASN A 419 -102.85 -18.84 5.35
N ILE A 420 -102.62 -18.19 6.49
CA ILE A 420 -103.69 -17.67 7.36
C ILE A 420 -104.62 -16.75 6.56
N TRP A 421 -104.07 -15.85 5.74
CA TRP A 421 -104.85 -14.95 4.90
C TRP A 421 -105.69 -15.70 3.83
N LYS A 422 -105.22 -16.87 3.36
CA LYS A 422 -106.00 -17.81 2.51
C LYS A 422 -107.02 -18.63 3.29
N CYS A 423 -106.69 -19.15 4.48
CA CYS A 423 -107.60 -19.90 5.35
C CYS A 423 -108.75 -19.02 5.88
N PHE A 424 -108.57 -17.69 5.90
CA PHE A 424 -109.66 -16.72 6.12
C PHE A 424 -110.39 -16.29 4.82
N SER A 425 -110.14 -16.96 3.68
CA SER A 425 -110.71 -16.59 2.37
C SER A 425 -111.54 -17.69 1.67
N THR A 426 -111.41 -18.97 2.05
CA THR A 426 -112.24 -20.09 1.53
C THR A 426 -112.35 -21.23 2.55
N ASP A 427 -113.56 -21.78 2.69
CA ASP A 427 -113.90 -22.95 3.50
C ASP A 427 -113.53 -24.31 2.83
N ASP A 428 -114.04 -25.40 3.41
CA ASP A 428 -114.05 -26.83 3.00
C ASP A 428 -112.85 -27.72 3.42
N ASP A 429 -113.13 -29.04 3.49
CA ASP A 429 -112.57 -29.99 4.48
C ASP A 429 -111.43 -30.93 4.00
N ASP A 430 -110.89 -31.69 4.98
CA ASP A 430 -110.28 -33.03 4.91
C ASP A 430 -109.14 -33.33 3.89
N ASP A 431 -107.90 -33.31 4.40
CA ASP A 431 -107.03 -34.52 4.39
C ASP A 431 -105.91 -34.40 5.45
N TYR A 432 -105.67 -35.44 6.26
CA TYR A 432 -104.68 -35.44 7.36
C TYR A 432 -103.85 -36.74 7.39
N ASP A 433 -102.64 -36.71 6.80
CA ASP A 433 -101.67 -37.81 6.88
C ASP A 433 -100.93 -37.87 8.24
N GLU A 434 -100.72 -39.09 8.75
CA GLU A 434 -100.24 -39.37 10.11
C GLU A 434 -98.83 -38.83 10.42
N ASP A 435 -97.98 -38.64 9.41
CA ASP A 435 -96.59 -38.16 9.58
C ASP A 435 -96.48 -36.78 10.23
N GLN A 436 -97.52 -35.94 10.13
CA GLN A 436 -97.54 -34.68 10.88
C GLN A 436 -97.60 -34.89 12.40
N HIS A 437 -98.23 -35.95 12.91
CA HIS A 437 -98.40 -36.11 14.36
C HIS A 437 -97.07 -36.41 15.05
N ASN A 438 -96.21 -37.24 14.45
CA ASN A 438 -94.90 -37.58 15.00
C ASN A 438 -93.93 -36.37 14.95
N LEU A 439 -93.97 -35.61 13.85
CA LEU A 439 -93.16 -34.38 13.74
C LEU A 439 -93.68 -33.26 14.65
N VAL A 440 -95.00 -33.12 14.80
CA VAL A 440 -95.62 -32.20 15.77
C VAL A 440 -95.26 -32.62 17.19
N GLU A 441 -95.31 -33.90 17.55
CA GLU A 441 -94.92 -34.35 18.89
C GLU A 441 -93.44 -34.06 19.18
N GLN A 442 -92.53 -34.31 18.24
CA GLN A 442 -91.10 -33.96 18.41
C GLN A 442 -90.87 -32.43 18.45
N ILE A 443 -91.55 -31.66 17.60
CA ILE A 443 -91.50 -30.18 17.64
C ILE A 443 -92.12 -29.66 18.94
N GLN A 444 -93.15 -30.31 19.47
CA GLN A 444 -93.84 -29.93 20.69
C GLN A 444 -93.04 -30.32 21.93
N GLN A 445 -92.30 -31.43 21.91
CA GLN A 445 -91.30 -31.77 22.95
C GLN A 445 -90.09 -30.82 22.90
N LEU A 446 -89.54 -30.52 21.72
CA LEU A 446 -88.43 -29.56 21.58
C LEU A 446 -88.86 -28.14 21.92
N LYS A 447 -90.07 -27.73 21.54
CA LYS A 447 -90.66 -26.45 21.93
C LYS A 447 -90.98 -26.43 23.42
N GLN A 448 -91.47 -27.52 24.00
CA GLN A 448 -91.68 -27.62 25.45
C GLN A 448 -90.35 -27.58 26.20
N GLN A 449 -89.26 -28.15 25.69
CA GLN A 449 -87.91 -28.01 26.28
C GLN A 449 -87.35 -26.60 26.11
N LEU A 450 -87.54 -25.96 24.95
CA LEU A 450 -87.06 -24.59 24.70
C LEU A 450 -87.87 -23.58 25.50
N ASP A 451 -89.19 -23.69 25.52
CA ASP A 451 -90.08 -22.86 26.33
C ASP A 451 -89.89 -23.18 27.82
N GLN A 452 -89.64 -24.44 28.25
CA GLN A 452 -89.27 -24.77 29.63
C GLN A 452 -87.95 -24.10 30.02
N SER A 453 -86.89 -24.22 29.23
CA SER A 453 -85.59 -23.59 29.55
C SER A 453 -85.63 -22.05 29.45
N ARG A 454 -86.48 -21.51 28.57
CA ARG A 454 -86.75 -20.07 28.47
C ARG A 454 -87.64 -19.57 29.59
N ILE A 455 -88.60 -20.36 30.07
CA ILE A 455 -89.40 -20.11 31.26
C ILE A 455 -88.53 -20.25 32.50
N GLU A 456 -87.58 -21.20 32.57
CA GLU A 456 -86.65 -21.34 33.69
C GLU A 456 -85.65 -20.17 33.75
N THR A 457 -85.09 -19.74 32.62
CA THR A 457 -84.18 -18.57 32.60
C THR A 457 -84.93 -17.25 32.77
N GLN A 458 -86.16 -17.13 32.27
CA GLN A 458 -87.01 -15.98 32.53
C GLN A 458 -87.55 -15.98 33.97
N GLN A 459 -87.93 -17.13 34.54
CA GLN A 459 -88.25 -17.29 35.96
C GLN A 459 -87.03 -17.08 36.83
N GLN A 460 -85.81 -17.43 36.44
CA GLN A 460 -84.60 -17.09 37.21
C GLN A 460 -84.36 -15.58 37.20
N ARG A 461 -84.62 -14.88 36.09
CA ARG A 461 -84.55 -13.41 36.04
C ARG A 461 -85.68 -12.73 36.79
N ASP A 462 -86.90 -13.21 36.63
CA ASP A 462 -88.09 -12.66 37.26
C ASP A 462 -88.15 -13.04 38.74
N THR A 463 -87.63 -14.19 39.18
CA THR A 463 -87.40 -14.46 40.61
C THR A 463 -86.19 -13.70 41.14
N HIS A 464 -85.10 -13.48 40.41
CA HIS A 464 -84.06 -12.55 40.90
C HIS A 464 -84.56 -11.10 40.97
N ALA A 465 -85.41 -10.65 40.05
CA ALA A 465 -86.04 -9.35 40.10
C ALA A 465 -87.08 -9.28 41.23
N HIS A 466 -88.01 -10.23 41.29
CA HIS A 466 -89.06 -10.34 42.30
C HIS A 466 -88.50 -10.58 43.71
N LEU A 467 -87.39 -11.31 43.87
CA LEU A 467 -86.69 -11.49 45.16
C LEU A 467 -85.92 -10.22 45.56
N ASN A 468 -85.34 -9.46 44.62
CA ASN A 468 -84.77 -8.15 44.93
C ASN A 468 -85.86 -7.11 45.24
N GLU A 469 -87.01 -7.19 44.57
CA GLU A 469 -88.15 -6.32 44.79
C GLU A 469 -88.92 -6.71 46.06
N GLU A 470 -89.01 -7.99 46.41
CA GLU A 470 -89.47 -8.46 47.72
C GLU A 470 -88.47 -8.15 48.82
N LEU A 471 -87.15 -8.26 48.59
CA LEU A 471 -86.17 -7.83 49.57
C LEU A 471 -86.26 -6.33 49.82
N ARG A 472 -86.46 -5.51 48.77
CA ARG A 472 -86.74 -4.07 48.89
C ARG A 472 -88.08 -3.77 49.56
N ASN A 473 -89.16 -4.44 49.15
CA ASN A 473 -90.50 -4.22 49.70
C ASN A 473 -90.64 -4.78 51.12
N SER A 474 -89.87 -5.82 51.48
CA SER A 474 -89.77 -6.37 52.82
C SER A 474 -88.89 -5.50 53.71
N LEU A 475 -87.76 -4.97 53.20
CA LEU A 475 -87.00 -3.93 53.91
C LEU A 475 -87.82 -2.65 54.10
N ALA A 476 -88.60 -2.22 53.11
CA ALA A 476 -89.50 -1.06 53.22
C ALA A 476 -90.61 -1.34 54.25
N LYS A 477 -91.30 -2.48 54.16
CA LYS A 477 -92.30 -2.92 55.16
C LYS A 477 -91.70 -3.06 56.56
N PHE A 478 -90.47 -3.54 56.69
CA PHE A 478 -89.78 -3.67 57.98
C PHE A 478 -89.41 -2.31 58.56
N ILE A 479 -88.88 -1.39 57.73
CA ILE A 479 -88.60 -0.01 58.10
C ILE A 479 -89.88 0.74 58.50
N ASP A 480 -90.99 0.54 57.78
CA ASP A 480 -92.26 1.19 58.10
C ASP A 480 -92.99 0.52 59.28
N MET A 481 -92.87 -0.79 59.46
CA MET A 481 -93.36 -1.51 60.66
C MET A 481 -92.58 -1.10 61.91
N LEU A 482 -91.26 -0.87 61.80
CA LEU A 482 -90.45 -0.28 62.87
C LEU A 482 -90.90 1.16 63.18
N LYS A 483 -91.17 1.99 62.17
CA LYS A 483 -91.72 3.34 62.39
C LYS A 483 -93.09 3.28 63.08
N SER A 484 -94.00 2.43 62.63
CA SER A 484 -95.34 2.28 63.23
C SER A 484 -95.27 1.77 64.67
N THR A 485 -94.45 0.77 64.98
CA THR A 485 -94.26 0.30 66.36
C THR A 485 -93.54 1.29 67.26
N MET A 486 -92.75 2.22 66.71
CA MET A 486 -92.21 3.39 67.43
C MET A 486 -93.21 4.56 67.54
N GLN A 487 -94.34 4.53 66.83
CA GLN A 487 -95.33 5.62 66.80
C GLN A 487 -96.65 5.28 67.51
N GLU A 488 -97.04 4.00 67.60
CA GLU A 488 -98.24 3.55 68.31
C GLU A 488 -97.94 3.05 69.74
N GLN A 489 -98.88 3.27 70.66
CA GLN A 489 -98.78 2.78 72.04
C GLN A 489 -99.09 1.27 72.08
N THR A 490 -98.06 0.45 71.88
CA THR A 490 -98.17 -0.99 71.69
C THR A 490 -98.56 -1.76 72.96
N THR A 491 -99.53 -2.67 72.83
CA THR A 491 -99.98 -3.59 73.89
C THR A 491 -99.16 -4.89 73.87
N SER A 492 -99.14 -5.62 74.99
CA SER A 492 -98.26 -6.79 75.18
C SER A 492 -98.36 -7.87 74.10
N GLU A 493 -99.55 -8.09 73.53
CA GLU A 493 -99.77 -9.11 72.49
C GLU A 493 -99.13 -8.70 71.16
N THR A 494 -99.08 -7.40 70.83
CA THR A 494 -98.54 -6.92 69.55
C THR A 494 -97.03 -7.18 69.45
N LEU A 495 -96.26 -6.96 70.51
CA LEU A 495 -94.84 -7.32 70.53
C LEU A 495 -94.59 -8.82 70.50
N LEU A 496 -95.42 -9.62 71.18
CA LEU A 496 -95.27 -11.08 71.17
C LEU A 496 -95.47 -11.66 69.76
N ASN A 497 -96.44 -11.11 69.01
CA ASN A 497 -96.72 -11.50 67.63
C ASN A 497 -95.57 -11.10 66.68
N ILE A 498 -95.01 -9.90 66.85
CA ILE A 498 -93.84 -9.43 66.07
C ILE A 498 -92.57 -10.22 66.41
N ARG A 499 -92.38 -10.60 67.68
CA ARG A 499 -91.28 -11.47 68.12
C ARG A 499 -91.33 -12.83 67.42
N GLN A 500 -92.51 -13.42 67.27
CA GLN A 500 -92.68 -14.69 66.54
C GLN A 500 -92.33 -14.52 65.05
N GLN A 501 -92.91 -13.51 64.38
CA GLN A 501 -92.64 -13.24 62.96
C GLN A 501 -91.16 -12.98 62.65
N MET A 502 -90.40 -12.42 63.60
CA MET A 502 -88.95 -12.21 63.47
C MET A 502 -88.11 -13.47 63.70
N ILE A 503 -88.60 -14.44 64.49
CA ILE A 503 -87.96 -15.76 64.63
C ILE A 503 -88.16 -16.57 63.34
N ASP A 504 -89.38 -16.57 62.80
CA ASP A 504 -89.73 -17.27 61.55
C ASP A 504 -88.93 -16.72 60.33
N LEU A 505 -88.54 -15.43 60.38
CA LEU A 505 -87.65 -14.79 59.39
C LEU A 505 -86.15 -15.09 59.60
N ASN A 506 -85.75 -15.73 60.69
CA ASN A 506 -84.35 -15.99 61.00
C ASN A 506 -83.84 -17.32 60.39
N GLU A 507 -84.67 -18.35 60.32
CA GLU A 507 -84.30 -19.71 59.86
C GLU A 507 -83.83 -19.77 58.38
N ASN A 508 -84.11 -18.72 57.60
CA ASN A 508 -83.85 -18.66 56.15
C ASN A 508 -82.53 -17.94 55.77
N ALA A 509 -81.51 -17.93 56.63
CA ALA A 509 -80.20 -17.33 56.33
C ALA A 509 -79.03 -18.20 56.83
N GLN A 510 -77.94 -18.28 56.07
CA GLN A 510 -76.73 -18.97 56.49
C GLN A 510 -75.88 -18.11 57.44
N ASP A 511 -75.50 -18.69 58.57
CA ASP A 511 -74.66 -18.07 59.59
C ASP A 511 -73.29 -17.63 59.03
N GLY A 512 -72.93 -16.37 59.26
CA GLY A 512 -71.63 -15.80 58.88
C GLY A 512 -71.67 -14.61 57.91
N THR A 513 -72.81 -14.28 57.32
CA THR A 513 -72.95 -13.04 56.51
C THR A 513 -73.35 -11.83 57.35
N LEU A 514 -72.98 -10.63 56.88
CA LEU A 514 -73.28 -9.35 57.54
C LEU A 514 -74.78 -9.16 57.82
N VAL A 515 -75.64 -9.70 56.96
CA VAL A 515 -77.11 -9.68 57.12
C VAL A 515 -77.56 -10.47 58.36
N GLY A 516 -76.90 -11.58 58.69
CA GLY A 516 -77.15 -12.35 59.92
C GLY A 516 -76.83 -11.54 61.18
N MET A 517 -75.73 -10.77 61.17
CA MET A 517 -75.36 -9.90 62.29
C MET A 517 -76.40 -8.78 62.53
N PHE A 518 -76.93 -8.18 61.45
CA PHE A 518 -78.01 -7.19 61.54
C PHE A 518 -79.36 -7.79 61.98
N LYS A 519 -79.69 -9.00 61.52
CA LYS A 519 -80.88 -9.74 62.03
C LYS A 519 -80.75 -10.03 63.53
N GLN A 520 -79.60 -10.55 63.97
CA GLN A 520 -79.38 -10.88 65.38
C GLN A 520 -79.45 -9.64 66.30
N THR A 521 -78.93 -8.48 65.86
CA THR A 521 -79.08 -7.24 66.63
C THR A 521 -80.54 -6.76 66.69
N ALA A 522 -81.30 -6.86 65.60
CA ALA A 522 -82.73 -6.56 65.63
C ALA A 522 -83.52 -7.48 66.57
N ILE A 523 -83.23 -8.79 66.56
CA ILE A 523 -83.83 -9.77 67.49
C ILE A 523 -83.48 -9.41 68.94
N ASN A 524 -82.21 -9.11 69.25
CA ASN A 524 -81.78 -8.73 70.60
C ASN A 524 -82.52 -7.49 71.12
N ILE A 525 -82.75 -6.49 70.27
CA ILE A 525 -83.49 -5.26 70.61
C ILE A 525 -84.98 -5.57 70.89
N ILE A 526 -85.62 -6.42 70.08
CA ILE A 526 -87.01 -6.84 70.30
C ILE A 526 -87.14 -7.68 71.58
N ASP A 527 -86.17 -8.54 71.88
CA ASP A 527 -86.15 -9.34 73.11
C ASP A 527 -86.00 -8.45 74.35
N TYR A 528 -85.20 -7.38 74.28
CA TYR A 528 -85.08 -6.36 75.33
C TYR A 528 -86.41 -5.65 75.58
N HIS A 529 -87.05 -5.10 74.54
CA HIS A 529 -88.35 -4.45 74.69
C HIS A 529 -89.46 -5.39 75.17
N THR A 530 -89.44 -6.67 74.76
CA THR A 530 -90.40 -7.68 75.22
C THR A 530 -90.22 -7.99 76.71
N ARG A 531 -88.97 -8.06 77.22
CA ARG A 531 -88.69 -8.21 78.65
C ARG A 531 -89.14 -6.99 79.44
N LEU A 532 -88.79 -5.79 78.99
CA LEU A 532 -89.19 -4.52 79.62
C LEU A 532 -90.72 -4.42 79.78
N ILE A 533 -91.47 -4.77 78.73
CA ILE A 533 -92.94 -4.74 78.75
C ILE A 533 -93.54 -5.88 79.58
N SER A 534 -92.90 -7.06 79.62
CA SER A 534 -93.25 -8.12 80.57
C SER A 534 -93.07 -7.67 82.03
N GLU A 535 -91.98 -6.97 82.37
CA GLU A 535 -91.76 -6.43 83.71
C GLU A 535 -92.75 -5.32 84.07
N ILE A 536 -93.07 -4.43 83.13
CA ILE A 536 -94.13 -3.42 83.29
C ILE A 536 -95.49 -4.09 83.54
N ASN A 537 -95.86 -5.13 82.79
CA ASN A 537 -97.11 -5.85 83.00
C ASN A 537 -97.11 -6.62 84.34
N ASN A 538 -95.98 -7.18 84.77
CA ASN A 538 -95.85 -7.78 86.10
C ASN A 538 -95.97 -6.73 87.23
N LEU A 539 -95.62 -5.48 86.99
CA LEU A 539 -95.86 -4.36 87.93
C LEU A 539 -97.33 -3.89 87.92
N VAL A 540 -98.04 -4.01 86.79
CA VAL A 540 -99.49 -3.74 86.70
C VAL A 540 -100.30 -4.85 87.37
N ILE A 541 -100.00 -6.12 87.13
CA ILE A 541 -100.69 -7.26 87.76
C ILE A 541 -100.49 -7.25 89.29
N LYS A 542 -99.28 -6.92 89.77
CA LYS A 542 -99.03 -6.70 91.21
C LYS A 542 -99.81 -5.53 91.82
N ARG A 543 -100.38 -4.64 91.01
CA ARG A 543 -101.31 -3.57 91.43
C ARG A 543 -102.77 -4.05 91.46
N GLU A 544 -103.16 -4.96 90.58
CA GLU A 544 -104.53 -5.48 90.53
C GLU A 544 -104.81 -6.51 91.65
N ASP A 545 -103.82 -7.34 91.99
CA ASP A 545 -103.91 -8.30 93.11
C ASP A 545 -103.86 -7.65 94.52
N GLN A 546 -103.64 -6.33 94.62
CA GLN A 546 -103.54 -5.62 95.90
C GLN A 546 -104.59 -4.51 96.05
N GLN A 547 -105.80 -4.89 96.49
CA GLN A 547 -106.80 -3.94 96.97
C GLN A 547 -106.35 -3.27 98.29
N GLY A 548 -105.64 -2.15 98.19
CA GLY A 548 -105.26 -1.32 99.32
C GLY A 548 -104.61 0.00 98.88
N GLU A 549 -105.04 1.12 99.46
CA GLU A 549 -104.46 2.43 99.16
C GLU A 549 -103.03 2.54 99.71
N LEU A 550 -102.04 2.71 98.83
CA LEU A 550 -100.64 2.97 99.18
C LEU A 550 -100.10 4.22 98.46
N PRO A 551 -99.14 4.97 99.06
CA PRO A 551 -98.90 6.35 98.65
C PRO A 551 -98.17 6.51 97.30
N VAL A 552 -98.62 7.49 96.52
CA VAL A 552 -98.07 7.84 95.19
C VAL A 552 -96.55 8.08 95.22
N ASN A 553 -95.99 8.57 96.34
CA ASN A 553 -94.56 8.82 96.48
C ASN A 553 -93.68 7.56 96.42
N GLU A 554 -94.11 6.42 96.96
CA GLU A 554 -93.29 5.18 96.91
C GLU A 554 -93.27 4.57 95.51
N THR A 555 -94.40 4.62 94.80
CA THR A 555 -94.45 4.21 93.38
C THR A 555 -93.61 5.13 92.49
N LEU A 556 -93.60 6.44 92.74
CA LEU A 556 -92.68 7.37 92.05
C LEU A 556 -91.20 7.14 92.40
N ALA A 557 -90.89 6.73 93.63
CA ALA A 557 -89.51 6.40 94.03
C ALA A 557 -89.01 5.12 93.36
N LEU A 558 -89.85 4.08 93.27
CA LEU A 558 -89.50 2.83 92.58
C LEU A 558 -89.29 3.06 91.08
N ILE A 559 -90.21 3.78 90.42
CA ILE A 559 -90.12 4.11 88.99
C ILE A 559 -88.86 4.95 88.70
N ARG A 560 -88.53 5.95 89.53
CA ARG A 560 -87.28 6.72 89.39
C ARG A 560 -86.05 5.83 89.48
N ARG A 561 -86.00 4.93 90.46
CA ARG A 561 -84.88 4.01 90.65
C ARG A 561 -84.69 3.08 89.44
N GLN A 562 -85.78 2.48 88.94
CA GLN A 562 -85.74 1.64 87.74
C GLN A 562 -85.34 2.45 86.49
N TYR A 563 -85.80 3.70 86.35
CA TYR A 563 -85.38 4.57 85.24
C TYR A 563 -83.89 4.93 85.32
N GLU A 564 -83.34 5.19 86.52
CA GLU A 564 -81.91 5.40 86.71
C GLU A 564 -81.09 4.12 86.45
N ASP A 565 -81.61 2.95 86.82
CA ASP A 565 -80.96 1.66 86.54
C ASP A 565 -80.94 1.36 85.03
N LEU A 566 -82.03 1.64 84.29
CA LEU A 566 -82.11 1.55 82.82
C LEU A 566 -81.21 2.57 82.10
N GLU A 567 -81.16 3.82 82.57
CA GLU A 567 -80.28 4.84 81.98
C GLU A 567 -78.79 4.48 82.21
N ARG A 568 -78.45 3.79 83.31
CA ARG A 568 -77.11 3.20 83.54
C ARG A 568 -76.83 2.01 82.62
N GLU A 569 -77.78 1.10 82.39
CA GLU A 569 -77.62 -0.02 81.46
C GLU A 569 -77.39 0.48 80.02
N LYS A 570 -78.21 1.44 79.57
CA LYS A 570 -78.05 2.15 78.30
C LYS A 570 -76.69 2.84 78.16
N GLN A 571 -76.18 3.47 79.23
CA GLN A 571 -74.83 4.04 79.25
C GLN A 571 -73.75 2.95 79.16
N SER A 572 -73.93 1.80 79.82
CA SER A 572 -73.02 0.65 79.74
C SER A 572 -72.93 0.09 78.32
N LEU A 573 -74.07 -0.16 77.67
CA LEU A 573 -74.13 -0.65 76.29
C LEU A 573 -73.55 0.36 75.28
N SER A 574 -73.73 1.67 75.51
CA SER A 574 -73.07 2.71 74.72
C SER A 574 -71.55 2.73 74.91
N LEU A 575 -71.06 2.39 76.11
CA LEU A 575 -69.64 2.27 76.41
C LEU A 575 -69.03 1.01 75.75
N GLU A 576 -69.77 -0.09 75.72
CA GLU A 576 -69.37 -1.31 75.02
C GLU A 576 -69.35 -1.13 73.50
N HIS A 577 -70.36 -0.45 72.92
CA HIS A 577 -70.39 -0.14 71.48
C HIS A 577 -69.18 0.71 71.07
N THR A 578 -68.92 1.81 71.80
CA THR A 578 -67.77 2.70 71.50
C THR A 578 -66.43 2.02 71.78
N SER A 579 -66.35 1.09 72.73
CA SER A 579 -65.20 0.21 72.94
C SER A 579 -64.97 -0.73 71.76
N HIS A 580 -66.02 -1.37 71.25
CA HIS A 580 -65.94 -2.26 70.08
C HIS A 580 -65.58 -1.50 68.79
N GLU A 581 -66.16 -0.33 68.55
CA GLU A 581 -65.75 0.56 67.44
C GLU A 581 -64.30 1.00 67.56
N GLY A 582 -63.84 1.32 68.77
CA GLY A 582 -62.43 1.64 69.05
C GLY A 582 -61.48 0.47 68.75
N ASN A 583 -61.88 -0.75 69.12
CA ASN A 583 -61.11 -1.97 68.84
C ASN A 583 -61.05 -2.26 67.33
N PHE A 584 -62.19 -2.26 66.62
CA PHE A 584 -62.23 -2.45 65.16
C PHE A 584 -61.41 -1.39 64.42
N ARG A 585 -61.45 -0.13 64.88
CA ARG A 585 -60.66 0.95 64.31
C ARG A 585 -59.16 0.76 64.54
N SER A 586 -58.76 0.37 65.76
CA SER A 586 -57.35 0.07 66.06
C SER A 586 -56.82 -1.14 65.26
N GLU A 587 -57.66 -2.14 65.02
CA GLU A 587 -57.30 -3.32 64.23
C GLU A 587 -57.18 -3.00 62.73
N LEU A 588 -58.08 -2.17 62.19
CA LEU A 588 -57.93 -1.60 60.85
C LEU A 588 -56.67 -0.75 60.71
N GLU A 589 -56.39 0.14 61.67
CA GLU A 589 -55.20 1.00 61.67
C GLU A 589 -53.90 0.17 61.70
N LYS A 590 -53.84 -0.93 62.47
CA LYS A 590 -52.74 -1.90 62.43
C LYS A 590 -52.59 -2.55 61.06
N ILE A 591 -53.67 -3.09 60.48
CA ILE A 591 -53.64 -3.77 59.18
C ILE A 591 -53.21 -2.80 58.05
N THR A 592 -53.57 -1.52 58.13
CA THR A 592 -53.03 -0.51 57.21
C THR A 592 -51.55 -0.22 57.46
N ALA A 593 -51.13 -0.02 58.72
CA ALA A 593 -49.74 0.26 59.05
C ALA A 593 -48.79 -0.89 58.70
N GLU A 594 -49.22 -2.15 58.88
CA GLU A 594 -48.46 -3.35 58.48
C GLU A 594 -48.31 -3.44 56.96
N LYS A 595 -49.37 -3.13 56.19
CA LYS A 595 -49.30 -3.05 54.72
C LYS A 595 -48.39 -1.93 54.25
N ASP A 596 -48.50 -0.75 54.83
CA ASP A 596 -47.68 0.41 54.46
C ASP A 596 -46.20 0.18 54.80
N ALA A 597 -45.92 -0.44 55.96
CA ALA A 597 -44.58 -0.86 56.33
C ALA A 597 -44.01 -1.92 55.38
N PHE A 598 -44.80 -2.93 55.00
CA PHE A 598 -44.40 -3.95 54.01
C PHE A 598 -44.07 -3.33 52.65
N TRP A 599 -44.92 -2.43 52.14
CA TRP A 599 -44.67 -1.75 50.86
C TRP A 599 -43.49 -0.79 50.93
N GLN A 600 -43.29 -0.06 52.03
CA GLN A 600 -42.11 0.78 52.23
C GLN A 600 -40.83 -0.05 52.31
N GLN A 601 -40.85 -1.21 52.98
CA GLN A 601 -39.71 -2.12 52.99
C GLN A 601 -39.41 -2.64 51.58
N HIS A 602 -40.39 -3.23 50.90
CA HIS A 602 -40.22 -3.76 49.54
C HIS A 602 -39.73 -2.68 48.56
N TYR A 603 -40.23 -1.44 48.68
CA TYR A 603 -39.77 -0.32 47.85
C TYR A 603 -38.31 0.06 48.15
N ASN A 604 -37.92 0.11 49.43
CA ASN A 604 -36.54 0.39 49.81
C ASN A 604 -35.57 -0.72 49.40
N ASP A 605 -35.95 -1.99 49.59
CA ASP A 605 -35.14 -3.15 49.22
C ASP A 605 -34.94 -3.22 47.70
N GLU A 606 -35.98 -2.96 46.91
CA GLU A 606 -35.90 -2.85 45.45
C GLU A 606 -35.07 -1.64 44.99
N CYS A 607 -35.22 -0.48 45.63
CA CYS A 607 -34.36 0.67 45.39
C CYS A 607 -32.89 0.43 45.76
N ASN A 608 -32.60 -0.41 46.76
CA ASN A 608 -31.24 -0.78 47.13
C ASN A 608 -30.66 -1.79 46.13
N ARG A 609 -31.42 -2.82 45.72
CA ARG A 609 -31.04 -3.74 44.64
C ARG A 609 -30.68 -2.99 43.36
N LEU A 610 -31.53 -2.06 42.92
CA LEU A 610 -31.29 -1.23 41.74
C LEU A 610 -30.06 -0.30 41.90
N ARG A 611 -29.75 0.16 43.11
CA ARG A 611 -28.50 0.91 43.38
C ARG A 611 -27.27 0.02 43.29
N GLU A 612 -27.31 -1.18 43.87
CA GLU A 612 -26.21 -2.14 43.82
C GLU A 612 -25.93 -2.59 42.38
N GLU A 613 -26.97 -2.84 41.58
CA GLU A 613 -26.84 -3.14 40.14
C GLU A 613 -26.26 -1.97 39.33
N ASN A 614 -26.66 -0.72 39.62
CA ASN A 614 -26.06 0.46 38.99
C ASN A 614 -24.60 0.67 39.41
N VAL A 615 -24.26 0.45 40.68
CA VAL A 615 -22.87 0.54 41.17
C VAL A 615 -22.00 -0.56 40.56
N GLN A 616 -22.50 -1.79 40.43
CA GLN A 616 -21.76 -2.86 39.76
C GLN A 616 -21.55 -2.55 38.27
N ALA A 617 -22.60 -2.15 37.55
CA ALA A 617 -22.47 -1.75 36.15
C ALA A 617 -21.50 -0.57 35.97
N GLN A 618 -21.51 0.41 36.88
CA GLN A 618 -20.54 1.51 36.88
C GLN A 618 -19.10 1.03 37.14
N ASN A 619 -18.89 0.09 38.06
CA ASN A 619 -17.57 -0.53 38.28
C ASN A 619 -17.10 -1.30 37.03
N ASP A 620 -17.99 -2.05 36.37
CA ASP A 620 -17.70 -2.81 35.16
C ASP A 620 -17.31 -1.88 33.99
N TYR A 621 -17.97 -0.72 33.86
CA TYR A 621 -17.58 0.32 32.90
C TYR A 621 -16.23 0.97 33.26
N ASP A 622 -16.00 1.29 34.53
CA ASP A 622 -14.72 1.85 35.02
C ASP A 622 -13.54 0.90 34.77
N GLU A 623 -13.72 -0.41 34.97
CA GLU A 623 -12.69 -1.43 34.69
C GLU A 623 -12.45 -1.59 33.18
N GLN A 624 -13.50 -1.55 32.34
CA GLN A 624 -13.35 -1.49 30.89
C GLN A 624 -12.60 -0.23 30.43
N ILE A 625 -12.90 0.94 31.01
CA ILE A 625 -12.22 2.21 30.71
C ILE A 625 -10.72 2.13 31.09
N ARG A 626 -10.39 1.55 32.24
CA ARG A 626 -8.99 1.29 32.64
C ARG A 626 -8.30 0.33 31.66
N SER A 627 -8.92 -0.81 31.34
CA SER A 627 -8.38 -1.78 30.39
C SER A 627 -8.12 -1.18 28.99
N LEU A 628 -9.03 -0.31 28.52
CA LEU A 628 -8.85 0.42 27.26
C LEU A 628 -7.76 1.49 27.35
N SER A 629 -7.59 2.13 28.51
CA SER A 629 -6.52 3.11 28.78
C SER A 629 -5.15 2.45 28.80
N ASP A 630 -4.97 1.33 29.50
CA ASP A 630 -3.71 0.57 29.54
C ASP A 630 -3.34 0.04 28.13
N ARG A 631 -4.34 -0.38 27.36
CA ARG A 631 -4.17 -0.79 25.95
C ARG A 631 -3.80 0.39 25.05
N LEU A 632 -4.30 1.59 25.33
CA LEU A 632 -3.91 2.81 24.62
C LEU A 632 -2.48 3.24 24.99
N GLU A 633 -2.10 3.22 26.26
CA GLU A 633 -0.75 3.61 26.72
C GLU A 633 0.33 2.63 26.24
N THR A 634 0.04 1.32 26.23
CA THR A 634 0.94 0.33 25.63
C THR A 634 1.02 0.46 24.09
N ALA A 635 -0.06 0.88 23.42
CA ALA A 635 -0.03 1.18 21.98
C ALA A 635 0.75 2.46 21.65
N THR A 636 0.58 3.55 22.41
CA THR A 636 1.35 4.80 22.22
C THR A 636 2.82 4.61 22.56
N SER A 637 3.15 3.81 23.58
CA SER A 637 4.54 3.43 23.90
C SER A 637 5.21 2.70 22.74
N ARG A 638 4.57 1.66 22.18
CA ARG A 638 5.07 0.96 20.98
C ARG A 638 5.20 1.89 19.77
N ASN A 639 4.25 2.81 19.57
CA ASN A 639 4.31 3.76 18.47
C ASN A 639 5.48 4.77 18.64
N SER A 640 5.79 5.16 19.88
CA SER A 640 6.99 5.96 20.21
C SER A 640 8.28 5.20 19.91
N GLU A 641 8.37 3.91 20.28
CA GLU A 641 9.52 3.05 19.93
C GLU A 641 9.69 2.89 18.42
N TYR A 642 8.59 2.68 17.67
CA TYR A 642 8.63 2.61 16.21
C TYR A 642 9.09 3.93 15.58
N LEU A 643 8.61 5.08 16.09
CA LEU A 643 9.03 6.40 15.61
C LEU A 643 10.51 6.68 15.90
N GLN A 644 11.00 6.34 17.11
CA GLN A 644 12.42 6.44 17.46
C GLN A 644 13.28 5.56 16.55
N ARG A 645 12.86 4.31 16.31
CA ARG A 645 13.55 3.37 15.42
C ARG A 645 13.55 3.83 13.96
N TRP A 646 12.45 4.43 13.50
CA TRP A 646 12.34 4.99 12.14
C TRP A 646 13.26 6.21 11.97
N ASN A 647 13.26 7.14 12.93
CA ASN A 647 14.19 8.28 12.95
C ASN A 647 15.67 7.82 12.96
N ALA A 648 16.00 6.81 13.78
CA ALA A 648 17.35 6.25 13.83
C ALA A 648 17.78 5.62 12.48
N LEU A 649 16.88 4.88 11.83
CA LEU A 649 17.12 4.30 10.50
C LEU A 649 17.24 5.39 9.42
N GLN A 650 16.46 6.47 9.51
CA GLN A 650 16.56 7.62 8.62
C GLN A 650 17.94 8.28 8.74
N VAL A 651 18.45 8.48 9.97
CA VAL A 651 19.80 9.02 10.21
C VAL A 651 20.90 8.06 9.71
N GLU A 652 20.78 6.74 9.95
CA GLU A 652 21.74 5.75 9.41
C GLU A 652 21.73 5.76 7.86
N SER A 653 20.56 5.94 7.24
CA SER A 653 20.44 6.07 5.77
C SER A 653 21.05 7.38 5.23
N SER A 654 20.85 8.51 5.91
CA SER A 654 21.48 9.79 5.52
C SER A 654 22.99 9.70 5.59
N ASN A 655 23.53 9.20 6.70
CA ASN A 655 24.98 9.02 6.88
C ASN A 655 25.58 8.09 5.80
N LYS A 656 24.85 7.06 5.35
CA LYS A 656 25.27 6.18 4.25
C LYS A 656 25.20 6.87 2.88
N ILE A 657 24.22 7.74 2.65
CA ILE A 657 24.15 8.60 1.45
C ILE A 657 25.33 9.59 1.42
N ASP A 658 25.65 10.22 2.55
CA ASP A 658 26.79 11.14 2.68
C ASP A 658 28.13 10.42 2.49
N GLU A 659 28.27 9.20 3.05
CA GLU A 659 29.44 8.33 2.84
C GLU A 659 29.60 7.95 1.36
N LEU A 660 28.52 7.56 0.67
CA LEU A 660 28.53 7.22 -0.76
C LEU A 660 28.78 8.43 -1.66
N THR A 661 28.21 9.59 -1.33
CA THR A 661 28.43 10.85 -2.06
C THR A 661 29.88 11.30 -1.94
N THR A 662 30.48 11.14 -0.76
CA THR A 662 31.91 11.40 -0.53
C THR A 662 32.79 10.45 -1.35
N GLN A 663 32.45 9.16 -1.41
CA GLN A 663 33.16 8.19 -2.26
C GLN A 663 33.01 8.51 -3.76
N LEU A 664 31.84 8.96 -4.21
CA LEU A 664 31.59 9.33 -5.60
C LEU A 664 32.41 10.56 -6.03
N HIS A 665 32.48 11.60 -5.19
CA HIS A 665 33.34 12.76 -5.44
C HIS A 665 34.83 12.40 -5.51
N GLU A 666 35.32 11.53 -4.62
CA GLU A 666 36.71 11.05 -4.66
C GLU A 666 37.00 10.21 -5.92
N CYS A 667 36.04 9.38 -6.35
CA CYS A 667 36.16 8.61 -7.60
C CYS A 667 36.15 9.52 -8.84
N GLN A 668 35.33 10.58 -8.83
CA GLN A 668 35.34 11.62 -9.88
C GLN A 668 36.66 12.39 -9.92
N ARG A 669 37.24 12.73 -8.75
CA ARG A 669 38.56 13.38 -8.64
C ARG A 669 39.67 12.50 -9.23
N GLN A 670 39.68 11.21 -8.89
CA GLN A 670 40.63 10.25 -9.46
C GLN A 670 40.45 10.13 -10.99
N LEU A 671 39.21 10.09 -11.49
CA LEU A 671 38.93 10.07 -12.93
C LEU A 671 39.37 11.36 -13.66
N THR A 672 39.35 12.53 -13.01
CA THR A 672 39.94 13.75 -13.59
C THR A 672 41.47 13.70 -13.59
N GLU A 673 42.09 13.21 -12.52
CA GLU A 673 43.56 13.06 -12.43
C GLU A 673 44.12 12.03 -13.43
N GLU A 674 43.38 10.94 -13.69
CA GLU A 674 43.73 9.98 -14.75
C GLU A 674 43.57 10.58 -16.16
N LYS A 675 42.54 11.41 -16.39
CA LYS A 675 42.35 12.10 -17.68
C LYS A 675 43.46 13.11 -17.96
N GLU A 676 43.88 13.90 -16.96
CA GLU A 676 45.00 14.84 -17.12
C GLU A 676 46.31 14.10 -17.41
N GLN A 677 46.57 12.98 -16.72
CA GLN A 677 47.71 12.11 -17.03
C GLN A 677 47.63 11.52 -18.45
N GLN A 678 46.44 11.11 -18.89
CA GLN A 678 46.22 10.61 -20.26
C GLN A 678 46.50 11.69 -21.32
N TYR A 679 46.05 12.94 -21.10
CA TYR A 679 46.36 14.06 -22.00
C TYR A 679 47.86 14.35 -22.05
N GLY A 680 48.57 14.34 -20.93
CA GLY A 680 50.03 14.50 -20.90
C GLY A 680 50.78 13.37 -21.61
N LEU A 681 50.28 12.14 -21.51
CA LEU A 681 50.81 11.00 -22.27
C LEU A 681 50.56 11.13 -23.78
N THR A 682 49.40 11.65 -24.21
CA THR A 682 49.18 11.91 -25.65
C THR A 682 50.08 13.03 -26.19
N ASP A 683 50.22 14.14 -25.47
CA ASP A 683 51.07 15.29 -25.85
C ASP A 683 52.55 14.91 -25.96
N THR A 684 53.05 14.04 -25.07
CA THR A 684 54.41 13.49 -25.18
C THR A 684 54.56 12.49 -26.33
N HIS A 685 53.53 11.69 -26.63
CA HIS A 685 53.54 10.78 -27.79
C HIS A 685 53.52 11.52 -29.13
N GLU A 686 52.80 12.65 -29.22
CA GLU A 686 52.78 13.48 -30.43
C GLU A 686 54.14 14.15 -30.68
N ARG A 687 54.80 14.70 -29.64
CA ARG A 687 56.18 15.23 -29.79
C ARG A 687 57.17 14.17 -30.29
N GLN A 688 57.15 12.97 -29.72
CA GLN A 688 58.02 11.86 -30.18
C GLN A 688 57.74 11.46 -31.64
N LYS A 689 56.49 11.54 -32.08
CA LYS A 689 56.08 11.29 -33.47
C LYS A 689 56.56 12.41 -34.41
N GLU A 690 56.54 13.67 -33.97
CA GLU A 690 57.12 14.79 -34.72
C GLU A 690 58.65 14.68 -34.84
N GLU A 691 59.36 14.38 -33.76
CA GLU A 691 60.80 14.10 -33.77
C GLU A 691 61.15 12.96 -34.73
N TYR A 692 60.41 11.84 -34.69
CA TYR A 692 60.61 10.70 -35.60
C TYR A 692 60.40 11.09 -37.06
N ASN A 693 59.31 11.82 -37.36
CA ASN A 693 59.01 12.31 -38.72
C ASN A 693 60.08 13.28 -39.24
N GLN A 694 60.74 14.04 -38.35
CA GLN A 694 61.81 14.95 -38.71
C GLN A 694 63.12 14.18 -38.97
N LEU A 695 63.47 13.22 -38.11
CA LEU A 695 64.61 12.32 -38.30
C LEU A 695 64.49 11.51 -39.60
N GLU A 696 63.28 11.08 -39.97
CA GLU A 696 63.03 10.36 -41.23
C GLU A 696 63.17 11.28 -42.46
N LYS A 697 62.80 12.56 -42.38
CA LYS A 697 63.07 13.54 -43.45
C LYS A 697 64.57 13.76 -43.64
N GLU A 698 65.33 13.91 -42.55
CA GLU A 698 66.79 14.07 -42.60
C GLU A 698 67.47 12.83 -43.20
N LYS A 699 67.10 11.63 -42.74
CA LYS A 699 67.52 10.35 -43.32
C LYS A 699 67.25 10.31 -44.83
N ASN A 700 66.03 10.62 -45.27
CA ASN A 700 65.68 10.56 -46.69
C ASN A 700 66.46 11.60 -47.52
N ALA A 701 66.68 12.81 -47.01
CA ALA A 701 67.52 13.81 -47.66
C ALA A 701 68.99 13.33 -47.84
N THR A 702 69.58 12.67 -46.83
CA THR A 702 70.93 12.09 -46.97
C THR A 702 70.98 10.91 -47.97
N ILE A 703 69.89 10.14 -48.09
CA ILE A 703 69.76 9.08 -49.11
C ILE A 703 69.70 9.70 -50.52
N ASP A 704 68.94 10.78 -50.72
CA ASP A 704 68.85 11.47 -52.01
C ASP A 704 70.17 12.12 -52.41
N GLU A 705 70.92 12.70 -51.47
CA GLU A 705 72.25 13.24 -51.75
C GLU A 705 73.27 12.14 -52.09
N LEU A 706 73.26 11.01 -51.37
CA LEU A 706 74.08 9.83 -51.71
C LEU A 706 73.72 9.28 -53.09
N ASN A 707 72.43 9.24 -53.45
CA ASN A 707 71.97 8.84 -54.78
C ASN A 707 72.45 9.81 -55.87
N ALA A 708 72.42 11.12 -55.62
CA ALA A 708 72.95 12.14 -56.54
C ALA A 708 74.48 11.95 -56.75
N GLN A 709 75.25 11.73 -55.69
CA GLN A 709 76.68 11.42 -55.78
C GLN A 709 76.93 10.13 -56.58
N LEU A 710 76.16 9.06 -56.34
CA LEU A 710 76.25 7.80 -57.10
C LEU A 710 75.94 7.99 -58.61
N ILE A 711 75.01 8.88 -58.97
CA ILE A 711 74.73 9.22 -60.37
C ILE A 711 75.94 9.92 -61.00
N VAL A 712 76.59 10.86 -60.30
CA VAL A 712 77.81 11.54 -60.78
C VAL A 712 78.95 10.55 -60.97
N TYR A 713 79.23 9.68 -59.99
CA TYR A 713 80.26 8.64 -60.12
C TYR A 713 79.96 7.66 -61.26
N ARG A 714 78.70 7.26 -61.44
CA ARG A 714 78.27 6.41 -62.57
C ARG A 714 78.49 7.10 -63.92
N GLY A 715 78.26 8.42 -63.99
CA GLY A 715 78.58 9.24 -65.16
C GLY A 715 80.08 9.27 -65.46
N GLN A 716 80.93 9.45 -64.46
CA GLN A 716 82.39 9.41 -64.60
C GLN A 716 82.87 8.02 -65.08
N VAL A 717 82.36 6.93 -64.50
CA VAL A 717 82.68 5.56 -64.93
C VAL A 717 82.26 5.31 -66.39
N GLN A 718 81.12 5.86 -66.83
CA GLN A 718 80.71 5.80 -68.25
C GLN A 718 81.55 6.68 -69.18
N GLN A 719 82.15 7.76 -68.70
CA GLN A 719 83.12 8.55 -69.46
C GLN A 719 84.44 7.79 -69.59
N PHE A 720 84.96 7.22 -68.49
CA PHE A 720 86.17 6.41 -68.51
C PHE A 720 86.02 5.17 -69.41
N SER A 721 84.89 4.46 -69.39
CA SER A 721 84.69 3.29 -70.26
C SER A 721 84.67 3.66 -71.75
N LYS A 722 84.06 4.78 -72.14
CA LYS A 722 84.10 5.29 -73.52
C LYS A 722 85.53 5.65 -73.94
N THR A 723 86.31 6.28 -73.07
CA THR A 723 87.71 6.63 -73.30
C THR A 723 88.59 5.39 -73.43
N ILE A 724 88.36 4.35 -72.61
CA ILE A 724 89.06 3.05 -72.71
C ILE A 724 88.78 2.39 -74.07
N VAL A 725 87.51 2.28 -74.48
CA VAL A 725 87.13 1.69 -75.78
C VAL A 725 87.74 2.46 -76.97
N GLN A 726 87.89 3.79 -76.87
CA GLN A 726 88.59 4.57 -77.89
C GLN A 726 90.10 4.30 -77.91
N PHE A 727 90.75 4.10 -76.75
CA PHE A 727 92.15 3.69 -76.70
C PHE A 727 92.37 2.26 -77.19
N GLU A 728 91.45 1.33 -76.88
CA GLU A 728 91.47 -0.05 -77.41
C GLU A 728 91.35 -0.04 -78.94
N LYS A 729 90.43 0.75 -79.50
CA LYS A 729 90.34 0.93 -80.96
C LYS A 729 91.64 1.46 -81.55
N ASN A 730 92.18 2.56 -81.00
CA ASN A 730 93.45 3.13 -81.47
C ASN A 730 94.60 2.10 -81.40
N LEU A 731 94.63 1.26 -80.36
CA LEU A 731 95.62 0.19 -80.21
C LEU A 731 95.45 -0.89 -81.28
N THR A 732 94.23 -1.30 -81.62
CA THR A 732 93.98 -2.27 -82.72
C THR A 732 94.39 -1.70 -84.09
N GLU A 733 94.13 -0.42 -84.37
CA GLU A 733 94.57 0.23 -85.61
C GLU A 733 96.11 0.29 -85.71
N GLU A 734 96.82 0.50 -84.59
CA GLU A 734 98.28 0.50 -84.55
C GLU A 734 98.87 -0.92 -84.63
N GLN A 735 98.18 -1.92 -84.07
CA GLN A 735 98.51 -3.33 -84.25
C GLN A 735 98.33 -3.76 -85.71
N GLU A 736 97.29 -3.30 -86.41
CA GLU A 736 97.13 -3.54 -87.86
C GLU A 736 98.26 -2.91 -88.69
N LYS A 737 98.69 -1.68 -88.37
CA LYS A 737 99.85 -1.04 -89.04
C LYS A 737 101.12 -1.84 -88.80
N ARG A 738 101.37 -2.28 -87.56
CA ARG A 738 102.47 -3.20 -87.24
C ARG A 738 102.38 -4.52 -88.00
N LEU A 739 101.18 -5.10 -88.16
CA LEU A 739 100.99 -6.33 -88.91
C LEU A 739 101.29 -6.16 -90.40
N LYS A 740 100.88 -5.02 -91.00
CA LYS A 740 101.18 -4.67 -92.40
C LYS A 740 102.69 -4.50 -92.62
N LEU A 741 103.36 -3.73 -91.76
CA LEU A 741 104.83 -3.61 -91.74
C LEU A 741 105.53 -4.96 -91.53
N GLN A 742 105.00 -5.83 -90.67
CA GLN A 742 105.53 -7.18 -90.46
C GLN A 742 105.37 -8.05 -91.70
N THR A 743 104.23 -7.99 -92.41
CA THR A 743 104.06 -8.72 -93.68
C THR A 743 104.95 -8.21 -94.81
N GLU A 744 105.27 -6.91 -94.84
CA GLU A 744 106.26 -6.35 -95.77
C GLU A 744 107.69 -6.81 -95.41
N LEU A 745 108.03 -6.84 -94.11
CA LEU A 745 109.29 -7.37 -93.61
C LEU A 745 109.45 -8.86 -93.97
N ASP A 746 108.42 -9.68 -93.75
CA ASP A 746 108.44 -11.11 -94.03
C ASP A 746 108.40 -11.43 -95.54
N ALA A 747 107.85 -10.53 -96.37
CA ALA A 747 107.96 -10.61 -97.83
C ALA A 747 109.40 -10.36 -98.31
N VAL A 748 110.13 -9.44 -97.67
CA VAL A 748 111.57 -9.19 -97.95
C VAL A 748 112.44 -10.34 -97.43
N ASN A 749 112.15 -10.86 -96.23
CA ASN A 749 112.99 -11.86 -95.55
C ASN A 749 112.94 -13.25 -96.22
N LYS A 750 111.93 -13.54 -97.06
CA LYS A 750 111.72 -14.84 -97.73
C LYS A 750 112.71 -15.16 -98.87
N LYS A 751 113.82 -14.43 -99.00
CA LYS A 751 114.85 -14.60 -100.05
C LYS A 751 116.22 -15.14 -99.58
N VAL A 752 116.43 -15.41 -98.29
CA VAL A 752 117.71 -15.93 -97.76
C VAL A 752 117.49 -17.23 -96.94
N LYS A 753 118.49 -18.12 -96.91
CA LYS A 753 118.41 -19.50 -96.35
C LYS A 753 119.12 -19.63 -94.98
N GLY A 754 118.62 -20.48 -94.09
CA GLY A 754 119.35 -20.94 -92.89
C GLY A 754 118.58 -21.89 -91.95
N LYS A 755 119.26 -22.93 -91.44
CA LYS A 755 118.86 -23.95 -90.41
C LYS A 755 120.14 -24.21 -89.54
N PRO A 756 120.18 -24.91 -88.37
CA PRO A 756 119.29 -25.98 -87.87
C PRO A 756 118.89 -25.83 -86.33
N PRO A 757 118.99 -26.78 -85.35
CA PRO A 757 117.84 -27.07 -84.44
C PRO A 757 118.12 -27.22 -82.90
N THR A 758 117.08 -27.64 -82.16
CA THR A 758 116.99 -28.09 -80.73
C THR A 758 117.08 -29.64 -80.59
N PRO A 759 116.91 -30.33 -79.40
CA PRO A 759 117.00 -29.99 -77.95
C PRO A 759 118.12 -30.86 -77.24
N PRO A 760 117.94 -31.88 -76.33
CA PRO A 760 117.16 -32.06 -75.07
C PRO A 760 117.87 -32.68 -73.80
N VAL A 761 117.56 -32.17 -72.59
CA VAL A 761 117.07 -32.85 -71.34
C VAL A 761 117.74 -34.12 -70.70
N SER A 762 118.00 -34.05 -69.36
CA SER A 762 117.89 -35.09 -68.27
C SER A 762 119.07 -35.94 -67.68
N VAL A 763 119.06 -35.99 -66.32
CA VAL A 763 119.30 -37.13 -65.37
C VAL A 763 120.72 -37.54 -64.89
N GLU A 764 120.77 -38.07 -63.66
CA GLU A 764 121.92 -38.38 -62.77
C GLU A 764 122.48 -39.83 -62.91
N LYS A 765 123.76 -40.07 -62.54
CA LYS A 765 124.17 -40.95 -61.39
C LYS A 765 125.70 -41.13 -61.17
N ILE A 766 126.06 -41.85 -60.10
CA ILE A 766 127.37 -41.96 -59.41
C ILE A 766 128.14 -43.26 -59.79
N ILE A 767 129.48 -43.24 -59.84
CA ILE A 767 130.38 -44.42 -59.72
C ILE A 767 131.66 -44.06 -58.89
N PRO A 768 132.20 -44.94 -58.00
CA PRO A 768 133.38 -44.68 -57.14
C PRO A 768 134.60 -45.63 -57.34
N VAL A 769 135.76 -45.31 -56.71
CA VAL A 769 136.96 -46.19 -56.47
C VAL A 769 137.62 -45.73 -55.14
N LEU A 770 137.78 -46.53 -54.07
CA LEU A 770 138.87 -47.49 -53.71
C LEU A 770 140.30 -46.88 -53.65
N MET A 771 141.20 -47.14 -52.68
CA MET A 771 141.20 -47.95 -51.44
C MET A 771 142.36 -47.47 -50.51
N THR A 772 142.32 -47.69 -49.18
CA THR A 772 143.37 -48.38 -48.34
C THR A 772 143.22 -48.20 -46.80
N THR A 773 143.42 -49.30 -46.06
CA THR A 773 143.97 -49.42 -44.68
C THR A 773 143.34 -48.69 -43.47
N SER A 774 142.43 -49.39 -42.77
CA SER A 774 142.70 -50.00 -41.43
C SER A 774 143.23 -49.12 -40.28
N VAL A 775 142.61 -47.97 -40.03
CA VAL A 775 142.46 -47.37 -38.67
C VAL A 775 141.08 -46.72 -38.55
N ALA A 776 140.55 -46.22 -39.66
CA ALA A 776 139.30 -45.47 -39.72
C ALA A 776 138.06 -46.23 -39.26
N ASP A 777 138.04 -47.56 -39.26
CA ASP A 777 136.80 -48.34 -39.10
C ASP A 777 136.13 -48.12 -37.73
N VAL A 778 136.90 -48.04 -36.63
CA VAL A 778 136.36 -47.72 -35.30
C VAL A 778 135.85 -46.27 -35.23
N SER A 779 136.54 -45.33 -35.89
CA SER A 779 136.07 -43.94 -36.02
C SER A 779 134.81 -43.82 -36.88
N ASN A 780 134.68 -44.66 -37.91
CA ASN A 780 133.52 -44.74 -38.79
C ASN A 780 132.33 -45.38 -38.06
N GLU A 781 132.54 -46.39 -37.21
CA GLU A 781 131.49 -46.93 -36.34
C GLU A 781 131.03 -45.87 -35.32
N VAL A 782 131.95 -45.18 -34.65
CA VAL A 782 131.59 -44.08 -33.74
C VAL A 782 130.87 -42.95 -34.48
N TYR A 783 131.27 -42.61 -35.71
CA TYR A 783 130.58 -41.62 -36.53
C TYR A 783 129.20 -42.11 -37.00
N ALA A 784 129.06 -43.38 -37.40
CA ALA A 784 127.79 -43.98 -37.81
C ALA A 784 126.81 -44.17 -36.65
N HIS A 785 127.30 -44.41 -35.44
CA HIS A 785 126.49 -44.35 -34.22
C HIS A 785 126.12 -42.91 -33.87
N LYS A 786 127.01 -41.94 -34.06
CA LYS A 786 126.69 -40.52 -33.88
C LYS A 786 125.64 -40.01 -34.88
N THR A 787 125.73 -40.37 -36.16
CA THR A 787 124.70 -40.00 -37.14
C THR A 787 123.38 -40.72 -36.85
N ARG A 788 123.39 -42.01 -36.46
CA ARG A 788 122.17 -42.69 -36.01
C ARG A 788 121.53 -42.05 -34.77
N ILE A 789 122.33 -41.58 -33.81
CA ILE A 789 121.81 -40.84 -32.66
C ILE A 789 121.20 -39.51 -33.12
N GLN A 790 121.85 -38.78 -34.04
CA GLN A 790 121.30 -37.55 -34.60
C GLN A 790 120.01 -37.79 -35.42
N GLU A 791 119.92 -38.88 -36.19
CA GLU A 791 118.70 -39.32 -36.88
C GLU A 791 117.58 -39.65 -35.87
N GLN A 792 117.91 -40.39 -34.80
CA GLN A 792 116.97 -40.68 -33.71
C GLN A 792 116.53 -39.42 -32.95
N GLU A 793 117.41 -38.44 -32.73
CA GLU A 793 117.08 -37.14 -32.16
C GLU A 793 116.13 -36.36 -33.08
N GLN A 794 116.35 -36.35 -34.40
CA GLN A 794 115.41 -35.74 -35.36
C GLN A 794 114.04 -36.43 -35.34
N ILE A 795 114.00 -37.77 -35.26
CA ILE A 795 112.76 -38.54 -35.14
C ILE A 795 112.06 -38.27 -33.79
N ILE A 796 112.80 -38.12 -32.69
CA ILE A 796 112.23 -37.75 -31.39
C ILE A 796 111.70 -36.30 -31.43
N ILE A 797 112.36 -35.39 -32.13
CA ILE A 797 111.90 -34.01 -32.34
C ILE A 797 110.64 -33.97 -33.21
N SER A 798 110.56 -34.76 -34.29
CA SER A 798 109.34 -34.84 -35.12
C SER A 798 108.19 -35.46 -34.33
N LEU A 799 108.40 -36.61 -33.67
CA LEU A 799 107.37 -37.25 -32.85
C LEU A 799 106.90 -36.36 -31.68
N ARG A 800 107.78 -35.58 -31.05
CA ARG A 800 107.37 -34.58 -30.05
C ARG A 800 106.56 -33.43 -30.66
N ARG A 801 106.86 -33.01 -31.89
CA ARG A 801 106.11 -31.99 -32.64
C ARG A 801 104.72 -32.52 -33.05
N ASP A 802 104.66 -33.77 -33.48
CA ASP A 802 103.42 -34.44 -33.88
C ASP A 802 102.53 -34.71 -32.65
N LEU A 803 103.10 -35.16 -31.53
CA LEU A 803 102.38 -35.29 -30.25
C LEU A 803 101.92 -33.94 -29.70
N ALA A 804 102.70 -32.86 -29.86
CA ALA A 804 102.25 -31.51 -29.50
C ALA A 804 101.09 -31.04 -30.40
N GLY A 805 101.15 -31.31 -31.71
CA GLY A 805 100.08 -31.01 -32.66
C GLY A 805 98.81 -31.85 -32.45
N LEU A 806 98.95 -33.11 -32.03
CA LEU A 806 97.83 -33.98 -31.64
C LEU A 806 97.22 -33.54 -30.31
N ASN A 807 98.02 -33.20 -29.31
CA ASN A 807 97.53 -32.69 -28.02
C ASN A 807 96.82 -31.35 -28.16
N ALA A 808 97.30 -30.45 -29.04
CA ALA A 808 96.57 -29.22 -29.37
C ALA A 808 95.18 -29.54 -29.95
N ARG A 809 95.12 -30.37 -31.00
CA ARG A 809 93.85 -30.77 -31.63
C ARG A 809 92.90 -31.50 -30.68
N LEU A 810 93.41 -32.32 -29.76
CA LEU A 810 92.61 -32.98 -28.74
C LEU A 810 92.13 -32.01 -27.65
N SER A 811 92.90 -30.99 -27.33
CA SER A 811 92.48 -29.90 -26.43
C SER A 811 91.34 -29.08 -27.05
N ASP A 812 91.43 -28.75 -28.34
CA ASP A 812 90.38 -28.03 -29.06
C ASP A 812 89.08 -28.86 -29.09
N VAL A 813 89.17 -30.14 -29.46
CA VAL A 813 88.02 -31.06 -29.58
C VAL A 813 87.35 -31.37 -28.24
N ASN A 814 88.09 -31.40 -27.13
CA ASN A 814 87.50 -31.55 -25.78
C ASN A 814 86.99 -30.23 -25.18
N GLY A 815 87.44 -29.08 -25.68
CA GLY A 815 87.01 -27.76 -25.21
C GLY A 815 85.75 -27.23 -25.91
N GLU A 816 85.60 -27.48 -27.21
CA GLU A 816 84.56 -26.87 -28.02
C GLU A 816 83.41 -27.82 -28.38
N LEU A 817 82.33 -27.75 -27.60
CA LEU A 817 80.98 -28.08 -28.10
C LEU A 817 80.73 -27.21 -29.34
N THR A 818 80.74 -27.82 -30.54
CA THR A 818 80.78 -27.04 -31.79
C THR A 818 79.69 -25.99 -31.82
N ASP A 819 80.03 -24.83 -32.36
CA ASP A 819 79.24 -23.60 -32.34
C ASP A 819 77.80 -23.78 -32.88
N LYS A 820 77.58 -24.79 -33.71
CA LYS A 820 76.27 -25.23 -34.22
C LYS A 820 75.45 -26.01 -33.17
N GLN A 821 76.07 -26.90 -32.41
CA GLN A 821 75.45 -27.64 -31.30
C GLN A 821 75.12 -26.70 -30.15
N LYS A 822 76.04 -25.78 -29.79
CA LYS A 822 75.79 -24.77 -28.76
C LYS A 822 74.59 -23.88 -29.12
N ARG A 823 74.58 -23.31 -30.33
CA ARG A 823 73.44 -22.51 -30.82
C ARG A 823 72.14 -23.31 -30.98
N ALA A 824 72.22 -24.61 -31.27
CA ALA A 824 71.04 -25.49 -31.28
C ALA A 824 70.48 -25.74 -29.88
N LEU A 825 71.35 -25.93 -28.87
CA LEU A 825 70.97 -26.05 -27.47
C LEU A 825 70.36 -24.75 -26.96
N GLU A 826 71.00 -23.60 -27.18
CA GLU A 826 70.47 -22.27 -26.83
C GLU A 826 69.10 -22.00 -27.49
N LYS A 827 68.92 -22.41 -28.76
CA LYS A 827 67.63 -22.33 -29.45
C LYS A 827 66.58 -23.29 -28.87
N SER A 828 66.97 -24.49 -28.44
CA SER A 828 66.06 -25.44 -27.80
C SER A 828 65.62 -24.95 -26.41
N ASP A 829 66.54 -24.40 -25.63
CA ASP A 829 66.33 -23.92 -24.26
C ASP A 829 65.50 -22.62 -24.24
N THR A 830 65.71 -21.72 -25.21
CA THR A 830 64.77 -20.59 -25.44
C THR A 830 63.39 -21.06 -25.86
N THR A 831 63.28 -22.00 -26.82
CA THR A 831 61.99 -22.58 -27.23
C THR A 831 61.26 -23.24 -26.06
N ILE A 832 61.97 -24.01 -25.23
CA ILE A 832 61.40 -24.66 -24.03
C ILE A 832 60.94 -23.61 -23.01
N ARG A 833 61.72 -22.55 -22.76
CA ARG A 833 61.28 -21.45 -21.87
C ARG A 833 60.02 -20.77 -22.39
N ASP A 834 59.91 -20.52 -23.69
CA ASP A 834 58.76 -19.82 -24.27
C ASP A 834 57.51 -20.73 -24.31
N GLN A 835 57.65 -22.01 -24.65
CA GLN A 835 56.60 -23.02 -24.47
C GLN A 835 56.17 -23.17 -23.01
N THR A 836 57.10 -23.07 -22.05
CA THR A 836 56.77 -23.12 -20.61
C THR A 836 56.03 -21.86 -20.15
N LYS A 837 56.40 -20.67 -20.67
CA LYS A 837 55.61 -19.44 -20.45
C LYS A 837 54.21 -19.60 -21.03
N GLU A 838 54.08 -20.07 -22.26
CA GLU A 838 52.79 -20.27 -22.93
C GLU A 838 51.91 -21.24 -22.14
N LEU A 839 52.42 -22.43 -21.76
CA LEU A 839 51.74 -23.40 -20.90
C LEU A 839 51.30 -22.80 -19.56
N ASN A 840 52.11 -21.95 -18.93
CA ASN A 840 51.70 -21.26 -17.71
C ASN A 840 50.58 -20.23 -17.97
N THR A 841 50.61 -19.50 -19.10
CA THR A 841 49.50 -18.59 -19.44
C THR A 841 48.21 -19.34 -19.80
N THR A 842 48.28 -20.49 -20.49
CA THR A 842 47.09 -21.30 -20.80
C THR A 842 46.55 -21.98 -19.54
N ARG A 843 47.40 -22.44 -18.63
CA ARG A 843 47.00 -22.96 -17.31
C ARG A 843 46.30 -21.89 -16.46
N VAL A 844 46.78 -20.65 -16.45
CA VAL A 844 46.11 -19.52 -15.77
C VAL A 844 44.78 -19.16 -16.46
N LYS A 845 44.70 -19.19 -17.80
CA LYS A 845 43.44 -19.01 -18.54
C LYS A 845 42.43 -20.11 -18.20
N LEU A 846 42.87 -21.38 -18.15
CA LEU A 846 42.03 -22.51 -17.77
C LEU A 846 41.54 -22.42 -16.31
N SER A 847 42.39 -22.00 -15.37
CA SER A 847 41.96 -21.72 -13.99
C SER A 847 40.85 -20.68 -13.94
N LYS A 848 41.02 -19.55 -14.65
CA LYS A 848 39.99 -18.50 -14.74
C LYS A 848 38.70 -18.97 -15.42
N LEU A 849 38.79 -19.90 -16.37
CA LEU A 849 37.61 -20.51 -16.99
C LEU A 849 36.90 -21.46 -16.02
N SER A 850 37.63 -22.24 -15.21
CA SER A 850 37.02 -23.00 -14.09
C SER A 850 36.32 -22.07 -13.12
N ASP A 851 37.00 -21.01 -12.64
CA ASP A 851 36.44 -20.01 -11.73
C ASP A 851 35.16 -19.32 -12.28
N ILE A 852 34.94 -19.34 -13.59
CA ILE A 852 33.74 -18.82 -14.27
C ILE A 852 32.68 -19.92 -14.39
N VAL A 853 33.04 -21.14 -14.80
CA VAL A 853 32.14 -22.29 -14.89
C VAL A 853 31.58 -22.65 -13.51
N ASP A 854 32.38 -22.62 -12.46
CA ASP A 854 31.96 -22.90 -11.08
C ASP A 854 30.96 -21.85 -10.59
N LYS A 855 31.20 -20.56 -10.88
CA LYS A 855 30.25 -19.46 -10.59
C LYS A 855 28.97 -19.53 -11.41
N GLN A 856 29.06 -19.93 -12.68
CA GLN A 856 27.90 -20.13 -13.54
C GLN A 856 27.07 -21.32 -13.07
N SER A 857 27.70 -22.41 -12.64
CA SER A 857 27.05 -23.61 -12.11
C SER A 857 26.31 -23.29 -10.81
N ALA A 858 26.98 -22.65 -9.84
CA ALA A 858 26.34 -22.17 -8.61
C ALA A 858 25.20 -21.16 -8.89
N LYS A 859 25.29 -20.34 -9.95
CA LYS A 859 24.19 -19.45 -10.34
C LYS A 859 23.03 -20.19 -11.02
N ILE A 860 23.31 -21.23 -11.80
CA ILE A 860 22.29 -22.13 -12.37
C ILE A 860 21.55 -22.87 -11.25
N GLU A 861 22.26 -23.41 -10.26
CA GLU A 861 21.66 -24.03 -9.07
C GLU A 861 20.77 -23.04 -8.30
N SER A 862 21.26 -21.81 -8.02
CA SER A 862 20.43 -20.73 -7.45
C SER A 862 19.15 -20.53 -8.24
N LEU A 863 19.25 -20.32 -9.56
CA LEU A 863 18.10 -20.08 -10.44
C LEU A 863 17.16 -21.30 -10.52
N GLN A 864 17.67 -22.52 -10.42
CA GLN A 864 16.85 -23.73 -10.35
C GLN A 864 16.08 -23.80 -9.02
N THR A 865 16.70 -23.48 -7.87
CA THR A 865 15.96 -23.43 -6.60
C THR A 865 14.92 -22.31 -6.57
N ASP A 866 15.22 -21.15 -7.18
CA ASP A 866 14.28 -20.02 -7.24
C ASP A 866 13.13 -20.29 -8.23
N LEU A 867 13.41 -20.98 -9.35
CA LEU A 867 12.38 -21.49 -10.26
C LEU A 867 11.51 -22.57 -9.59
N ALA A 868 12.08 -23.44 -8.76
CA ALA A 868 11.31 -24.42 -7.99
C ALA A 868 10.37 -23.75 -6.98
N LYS A 869 10.86 -22.77 -6.20
CA LYS A 869 10.05 -21.94 -5.29
C LYS A 869 8.93 -21.20 -6.03
N SER A 870 9.26 -20.61 -7.20
CA SER A 870 8.29 -19.92 -8.06
C SER A 870 7.20 -20.87 -8.58
N LYS A 871 7.57 -22.09 -9.00
CA LYS A 871 6.60 -23.13 -9.39
C LYS A 871 5.72 -23.59 -8.23
N THR A 872 6.26 -23.80 -7.03
CA THR A 872 5.44 -24.17 -5.87
C THR A 872 4.46 -23.05 -5.49
N LEU A 873 4.88 -21.78 -5.59
CA LEU A 873 4.01 -20.63 -5.34
C LEU A 873 2.93 -20.49 -6.42
N ALA A 874 3.28 -20.70 -7.70
CA ALA A 874 2.32 -20.71 -8.80
C ALA A 874 1.27 -21.83 -8.63
N ASN A 875 1.68 -23.03 -8.22
CA ASN A 875 0.76 -24.14 -7.93
C ASN A 875 -0.15 -23.83 -6.73
N GLN A 876 0.33 -23.13 -5.70
CA GLN A 876 -0.49 -22.66 -4.58
C GLN A 876 -1.53 -21.63 -5.03
N TYR A 877 -1.15 -20.68 -5.89
CA TYR A 877 -2.10 -19.73 -6.46
C TYR A 877 -3.11 -20.40 -7.40
N GLN A 878 -2.71 -21.39 -8.20
CA GLN A 878 -3.64 -22.15 -9.03
C GLN A 878 -4.66 -22.90 -8.17
N LEU A 879 -4.22 -23.62 -7.13
CA LEU A 879 -5.12 -24.30 -6.20
C LEU A 879 -6.09 -23.32 -5.51
N LEU A 880 -5.66 -22.10 -5.19
CA LEU A 880 -6.52 -21.06 -4.64
C LEU A 880 -7.53 -20.54 -5.68
N VAL A 881 -7.12 -20.38 -6.95
CA VAL A 881 -8.02 -20.01 -8.05
C VAL A 881 -9.05 -21.11 -8.29
N ASP A 882 -8.64 -22.38 -8.31
CA ASP A 882 -9.54 -23.53 -8.49
C ASP A 882 -10.56 -23.60 -7.34
N GLN A 883 -10.13 -23.41 -6.09
CA GLN A 883 -11.03 -23.29 -4.93
C GLN A 883 -12.03 -22.14 -5.10
N ARG A 884 -11.56 -20.94 -5.48
CA ARG A 884 -12.43 -19.78 -5.73
C ARG A 884 -13.41 -20.01 -6.88
N GLN A 885 -13.02 -20.75 -7.92
CA GLN A 885 -13.93 -21.13 -8.99
C GLN A 885 -15.03 -22.05 -8.43
N THR A 886 -14.70 -23.07 -7.63
CA THR A 886 -15.74 -23.92 -7.02
C THR A 886 -16.66 -23.18 -6.04
N ASP A 887 -16.19 -22.14 -5.35
CA ASP A 887 -17.04 -21.24 -4.56
C ASP A 887 -17.98 -20.42 -5.47
N ILE A 888 -17.47 -19.87 -6.58
CA ILE A 888 -18.25 -19.11 -7.57
C ILE A 888 -19.32 -20.00 -8.24
N ASP A 889 -18.98 -21.22 -8.60
CA ASP A 889 -19.90 -22.18 -9.23
C ASP A 889 -21.04 -22.54 -8.27
N ARG A 890 -20.73 -22.75 -6.98
CA ARG A 890 -21.73 -22.96 -5.91
C ARG A 890 -22.62 -21.74 -5.69
N LEU A 891 -22.05 -20.54 -5.68
CA LEU A 891 -22.82 -19.30 -5.53
C LEU A 891 -23.72 -19.05 -6.75
N THR A 892 -23.24 -19.36 -7.95
CA THR A 892 -24.02 -19.31 -9.20
C THR A 892 -25.18 -20.29 -9.15
N GLN A 893 -24.95 -21.55 -8.77
CA GLN A 893 -26.00 -22.55 -8.62
C GLN A 893 -27.05 -22.14 -7.55
N ASN A 894 -26.61 -21.54 -6.44
CA ASN A 894 -27.52 -21.01 -5.41
C ASN A 894 -28.33 -19.80 -5.91
N LEU A 895 -27.78 -18.98 -6.81
CA LEU A 895 -28.50 -17.89 -7.45
C LEU A 895 -29.51 -18.41 -8.48
N GLU A 896 -29.15 -19.39 -9.31
CA GLU A 896 -30.07 -20.07 -10.24
C GLU A 896 -31.24 -20.77 -9.52
N GLN A 897 -30.98 -21.40 -8.37
CA GLN A 897 -32.06 -21.95 -7.53
C GLN A 897 -32.96 -20.85 -6.97
N LYS A 898 -32.41 -19.71 -6.55
CA LYS A 898 -33.21 -18.57 -6.06
C LYS A 898 -34.02 -17.90 -7.16
N THR A 899 -33.46 -17.67 -8.35
CA THR A 899 -34.24 -17.14 -9.48
C THR A 899 -35.30 -18.14 -9.93
N SER A 900 -35.01 -19.45 -9.99
CA SER A 900 -36.01 -20.49 -10.26
C SER A 900 -37.18 -20.51 -9.24
N ILE A 901 -36.92 -20.16 -7.98
CA ILE A 901 -37.98 -19.98 -6.97
C ILE A 901 -38.76 -18.68 -7.22
N VAL A 902 -38.09 -17.56 -7.52
CA VAL A 902 -38.75 -16.28 -7.87
C VAL A 902 -39.62 -16.43 -9.11
N ASP A 903 -39.11 -17.02 -10.19
CA ASP A 903 -39.82 -17.38 -11.42
C ASP A 903 -41.11 -18.17 -11.14
N ARG A 904 -41.10 -19.06 -10.14
CA ARG A 904 -42.28 -19.84 -9.75
C ARG A 904 -43.27 -19.01 -8.95
N VAL A 905 -42.80 -18.14 -8.04
CA VAL A 905 -43.64 -17.23 -7.25
C VAL A 905 -44.29 -16.16 -8.14
N GLU A 906 -43.55 -15.60 -9.09
CA GLU A 906 -44.07 -14.66 -10.09
C GLU A 906 -45.13 -15.33 -10.98
N ARG A 907 -44.93 -16.58 -11.40
CA ARG A 907 -45.96 -17.34 -12.14
C ARG A 907 -47.22 -17.57 -11.29
N THR A 908 -47.09 -17.97 -10.02
CA THR A 908 -48.27 -18.10 -9.15
C THR A 908 -48.98 -16.77 -8.92
N HIS A 909 -48.25 -15.66 -8.73
CA HIS A 909 -48.86 -14.34 -8.63
C HIS A 909 -49.45 -13.83 -9.96
N HIS A 910 -48.94 -14.28 -11.11
CA HIS A 910 -49.54 -13.99 -12.40
C HIS A 910 -50.83 -14.78 -12.62
N ASP A 911 -50.88 -16.04 -12.20
CA ASP A 911 -52.10 -16.86 -12.24
C ASP A 911 -53.15 -16.38 -11.22
N GLU A 912 -52.76 -16.01 -10.00
CA GLU A 912 -53.61 -15.30 -9.03
C GLU A 912 -54.08 -13.94 -9.58
N GLY A 913 -53.20 -13.20 -10.23
CA GLY A 913 -53.51 -11.93 -10.91
C GLY A 913 -54.53 -12.11 -12.03
N ARG A 914 -54.43 -13.19 -12.81
CA ARG A 914 -55.42 -13.56 -13.82
C ARG A 914 -56.75 -13.96 -13.19
N VAL A 915 -56.75 -14.85 -12.20
CA VAL A 915 -57.97 -15.30 -11.50
C VAL A 915 -58.69 -14.12 -10.84
N THR A 916 -57.96 -13.23 -10.18
CA THR A 916 -58.55 -12.00 -9.60
C THR A 916 -59.05 -11.03 -10.68
N HIS A 917 -58.35 -10.85 -11.80
CA HIS A 917 -58.84 -10.02 -12.90
C HIS A 917 -60.07 -10.63 -13.62
N GLU A 918 -60.15 -11.96 -13.73
CA GLU A 918 -61.31 -12.69 -14.25
C GLU A 918 -62.51 -12.54 -13.29
N PHE A 919 -62.33 -12.68 -11.97
CA PHE A 919 -63.38 -12.38 -10.97
C PHE A 919 -63.80 -10.91 -10.93
N VAL A 920 -62.87 -9.95 -11.11
CA VAL A 920 -63.19 -8.51 -11.19
C VAL A 920 -63.97 -8.20 -12.47
N ALA A 921 -63.63 -8.82 -13.60
CA ALA A 921 -64.38 -8.66 -14.86
C ALA A 921 -65.81 -9.23 -14.76
N ILE A 922 -65.96 -10.43 -14.20
CA ILE A 922 -67.27 -11.04 -13.91
C ILE A 922 -68.05 -10.17 -12.91
N GLY A 923 -67.40 -9.64 -11.87
CA GLY A 923 -67.99 -8.71 -10.91
C GLY A 923 -68.45 -7.39 -11.54
N ALA A 924 -67.73 -6.90 -12.56
CA ALA A 924 -68.12 -5.73 -13.34
C ALA A 924 -69.34 -6.01 -14.25
N GLN A 925 -69.36 -7.14 -14.97
CA GLN A 925 -70.54 -7.57 -15.74
C GLN A 925 -71.77 -7.75 -14.84
N CYS A 926 -71.62 -8.43 -13.70
CA CYS A 926 -72.68 -8.63 -12.70
C CYS A 926 -73.25 -7.33 -12.08
N LYS A 927 -72.52 -6.21 -12.17
CA LYS A 927 -73.01 -4.86 -11.85
C LYS A 927 -73.65 -4.20 -13.07
N GLY A 928 -73.03 -4.30 -14.24
CA GLY A 928 -73.54 -3.79 -15.52
C GLY A 928 -74.95 -4.29 -15.83
N GLU A 929 -75.14 -5.61 -15.87
CA GLU A 929 -76.43 -6.24 -16.18
C GLU A 929 -77.54 -5.84 -15.19
N ARG A 930 -77.21 -5.73 -13.89
CA ARG A 930 -78.18 -5.28 -12.87
C ARG A 930 -78.54 -3.81 -13.02
N HIS A 931 -77.59 -2.94 -13.38
CA HIS A 931 -77.89 -1.55 -13.70
C HIS A 931 -78.68 -1.43 -14.99
N GLU A 932 -78.37 -2.20 -16.04
CA GLU A 932 -79.10 -2.19 -17.31
C GLU A 932 -80.54 -2.71 -17.16
N GLN A 933 -80.76 -3.82 -16.45
CA GLN A 933 -82.11 -4.30 -16.09
C GLN A 933 -82.87 -3.28 -15.23
N THR A 934 -82.18 -2.52 -14.36
CA THR A 934 -82.81 -1.47 -13.55
C THR A 934 -83.18 -0.26 -14.41
N ILE A 935 -82.31 0.17 -15.33
CA ILE A 935 -82.57 1.23 -16.30
C ILE A 935 -83.73 0.86 -17.22
N GLU A 936 -83.81 -0.40 -17.68
CA GLU A 936 -84.89 -0.83 -18.57
C GLU A 936 -86.24 -0.96 -17.84
N ARG A 937 -86.25 -1.42 -16.58
CA ARG A 937 -87.44 -1.34 -15.70
C ARG A 937 -87.85 0.11 -15.43
N GLN A 938 -86.90 1.02 -15.20
CA GLN A 938 -87.18 2.45 -15.03
C GLN A 938 -87.72 3.10 -16.32
N ARG A 939 -87.22 2.70 -17.50
CA ARG A 939 -87.74 3.12 -18.81
C ARG A 939 -89.16 2.61 -19.03
N GLN A 940 -89.45 1.34 -18.72
CA GLN A 940 -90.80 0.78 -18.79
C GLN A 940 -91.75 1.53 -17.85
N ALA A 941 -91.38 1.72 -16.58
CA ALA A 941 -92.17 2.49 -15.61
C ALA A 941 -92.37 3.97 -16.02
N LEU A 942 -91.37 4.62 -16.62
CA LEU A 942 -91.49 5.97 -17.17
C LEU A 942 -92.40 6.02 -18.40
N ASN A 943 -92.36 5.02 -19.27
CA ASN A 943 -93.27 4.93 -20.42
C ASN A 943 -94.71 4.64 -19.98
N GLU A 944 -94.90 3.83 -18.94
CA GLU A 944 -96.22 3.59 -18.34
C GLU A 944 -96.75 4.84 -17.63
N LEU A 945 -95.91 5.55 -16.87
CA LEU A 945 -96.25 6.85 -16.26
C LEU A 945 -96.59 7.91 -17.32
N ARG A 946 -95.86 7.96 -18.43
CA ARG A 946 -96.16 8.86 -19.56
C ARG A 946 -97.47 8.47 -20.25
N ALA A 947 -97.76 7.18 -20.40
CA ALA A 947 -99.04 6.70 -20.91
C ALA A 947 -100.20 7.10 -19.97
N ARG A 948 -100.06 6.87 -18.66
CA ARG A 948 -101.04 7.29 -17.65
C ARG A 948 -101.22 8.81 -17.63
N MET A 949 -100.13 9.61 -17.66
CA MET A 949 -100.20 11.07 -17.79
C MET A 949 -100.95 11.49 -19.05
N LYS A 950 -100.65 10.91 -20.21
CA LYS A 950 -101.33 11.22 -21.48
C LYS A 950 -102.84 10.92 -21.41
N SER A 951 -103.24 9.82 -20.77
CA SER A 951 -104.65 9.50 -20.50
C SER A 951 -105.31 10.47 -19.50
N ILE A 952 -104.57 10.93 -18.48
CA ILE A 952 -105.06 11.90 -17.49
C ILE A 952 -105.20 13.31 -18.10
N GLU A 953 -104.30 13.72 -18.99
CA GLU A 953 -104.41 14.99 -19.69
C GLU A 953 -105.56 15.01 -20.71
N GLN A 954 -105.90 13.86 -21.30
CA GLN A 954 -107.12 13.68 -22.11
C GLN A 954 -108.42 13.71 -21.28
N LEU A 955 -108.34 13.64 -19.95
CA LEU A 955 -109.48 13.68 -19.02
C LEU A 955 -109.52 14.96 -18.16
N ARG A 956 -108.72 15.99 -18.48
CA ARG A 956 -108.68 17.26 -17.74
C ARG A 956 -109.81 18.21 -18.20
N PRO A 957 -110.83 18.52 -17.36
CA PRO A 957 -111.82 19.55 -17.68
C PRO A 957 -111.21 20.96 -17.66
N ALA A 958 -111.90 21.92 -18.27
CA ALA A 958 -111.40 23.29 -18.43
C ALA A 958 -111.18 24.01 -17.08
N ASN A 959 -110.10 24.79 -16.98
CA ASN A 959 -109.74 25.55 -15.79
C ASN A 959 -110.83 26.58 -15.39
N PRO A 960 -111.24 26.64 -14.11
CA PRO A 960 -111.86 27.83 -13.53
C PRO A 960 -110.92 29.04 -13.61
N SER A 961 -111.46 30.24 -13.81
CA SER A 961 -110.65 31.45 -14.06
C SER A 961 -109.66 31.77 -12.94
N TYR A 962 -108.41 32.01 -13.34
CA TYR A 962 -107.28 32.56 -12.58
C TYR A 962 -107.66 33.78 -11.71
N GLU A 963 -108.63 34.56 -12.16
CA GLU A 963 -109.17 35.74 -11.49
C GLU A 963 -109.80 35.44 -10.12
N LYS A 964 -110.53 34.32 -9.98
CA LYS A 964 -111.07 33.89 -8.66
C LYS A 964 -109.96 33.49 -7.70
N THR A 965 -108.92 32.82 -8.19
CA THR A 965 -107.76 32.42 -7.38
C THR A 965 -107.01 33.66 -6.87
N LEU A 966 -106.84 34.68 -7.72
CA LEU A 966 -106.26 35.97 -7.33
C LEU A 966 -107.11 36.69 -6.27
N GLN A 967 -108.43 36.73 -6.43
CA GLN A 967 -109.33 37.36 -5.47
C GLN A 967 -109.27 36.68 -4.09
N GLN A 968 -109.17 35.35 -4.06
CA GLN A 968 -109.00 34.56 -2.84
C GLN A 968 -107.61 34.73 -2.20
N VAL A 969 -106.54 34.86 -2.99
CA VAL A 969 -105.19 35.18 -2.48
C VAL A 969 -105.15 36.61 -1.91
N VAL A 970 -105.93 37.55 -2.45
CA VAL A 970 -106.05 38.91 -1.90
C VAL A 970 -106.85 38.94 -0.59
N SER A 971 -107.91 38.13 -0.42
CA SER A 971 -108.60 38.02 0.87
C SER A 971 -107.70 37.38 1.93
N LEU A 972 -107.03 36.27 1.61
CA LEU A 972 -106.10 35.60 2.54
C LEU A 972 -104.91 36.49 2.93
N LYS A 973 -104.38 37.32 2.01
CA LYS A 973 -103.35 38.31 2.34
C LYS A 973 -103.87 39.46 3.21
N ARG A 974 -105.15 39.83 3.10
CA ARG A 974 -105.79 40.80 4.00
C ARG A 974 -105.98 40.20 5.41
N GLU A 975 -106.48 38.97 5.50
CA GLU A 975 -106.64 38.26 6.78
C GLU A 975 -105.29 38.02 7.48
N LEU A 976 -104.23 37.65 6.75
CA LEU A 976 -102.87 37.53 7.32
C LEU A 976 -102.27 38.87 7.78
N ALA A 977 -102.64 39.99 7.16
CA ALA A 977 -102.26 41.32 7.64
C ALA A 977 -103.08 41.70 8.90
N GLU A 978 -104.36 41.36 8.94
CA GLU A 978 -105.24 41.64 10.08
C GLU A 978 -104.90 40.79 11.31
N ILE A 979 -104.53 39.52 11.13
CA ILE A 979 -104.02 38.65 12.20
C ILE A 979 -102.72 39.22 12.79
N ARG A 980 -101.80 39.74 11.97
CA ARG A 980 -100.59 40.41 12.44
C ARG A 980 -100.87 41.74 13.16
N ALA A 981 -101.89 42.48 12.74
CA ALA A 981 -102.33 43.70 13.41
C ALA A 981 -103.01 43.42 14.77
N ARG A 982 -103.65 42.26 14.94
CA ARG A 982 -104.33 41.83 16.18
C ARG A 982 -103.42 41.24 17.26
N GLN A 983 -102.09 41.21 17.06
CA GLN A 983 -101.11 40.67 18.02
C GLN A 983 -100.11 41.71 18.56
N ALA A 984 -100.37 43.01 18.39
CA ALA A 984 -99.49 44.08 18.88
C ALA A 984 -100.23 45.02 19.84
N LEU A 985 -99.54 45.42 20.92
CA LEU A 985 -99.95 46.25 22.08
C LEU A 985 -100.64 45.50 23.24
N PRO A 986 -100.42 45.89 24.53
CA PRO A 986 -99.24 46.61 25.06
C PRO A 986 -98.74 46.18 26.49
N ILE A 987 -97.49 46.57 26.83
CA ILE A 987 -96.94 46.76 28.21
C ILE A 987 -96.72 45.48 29.04
N ASP A 988 -95.70 45.31 29.91
CA ASP A 988 -94.50 46.11 30.28
C ASP A 988 -93.22 45.61 29.53
N ILE A 989 -92.16 46.36 29.21
CA ILE A 989 -91.34 47.38 29.94
C ILE A 989 -90.48 46.73 31.05
N SER A 990 -89.28 46.23 30.74
CA SER A 990 -88.04 47.03 30.72
C SER A 990 -86.81 46.13 30.40
N PHE A 991 -85.62 46.61 30.00
CA PHE A 991 -85.19 47.86 29.34
C PHE A 991 -83.71 47.71 28.86
N LEU A 992 -83.49 47.57 27.54
CA LEU A 992 -82.23 47.82 26.79
C LEU A 992 -80.96 46.95 27.14
N THR A 993 -79.96 46.76 26.27
CA THR A 993 -79.81 47.14 24.84
C THR A 993 -79.05 46.07 24.02
N ALA A 994 -79.36 46.05 22.73
CA ALA A 994 -78.83 45.22 21.64
C ALA A 994 -77.28 45.20 21.45
N PRO A 995 -76.75 44.16 20.76
CA PRO A 995 -75.41 44.18 20.16
C PRO A 995 -75.38 45.01 18.86
N ALA A 996 -74.21 45.54 18.51
CA ALA A 996 -73.95 46.17 17.22
C ALA A 996 -72.59 45.71 16.66
N SER A 997 -72.55 45.32 15.39
CA SER A 997 -71.35 44.80 14.72
C SER A 997 -70.75 45.82 13.74
N ASN A 998 -69.45 45.65 13.47
CA ASN A 998 -68.71 46.20 12.32
C ASN A 998 -68.50 47.73 12.24
N SER A 999 -67.28 48.20 12.51
CA SER A 999 -66.37 48.61 11.41
C SER A 999 -64.98 49.06 11.89
N ILE A 1000 -63.95 48.31 11.46
CA ILE A 1000 -62.61 48.73 11.00
C ILE A 1000 -62.12 50.16 11.38
N GLN A 1001 -61.06 50.26 12.20
CA GLN A 1001 -59.73 50.78 11.78
C GLN A 1001 -58.68 50.75 12.91
N HIS A 1002 -57.41 50.53 12.55
CA HIS A 1002 -56.28 50.67 13.47
C HIS A 1002 -55.93 52.14 13.70
N GLN A 1003 -55.67 52.52 14.95
CA GLN A 1003 -54.64 53.52 15.25
C GLN A 1003 -54.08 53.36 16.67
N SER A 1004 -52.79 53.08 16.77
CA SER A 1004 -52.04 53.04 18.02
C SER A 1004 -51.51 54.43 18.34
N ALA A 1005 -52.07 55.11 19.34
CA ALA A 1005 -51.56 56.38 19.84
C ALA A 1005 -51.63 56.44 21.38
N THR A 1006 -50.45 56.64 21.97
CA THR A 1006 -50.21 56.89 23.40
C THR A 1006 -50.83 58.23 23.85
N MET A 1007 -50.85 58.45 25.18
CA MET A 1007 -51.15 59.72 25.90
C MET A 1007 -52.60 59.98 26.37
N SER A 1008 -52.94 59.47 27.57
CA SER A 1008 -53.79 60.21 28.54
C SER A 1008 -53.65 59.72 29.99
N SER A 1009 -52.42 59.46 30.47
CA SER A 1009 -52.17 59.13 31.89
C SER A 1009 -52.18 60.39 32.76
N GLN A 1010 -53.32 61.09 32.83
CA GLN A 1010 -53.40 62.39 33.51
C GLN A 1010 -54.77 62.80 34.08
N THR A 1011 -55.60 61.84 34.51
CA THR A 1011 -56.79 62.12 35.35
C THR A 1011 -57.04 61.01 36.36
N LEU A 1012 -56.29 61.00 37.47
CA LEU A 1012 -56.76 60.49 38.79
C LEU A 1012 -55.91 60.94 40.00
N THR A 1013 -55.01 61.92 39.85
CA THR A 1013 -54.19 62.48 40.95
C THR A 1013 -54.93 63.58 41.73
N ALA A 1014 -56.22 63.37 42.01
CA ALA A 1014 -57.13 64.36 42.61
C ALA A 1014 -57.95 63.79 43.79
N ALA A 1015 -57.38 62.83 44.53
CA ALA A 1015 -57.99 62.23 45.72
C ALA A 1015 -56.98 61.93 46.86
N ALA A 1016 -55.80 62.54 46.83
CA ALA A 1016 -54.72 62.32 47.81
C ALA A 1016 -54.93 63.06 49.15
N SER A 1017 -56.17 63.13 49.64
CA SER A 1017 -56.54 64.01 50.76
C SER A 1017 -57.84 63.62 51.49
N PHE A 1018 -58.08 62.32 51.72
CA PHE A 1018 -58.75 61.84 52.95
C PHE A 1018 -58.30 60.39 53.23
N GLY A 1019 -58.27 59.98 54.50
CA GLY A 1019 -57.61 58.74 54.93
C GLY A 1019 -58.25 57.47 54.35
N MET A 1020 -57.47 56.68 53.61
CA MET A 1020 -57.83 55.33 53.20
C MET A 1020 -57.51 54.32 54.32
N SER A 1021 -58.36 53.31 54.49
CA SER A 1021 -58.08 52.18 55.38
C SER A 1021 -56.93 51.32 54.85
N PRO A 1022 -56.09 50.70 55.70
CA PRO A 1022 -55.09 49.72 55.28
C PRO A 1022 -55.64 48.62 54.36
N GLU A 1023 -56.89 48.19 54.59
CA GLU A 1023 -57.63 47.26 53.74
C GLU A 1023 -57.70 47.73 52.27
N ALA A 1024 -58.04 49.00 52.05
CA ALA A 1024 -58.23 49.55 50.72
C ALA A 1024 -56.89 49.71 49.98
N GLN A 1025 -55.82 50.01 50.71
CA GLN A 1025 -54.47 50.14 50.16
C GLN A 1025 -53.92 48.76 49.74
N LYS A 1026 -54.11 47.73 50.58
CA LYS A 1026 -53.80 46.34 50.25
C LYS A 1026 -54.60 45.82 49.05
N ILE A 1027 -55.88 46.15 48.94
CA ILE A 1027 -56.72 45.79 47.76
C ILE A 1027 -56.23 46.45 46.47
N ILE A 1028 -55.67 47.66 46.53
CA ILE A 1028 -55.07 48.32 45.37
C ILE A 1028 -53.75 47.61 44.99
N GLU A 1029 -52.89 47.34 45.97
CA GLU A 1029 -51.61 46.64 45.77
C GLU A 1029 -51.80 45.22 45.21
N GLU A 1030 -52.77 44.45 45.74
CA GLU A 1030 -53.16 43.13 45.22
C GLU A 1030 -53.68 43.23 43.79
N ARG A 1031 -54.49 44.25 43.45
CA ARG A 1031 -54.99 44.45 42.08
C ARG A 1031 -53.90 44.87 41.10
N THR A 1032 -52.93 45.70 41.51
CA THR A 1032 -51.79 46.05 40.64
C THR A 1032 -50.87 44.85 40.43
N ALA A 1033 -50.55 44.08 41.48
CA ALA A 1033 -49.77 42.85 41.35
C ALA A 1033 -50.48 41.80 40.46
N HIS A 1034 -51.82 41.71 40.54
CA HIS A 1034 -52.58 40.80 39.69
C HIS A 1034 -52.64 41.25 38.22
N ALA A 1035 -52.64 42.56 37.96
CA ALA A 1035 -52.53 43.11 36.61
C ALA A 1035 -51.12 42.93 36.02
N GLU A 1036 -50.07 43.14 36.82
CA GLU A 1036 -48.67 42.92 36.41
C GLU A 1036 -48.39 41.44 36.08
N THR A 1037 -48.89 40.51 36.91
CA THR A 1037 -48.78 39.06 36.63
C THR A 1037 -49.58 38.62 35.40
N MET A 1038 -50.71 39.26 35.10
CA MET A 1038 -51.45 39.00 33.86
C MET A 1038 -50.69 39.50 32.62
N ASN A 1039 -50.07 40.69 32.71
CA ASN A 1039 -49.26 41.27 31.63
C ASN A 1039 -47.98 40.47 31.35
N THR A 1040 -47.31 39.93 32.37
CA THR A 1040 -46.14 39.06 32.17
C THR A 1040 -46.52 37.71 31.56
N LEU A 1041 -47.64 37.10 31.98
CA LEU A 1041 -48.18 35.89 31.35
C LEU A 1041 -48.50 36.11 29.86
N GLN A 1042 -49.18 37.21 29.51
CA GLN A 1042 -49.45 37.55 28.10
C GLN A 1042 -48.14 37.75 27.31
N SER A 1043 -47.15 38.44 27.90
CA SER A 1043 -45.84 38.64 27.26
C SER A 1043 -45.12 37.31 26.96
N CYS A 1044 -45.21 36.35 27.88
CA CYS A 1044 -44.67 35.00 27.68
C CYS A 1044 -45.43 34.21 26.60
N ASP A 1045 -46.76 34.32 26.54
CA ASP A 1045 -47.58 33.72 25.47
C ASP A 1045 -47.22 34.30 24.09
N GLU A 1046 -47.06 35.61 23.98
CA GLU A 1046 -46.66 36.29 22.74
C GLU A 1046 -45.25 35.89 22.28
N LEU A 1047 -44.30 35.77 23.22
CA LEU A 1047 -42.95 35.29 22.94
C LEU A 1047 -42.95 33.82 22.50
N TYR A 1048 -43.65 32.93 23.20
CA TYR A 1048 -43.79 31.51 22.83
C TYR A 1048 -44.40 31.38 21.43
N ASN A 1049 -45.55 32.02 21.18
CA ASN A 1049 -46.22 31.94 19.88
C ASN A 1049 -45.36 32.56 18.75
N THR A 1050 -44.49 33.53 19.04
CA THR A 1050 -43.55 34.10 18.06
C THR A 1050 -42.34 33.21 17.81
N PHE A 1051 -41.83 32.52 18.83
CA PHE A 1051 -40.74 31.55 18.72
C PHE A 1051 -41.18 30.30 17.94
N THR A 1052 -42.31 29.70 18.32
CA THR A 1052 -42.87 28.50 17.68
C THR A 1052 -43.15 28.75 16.20
N ARG A 1053 -43.79 29.87 15.82
CA ARG A 1053 -44.01 30.24 14.40
C ARG A 1053 -42.71 30.47 13.62
N LYS A 1054 -41.63 30.93 14.27
CA LYS A 1054 -40.31 31.02 13.62
C LYS A 1054 -39.67 29.66 13.42
N LEU A 1055 -39.77 28.74 14.39
CA LEU A 1055 -39.24 27.38 14.25
C LEU A 1055 -40.00 26.57 13.20
N VAL A 1056 -41.34 26.58 13.20
CA VAL A 1056 -42.17 25.90 12.18
C VAL A 1056 -41.76 26.32 10.76
N ARG A 1057 -41.53 27.62 10.53
CA ARG A 1057 -41.06 28.16 9.24
C ARG A 1057 -39.60 27.88 8.90
N LEU A 1058 -38.74 27.65 9.89
CA LEU A 1058 -37.33 27.27 9.69
C LEU A 1058 -37.14 25.75 9.49
N LEU A 1059 -38.11 24.96 9.96
CA LEU A 1059 -38.09 23.49 9.91
C LEU A 1059 -38.99 22.90 8.82
N ASP A 1060 -39.66 23.75 8.05
CA ASP A 1060 -40.57 23.41 6.96
C ASP A 1060 -41.61 22.36 7.43
N ILE A 1061 -42.46 22.82 8.36
CA ILE A 1061 -43.59 22.09 8.96
C ILE A 1061 -44.86 22.87 8.58
N ASP A 1062 -45.94 22.17 8.25
CA ASP A 1062 -47.18 22.80 7.79
C ASP A 1062 -47.77 23.74 8.86
N ASP A 1063 -48.07 24.99 8.49
CA ASP A 1063 -48.67 26.00 9.39
C ASP A 1063 -50.04 25.52 9.96
N ASP A 1064 -50.71 24.55 9.31
CA ASP A 1064 -51.94 23.90 9.81
C ASP A 1064 -51.73 23.14 11.14
N THR A 1065 -50.49 22.73 11.47
CA THR A 1065 -50.15 22.13 12.77
C THR A 1065 -50.24 23.12 13.94
N LEU A 1066 -50.39 24.42 13.67
CA LEU A 1066 -50.52 25.49 14.67
C LEU A 1066 -51.97 25.93 14.95
N LEU A 1067 -52.99 25.25 14.41
CA LEU A 1067 -54.37 25.61 14.69
C LEU A 1067 -54.68 25.56 16.21
N ASN A 1068 -55.22 26.67 16.72
CA ASN A 1068 -55.62 26.92 18.12
C ASN A 1068 -54.48 27.05 19.17
N THR A 1069 -53.36 27.73 18.84
CA THR A 1069 -52.43 28.26 19.87
C THR A 1069 -52.97 29.47 20.65
N SER A 1070 -54.14 29.33 21.27
CA SER A 1070 -54.76 30.35 22.12
C SER A 1070 -53.83 30.80 23.27
N PRO A 1071 -53.85 32.09 23.68
CA PRO A 1071 -53.15 32.54 24.88
C PRO A 1071 -53.73 31.85 26.11
N LEU A 1072 -52.86 31.38 27.01
CA LEU A 1072 -53.26 30.65 28.21
C LEU A 1072 -54.02 31.55 29.20
N SER A 1073 -53.81 32.87 29.10
CA SER A 1073 -54.58 33.90 29.79
C SER A 1073 -56.06 33.95 29.40
N THR A 1074 -56.42 33.51 28.19
CA THR A 1074 -57.80 33.60 27.66
C THR A 1074 -58.57 32.28 27.75
N VAL A 1075 -57.91 31.18 28.12
CA VAL A 1075 -58.52 29.84 28.17
C VAL A 1075 -59.18 29.58 29.55
N PRO A 1076 -60.45 29.13 29.60
CA PRO A 1076 -61.14 28.73 30.82
C PRO A 1076 -60.36 27.69 31.64
N ALA A 1077 -60.47 27.72 32.97
CA ALA A 1077 -59.65 26.88 33.86
C ALA A 1077 -59.81 25.36 33.59
N ASN A 1078 -61.00 24.95 33.16
CA ASN A 1078 -61.34 23.58 32.74
C ASN A 1078 -60.69 23.14 31.41
N GLU A 1079 -60.19 24.07 30.59
CA GLU A 1079 -59.63 23.80 29.24
C GLU A 1079 -58.11 24.02 29.17
N ARG A 1080 -57.50 24.71 30.14
CA ARG A 1080 -56.05 25.01 30.15
C ARG A 1080 -55.17 23.76 30.03
N TYR A 1081 -55.59 22.63 30.59
CA TYR A 1081 -54.88 21.35 30.46
C TYR A 1081 -54.73 20.92 28.99
N LEU A 1082 -55.79 21.07 28.18
CA LEU A 1082 -55.77 20.74 26.75
C LEU A 1082 -54.85 21.69 25.97
N ALA A 1083 -54.87 22.99 26.30
CA ALA A 1083 -53.97 23.97 25.69
C ALA A 1083 -52.49 23.68 26.02
N VAL A 1084 -52.17 23.26 27.25
CA VAL A 1084 -50.81 22.82 27.63
C VAL A 1084 -50.42 21.54 26.90
N GLN A 1085 -51.32 20.55 26.81
CA GLN A 1085 -51.07 19.30 26.09
C GLN A 1085 -50.83 19.51 24.59
N GLN A 1086 -51.56 20.44 23.96
CA GLN A 1086 -51.35 20.86 22.57
C GLN A 1086 -49.97 21.52 22.38
N ARG A 1087 -49.60 22.45 23.28
CA ARG A 1087 -48.28 23.09 23.24
C ARG A 1087 -47.13 22.10 23.44
N GLN A 1088 -47.30 21.10 24.31
CA GLN A 1088 -46.32 20.02 24.47
C GLN A 1088 -46.17 19.22 23.17
N ARG A 1089 -47.28 18.75 22.57
CA ARG A 1089 -47.24 18.02 21.29
C ARG A 1089 -46.52 18.81 20.18
N ILE A 1090 -46.72 20.13 20.12
CA ILE A 1090 -46.01 20.98 19.14
C ILE A 1090 -44.51 21.01 19.43
N ILE A 1091 -44.09 21.10 20.70
CA ILE A 1091 -42.67 21.00 21.09
C ILE A 1091 -42.09 19.63 20.73
N ASP A 1092 -42.81 18.54 21.01
CA ASP A 1092 -42.36 17.18 20.72
C ASP A 1092 -42.11 16.96 19.21
N ILE A 1093 -43.01 17.47 18.34
CA ILE A 1093 -42.87 17.44 16.88
C ILE A 1093 -41.66 18.28 16.42
N LEU A 1094 -41.44 19.46 17.02
CA LEU A 1094 -40.30 20.31 16.71
C LEU A 1094 -38.97 19.66 17.11
N LEU A 1095 -38.92 19.01 18.27
CA LEU A 1095 -37.75 18.25 18.73
C LEU A 1095 -37.46 17.07 17.80
N GLN A 1096 -38.46 16.25 17.47
CA GLN A 1096 -38.29 15.12 16.54
C GLN A 1096 -37.79 15.57 15.16
N LYS A 1097 -38.27 16.71 14.64
CA LYS A 1097 -37.78 17.28 13.37
C LYS A 1097 -36.35 17.80 13.48
N LEU A 1098 -35.96 18.38 14.62
CA LEU A 1098 -34.59 18.81 14.91
C LEU A 1098 -33.62 17.63 15.07
N GLU A 1099 -34.02 16.56 15.75
CA GLU A 1099 -33.25 15.32 15.88
C GLU A 1099 -32.96 14.70 14.50
N VAL A 1100 -33.99 14.53 13.66
CA VAL A 1100 -33.84 14.02 12.29
C VAL A 1100 -32.93 14.90 11.42
N LEU A 1101 -32.91 16.23 11.64
CA LEU A 1101 -31.99 17.14 10.96
C LEU A 1101 -30.56 17.05 11.52
N HIS A 1102 -30.39 16.85 12.83
CA HIS A 1102 -29.09 16.63 13.47
C HIS A 1102 -28.46 15.31 12.98
N ASP A 1103 -29.24 14.22 12.98
CA ASP A 1103 -28.86 12.92 12.41
C ASP A 1103 -28.47 13.00 10.93
N ARG A 1104 -29.17 13.86 10.16
CA ARG A 1104 -28.84 14.10 8.75
C ARG A 1104 -27.59 14.96 8.58
N LEU A 1105 -27.25 15.78 9.57
CA LEU A 1105 -26.03 16.60 9.57
C LEU A 1105 -24.81 15.76 9.98
N THR A 1106 -24.88 15.00 11.08
CA THR A 1106 -23.78 14.13 11.53
C THR A 1106 -23.38 13.10 10.46
N ARG A 1107 -24.36 12.42 9.85
CA ARG A 1107 -24.13 11.50 8.72
C ARG A 1107 -23.48 12.19 7.50
N LYS A 1108 -23.76 13.48 7.27
CA LYS A 1108 -23.09 14.28 6.22
C LYS A 1108 -21.67 14.67 6.62
N GLU A 1109 -21.44 15.04 7.86
CA GLU A 1109 -20.10 15.34 8.38
C GLU A 1109 -19.19 14.10 8.34
N ASP A 1110 -19.71 12.92 8.68
CA ASP A 1110 -18.96 11.66 8.58
C ASP A 1110 -18.66 11.28 7.13
N LEU A 1111 -19.62 11.43 6.22
CA LEU A 1111 -19.39 11.26 4.78
C LEU A 1111 -18.35 12.26 4.23
N LEU A 1112 -18.31 13.49 4.75
CA LEU A 1112 -17.26 14.46 4.41
C LEU A 1112 -15.89 14.03 4.95
N LYS A 1113 -15.80 13.52 6.19
CA LYS A 1113 -14.57 12.93 6.75
C LYS A 1113 -14.10 11.71 5.94
N ASP A 1114 -15.02 10.93 5.39
CA ASP A 1114 -14.71 9.81 4.47
C ASP A 1114 -14.11 10.35 3.15
N TYR A 1115 -14.75 11.35 2.52
CA TYR A 1115 -14.22 11.99 1.32
C TYR A 1115 -12.87 12.70 1.55
N GLU A 1116 -12.63 13.30 2.71
CA GLU A 1116 -11.32 13.86 3.08
C GLU A 1116 -10.24 12.77 3.18
N ARG A 1117 -10.58 11.62 3.78
CA ARG A 1117 -9.67 10.46 3.85
C ARG A 1117 -9.39 9.88 2.47
N ASP A 1118 -10.39 9.80 1.58
CA ASP A 1118 -10.21 9.33 0.21
C ASP A 1118 -9.46 10.33 -0.69
N LEU A 1119 -9.65 11.63 -0.50
CA LEU A 1119 -8.78 12.67 -1.10
C LEU A 1119 -7.34 12.56 -0.59
N GLY A 1120 -7.14 12.18 0.68
CA GLY A 1120 -5.84 11.83 1.24
C GLY A 1120 -5.17 10.66 0.50
N LYS A 1121 -5.89 9.54 0.33
CA LYS A 1121 -5.43 8.38 -0.46
C LYS A 1121 -5.12 8.77 -1.91
N LEU A 1122 -5.98 9.57 -2.54
CA LEU A 1122 -5.80 10.01 -3.93
C LEU A 1122 -4.54 10.88 -4.10
N ARG A 1123 -4.26 11.79 -3.16
CA ARG A 1123 -3.01 12.59 -3.16
C ARG A 1123 -1.77 11.71 -3.00
N GLN A 1124 -1.81 10.70 -2.12
CA GLN A 1124 -0.72 9.73 -1.96
C GLN A 1124 -0.51 8.90 -3.24
N ALA A 1125 -1.60 8.44 -3.87
CA ALA A 1125 -1.55 7.75 -5.15
C ALA A 1125 -1.00 8.63 -6.29
N GLU A 1126 -1.33 9.93 -6.30
CA GLU A 1126 -0.79 10.88 -7.28
C GLU A 1126 0.72 11.13 -7.08
N ILE A 1127 1.20 11.22 -5.84
CA ILE A 1127 2.63 11.31 -5.53
C ILE A 1127 3.37 10.06 -6.04
N LEU A 1128 2.89 8.87 -5.69
CA LEU A 1128 3.46 7.60 -6.18
C LEU A 1128 3.42 7.51 -7.71
N LEU A 1129 2.34 7.99 -8.36
CA LEU A 1129 2.24 8.04 -9.81
C LEU A 1129 3.26 9.01 -10.44
N ARG A 1130 3.56 10.15 -9.80
CA ARG A 1130 4.63 11.08 -10.23
C ARG A 1130 6.01 10.43 -10.11
N GLU A 1131 6.31 9.77 -8.98
CA GLU A 1131 7.55 9.01 -8.80
C GLU A 1131 7.75 7.91 -9.86
N LYS A 1132 6.69 7.14 -10.15
CA LYS A 1132 6.75 6.12 -11.23
C LYS A 1132 6.85 6.73 -12.62
N ASN A 1133 6.24 7.90 -12.86
CA ASN A 1133 6.37 8.61 -14.13
C ASN A 1133 7.79 9.13 -14.37
N ILE A 1134 8.47 9.63 -13.33
CA ILE A 1134 9.88 10.02 -13.42
C ILE A 1134 10.73 8.79 -13.78
N LEU A 1135 10.60 7.69 -13.02
CA LEU A 1135 11.33 6.45 -13.30
C LEU A 1135 11.07 5.88 -14.71
N VAL A 1136 9.83 5.97 -15.22
CA VAL A 1136 9.50 5.57 -16.61
C VAL A 1136 10.14 6.51 -17.63
N GLN A 1137 10.21 7.82 -17.35
CA GLN A 1137 10.89 8.79 -18.21
C GLN A 1137 12.41 8.57 -18.22
N ASP A 1138 13.02 8.29 -17.07
CA ASP A 1138 14.44 7.94 -16.96
C ASP A 1138 14.75 6.69 -17.78
N LEU A 1139 13.99 5.61 -17.58
CA LEU A 1139 14.11 4.37 -18.36
C LEU A 1139 13.86 4.57 -19.87
N GLN A 1140 13.01 5.53 -20.25
CA GLN A 1140 12.80 5.90 -21.65
C GLN A 1140 14.02 6.64 -22.22
N THR A 1141 14.69 7.50 -21.45
CA THR A 1141 15.94 8.15 -21.89
C THR A 1141 17.10 7.16 -21.94
N ASP A 1142 17.25 6.26 -20.97
CA ASP A 1142 18.23 5.16 -21.00
C ASP A 1142 18.02 4.27 -22.24
N LYS A 1143 16.75 3.95 -22.56
CA LYS A 1143 16.44 3.21 -23.79
C LYS A 1143 16.85 3.98 -25.03
N GLN A 1144 16.56 5.28 -25.13
CA GLN A 1144 16.96 6.11 -26.28
C GLN A 1144 18.49 6.14 -26.43
N ILE A 1145 19.22 6.34 -25.33
CA ILE A 1145 20.70 6.30 -25.31
C ILE A 1145 21.21 4.93 -25.78
N LYS A 1146 20.56 3.83 -25.39
CA LYS A 1146 20.93 2.47 -25.84
C LYS A 1146 20.56 2.20 -27.29
N ASP A 1147 19.40 2.66 -27.77
CA ASP A 1147 19.01 2.55 -29.16
C ASP A 1147 20.00 3.33 -30.06
N ASP A 1148 20.37 4.56 -29.68
CA ASP A 1148 21.40 5.38 -30.35
C ASP A 1148 22.80 4.74 -30.30
N GLU A 1149 23.21 4.17 -29.16
CA GLU A 1149 24.45 3.40 -29.05
C GLU A 1149 24.44 2.19 -30.01
N THR A 1150 23.34 1.44 -30.11
CA THR A 1150 23.24 0.33 -31.06
C THR A 1150 23.24 0.80 -32.51
N LEU A 1151 22.67 1.96 -32.82
CA LEU A 1151 22.71 2.56 -34.16
C LEU A 1151 24.14 3.01 -34.52
N PHE A 1152 24.84 3.65 -33.59
CA PHE A 1152 26.25 4.03 -33.75
C PHE A 1152 27.14 2.79 -33.96
N LEU A 1153 26.99 1.75 -33.14
CA LEU A 1153 27.73 0.49 -33.28
C LEU A 1153 27.40 -0.24 -34.60
N ARG A 1154 26.13 -0.24 -35.04
CA ARG A 1154 25.72 -0.79 -36.35
C ARG A 1154 26.32 -0.01 -37.52
N ASN A 1155 26.43 1.31 -37.42
CA ASN A 1155 27.06 2.14 -38.45
C ASN A 1155 28.58 1.89 -38.51
N ASN A 1156 29.28 1.86 -37.37
CA ASN A 1156 30.70 1.51 -37.31
C ASN A 1156 30.97 0.09 -37.83
N LEU A 1157 30.12 -0.88 -37.48
CA LEU A 1157 30.22 -2.25 -38.01
C LEU A 1157 30.02 -2.27 -39.54
N ARG A 1158 29.12 -1.44 -40.07
CA ARG A 1158 28.89 -1.32 -41.50
C ARG A 1158 30.07 -0.68 -42.23
N GLU A 1159 30.64 0.39 -41.68
CA GLU A 1159 31.81 1.08 -42.27
C GLU A 1159 33.05 0.19 -42.24
N THR A 1160 33.30 -0.53 -41.14
CA THR A 1160 34.39 -1.54 -41.05
C THR A 1160 34.15 -2.74 -41.98
N GLN A 1161 32.89 -3.13 -42.21
CA GLN A 1161 32.55 -4.19 -43.17
C GLN A 1161 32.66 -3.73 -44.63
N ASP A 1162 32.29 -2.49 -44.95
CA ASP A 1162 32.38 -1.92 -46.30
C ASP A 1162 33.84 -1.58 -46.68
N THR A 1163 34.66 -1.07 -45.75
CA THR A 1163 36.12 -0.93 -45.94
C THR A 1163 36.78 -2.29 -46.13
N LEU A 1164 36.49 -3.30 -45.31
CA LEU A 1164 36.97 -4.68 -45.52
C LEU A 1164 36.52 -5.25 -46.88
N ASN A 1165 35.30 -4.92 -47.34
CA ASN A 1165 34.82 -5.30 -48.67
C ASN A 1165 35.48 -4.51 -49.81
N GLN A 1166 36.00 -3.31 -49.54
CA GLN A 1166 36.80 -2.52 -50.46
C GLN A 1166 38.24 -3.06 -50.54
N GLU A 1167 38.89 -3.36 -49.41
CA GLU A 1167 40.18 -4.05 -49.36
C GLU A 1167 40.15 -5.42 -50.04
N LYS A 1168 39.08 -6.22 -49.84
CA LYS A 1168 38.87 -7.49 -50.54
C LYS A 1168 38.76 -7.30 -52.06
N ARG A 1169 38.08 -6.23 -52.52
CA ARG A 1169 38.00 -5.88 -53.94
C ARG A 1169 39.36 -5.43 -54.49
N VAL A 1170 40.12 -4.62 -53.75
CA VAL A 1170 41.49 -4.19 -54.12
C VAL A 1170 42.43 -5.39 -54.19
N ASN A 1171 42.49 -6.23 -53.14
CA ASN A 1171 43.28 -7.46 -53.12
C ASN A 1171 42.89 -8.44 -54.24
N SER A 1172 41.61 -8.54 -54.60
CA SER A 1172 41.17 -9.36 -55.73
C SER A 1172 41.65 -8.79 -57.07
N SER A 1173 41.62 -7.46 -57.24
CA SER A 1173 42.13 -6.80 -58.45
C SER A 1173 43.65 -6.93 -58.59
N ILE A 1174 44.40 -6.83 -57.49
CA ILE A 1174 45.85 -7.07 -57.42
C ILE A 1174 46.16 -8.54 -57.78
N LYS A 1175 45.45 -9.51 -57.18
CA LYS A 1175 45.59 -10.94 -57.52
C LYS A 1175 45.20 -11.28 -58.95
N LEU A 1176 44.38 -10.45 -59.60
CA LEU A 1176 44.01 -10.57 -61.02
C LEU A 1176 44.90 -9.74 -61.96
N GLY A 1177 45.99 -9.16 -61.46
CA GLY A 1177 47.01 -8.49 -62.29
C GLY A 1177 46.53 -7.26 -63.06
N ARG A 1178 45.52 -6.54 -62.54
CA ARG A 1178 45.02 -5.31 -63.17
C ARG A 1178 45.74 -4.08 -62.61
N ASN A 1179 46.17 -3.18 -63.49
CA ASN A 1179 46.91 -1.96 -63.11
C ASN A 1179 46.12 -1.09 -62.13
N ILE A 1180 46.83 -0.44 -61.23
CA ILE A 1180 46.29 0.19 -60.01
C ILE A 1180 45.80 1.63 -60.27
N ASP A 1181 46.23 2.25 -61.36
CA ASP A 1181 46.17 3.70 -61.63
C ASP A 1181 44.79 4.30 -61.96
N GLN A 1182 43.69 3.59 -61.68
CA GLN A 1182 42.31 4.04 -62.00
C GLN A 1182 41.30 3.93 -60.84
N VAL A 1183 41.76 3.77 -59.60
CA VAL A 1183 40.89 3.86 -58.40
C VAL A 1183 41.21 5.13 -57.62
N GLN A 1184 40.72 6.28 -58.10
CA GLN A 1184 40.70 7.51 -57.29
C GLN A 1184 39.71 7.36 -56.12
N PRO A 1185 39.99 7.96 -54.94
CA PRO A 1185 39.05 8.01 -53.84
C PRO A 1185 37.92 9.01 -54.12
N ASN A 1186 36.68 8.56 -54.06
CA ASN A 1186 35.51 9.44 -54.15
C ASN A 1186 35.27 10.18 -52.82
N GLU A 1187 35.99 11.28 -52.60
CA GLU A 1187 35.54 12.31 -51.66
C GLU A 1187 34.35 13.05 -52.27
N LEU A 1188 33.15 12.92 -51.68
CA LEU A 1188 31.97 13.68 -52.10
C LEU A 1188 31.07 14.10 -50.93
N ILE A 1189 31.59 15.09 -50.19
CA ILE A 1189 30.87 16.30 -49.75
C ILE A 1189 29.38 16.10 -49.38
N ARG A 1190 29.08 16.07 -48.07
CA ARG A 1190 27.79 16.54 -47.57
C ARG A 1190 27.89 18.01 -47.13
N ARG A 1191 27.41 18.94 -47.97
CA ARG A 1191 27.04 20.29 -47.54
C ARG A 1191 25.87 20.83 -48.35
N ASN A 1192 24.81 21.19 -47.63
CA ASN A 1192 23.69 22.10 -47.95
C ASN A 1192 23.00 22.02 -49.33
N GLY A 1193 21.68 21.88 -49.33
CA GLY A 1193 20.86 22.10 -50.52
C GLY A 1193 20.61 23.59 -50.81
N GLY A 1194 20.26 23.92 -52.06
CA GLY A 1194 19.85 25.27 -52.45
C GLY A 1194 19.62 25.43 -53.96
N SER A 1195 18.37 25.70 -54.35
CA SER A 1195 17.89 26.33 -55.61
C SER A 1195 18.44 25.93 -57.00
N ALA A 1196 17.53 25.37 -57.79
CA ALA A 1196 17.01 25.94 -59.06
C ALA A 1196 17.91 26.15 -60.32
N THR A 1197 17.43 25.57 -61.44
CA THR A 1197 17.44 26.12 -62.84
C THR A 1197 18.79 26.28 -63.57
N THR A 1198 18.95 26.14 -64.91
CA THR A 1198 18.00 25.96 -66.05
C THR A 1198 18.70 25.39 -67.32
N LEU A 1199 17.95 24.77 -68.26
CA LEU A 1199 18.28 24.50 -69.70
C LEU A 1199 19.45 23.49 -69.96
N HIS A 1200 19.56 22.67 -71.03
CA HIS A 1200 18.82 22.37 -72.29
C HIS A 1200 19.36 21.02 -72.91
N HIS A 1201 18.84 20.30 -73.94
CA HIS A 1201 17.56 20.38 -74.68
C HIS A 1201 17.02 19.02 -75.26
N HIS A 1202 17.75 18.27 -76.13
CA HIS A 1202 17.27 17.07 -76.88
C HIS A 1202 18.36 15.97 -76.99
N CYS A 1203 18.16 14.62 -76.93
CA CYS A 1203 17.05 13.67 -77.24
C CYS A 1203 17.02 13.20 -78.72
N PRO A 1204 16.61 11.95 -79.09
CA PRO A 1204 16.99 10.57 -78.66
C PRO A 1204 17.26 9.67 -79.93
N PRO A 1205 16.95 8.33 -80.04
CA PRO A 1205 16.78 7.22 -79.09
C PRO A 1205 17.58 5.93 -79.43
N ASP A 1206 17.57 4.92 -78.53
CA ASP A 1206 16.92 3.62 -78.81
C ASP A 1206 16.66 2.87 -77.49
N ILE A 1207 15.57 2.08 -77.42
CA ILE A 1207 15.07 1.42 -76.20
C ILE A 1207 14.55 0.02 -76.53
N ASN A 1208 15.30 -1.02 -76.14
CA ASN A 1208 14.75 -2.38 -75.92
C ASN A 1208 15.62 -3.30 -75.06
N GLY A 1209 16.96 -3.22 -75.18
CA GLY A 1209 17.86 -4.22 -74.58
C GLY A 1209 17.87 -4.35 -73.04
N LYS A 1210 17.44 -3.34 -72.28
CA LYS A 1210 17.57 -3.31 -70.81
C LYS A 1210 16.44 -4.01 -70.02
N ILE A 1211 15.30 -4.34 -70.65
CA ILE A 1211 14.15 -4.91 -69.91
C ILE A 1211 14.30 -6.41 -69.68
N HIS A 1212 14.91 -7.15 -70.62
CA HIS A 1212 15.05 -8.61 -70.52
C HIS A 1212 16.06 -9.07 -69.47
N THR A 1213 17.17 -8.34 -69.27
CA THR A 1213 18.17 -8.66 -68.25
C THR A 1213 17.63 -8.48 -66.84
N VAL A 1214 16.99 -7.34 -66.55
CA VAL A 1214 16.40 -7.04 -65.23
C VAL A 1214 15.32 -8.08 -64.84
N LYS A 1215 14.47 -8.50 -65.79
CA LYS A 1215 13.50 -9.59 -65.52
C LYS A 1215 14.18 -10.94 -65.24
N ARG A 1216 15.30 -11.25 -65.89
CA ARG A 1216 16.06 -12.50 -65.64
C ARG A 1216 16.65 -12.50 -64.23
N ASP A 1217 17.36 -11.44 -63.85
CA ASP A 1217 17.99 -11.31 -62.54
C ASP A 1217 16.96 -11.32 -61.40
N MET A 1218 15.77 -10.75 -61.63
CA MET A 1218 14.68 -10.75 -60.67
C MET A 1218 14.07 -12.16 -60.49
N ASN A 1219 13.81 -12.88 -61.58
CA ASN A 1219 13.35 -14.28 -61.50
C ASN A 1219 14.40 -15.20 -60.84
N GLU A 1220 15.69 -15.00 -61.10
CA GLU A 1220 16.73 -15.83 -60.50
C GLU A 1220 16.85 -15.59 -58.98
N LYS A 1221 16.66 -14.34 -58.51
CA LYS A 1221 16.55 -14.02 -57.08
C LYS A 1221 15.29 -14.63 -56.43
N ILE A 1222 14.16 -14.63 -57.14
CA ILE A 1222 12.91 -15.27 -56.66
C ILE A 1222 13.12 -16.80 -56.53
N ASN A 1223 13.74 -17.44 -57.52
CA ASN A 1223 14.02 -18.87 -57.46
C ASN A 1223 14.97 -19.26 -56.31
N ARG A 1224 16.00 -18.45 -56.04
CA ARG A 1224 16.88 -18.66 -54.88
C ARG A 1224 16.11 -18.56 -53.55
N LYS A 1225 15.26 -17.54 -53.37
CA LYS A 1225 14.40 -17.40 -52.19
C LYS A 1225 13.39 -18.54 -52.05
N ASN A 1226 12.80 -19.02 -53.14
CA ASN A 1226 11.87 -20.14 -53.13
C ASN A 1226 12.55 -21.46 -52.74
N TYR A 1227 13.82 -21.65 -53.12
CA TYR A 1227 14.65 -22.77 -52.65
C TYR A 1227 14.97 -22.66 -51.16
N GLU A 1228 15.45 -21.48 -50.72
CA GLU A 1228 15.78 -21.16 -49.33
C GLU A 1228 14.57 -21.35 -48.38
N ILE A 1229 13.39 -20.89 -48.78
CA ILE A 1229 12.12 -21.13 -48.06
C ILE A 1229 11.76 -22.62 -48.03
N LYS A 1230 12.11 -23.41 -49.05
CA LYS A 1230 11.85 -24.85 -49.08
C LYS A 1230 12.77 -25.60 -48.11
N THR A 1231 14.06 -25.28 -48.05
CA THR A 1231 14.99 -25.85 -47.06
C THR A 1231 14.57 -25.48 -45.64
N LEU A 1232 14.29 -24.20 -45.37
CA LEU A 1232 13.83 -23.75 -44.04
C LEU A 1232 12.52 -24.42 -43.59
N LYS A 1233 11.60 -24.72 -44.52
CA LYS A 1233 10.38 -25.49 -44.22
C LYS A 1233 10.64 -26.96 -43.94
N GLN A 1234 11.66 -27.56 -44.56
CA GLN A 1234 12.05 -28.93 -44.29
C GLN A 1234 12.78 -29.04 -42.94
N GLU A 1235 13.75 -28.17 -42.68
CA GLU A 1235 14.45 -28.05 -41.38
C GLU A 1235 13.46 -27.82 -40.23
N LEU A 1236 12.43 -26.98 -40.43
CA LEU A 1236 11.36 -26.76 -39.45
C LEU A 1236 10.51 -28.02 -39.22
N HIS A 1237 10.29 -28.86 -40.24
CA HIS A 1237 9.52 -30.10 -40.10
C HIS A 1237 10.32 -31.16 -39.34
N GLU A 1238 11.61 -31.31 -39.67
CA GLU A 1238 12.55 -32.21 -38.98
C GLU A 1238 12.75 -31.79 -37.51
N ALA A 1239 12.76 -30.47 -37.22
CA ALA A 1239 12.76 -29.93 -35.86
C ALA A 1239 11.44 -30.21 -35.10
N LEU A 1240 10.30 -30.24 -35.79
CA LEU A 1240 8.99 -30.49 -35.17
C LEU A 1240 8.78 -31.99 -34.90
N ASP A 1241 9.24 -32.86 -35.79
CA ASP A 1241 9.21 -34.31 -35.60
C ASP A 1241 10.16 -34.74 -34.46
N THR A 1242 11.35 -34.16 -34.36
CA THR A 1242 12.27 -34.42 -33.22
C THR A 1242 11.74 -33.86 -31.89
N LEU A 1243 11.04 -32.72 -31.89
CA LEU A 1243 10.35 -32.22 -30.69
C LEU A 1243 9.19 -33.15 -30.28
N SER A 1244 8.44 -33.69 -31.25
CA SER A 1244 7.39 -34.68 -31.02
C SER A 1244 7.94 -35.97 -30.42
N GLU A 1245 9.05 -36.49 -30.95
CA GLU A 1245 9.72 -37.68 -30.42
C GLU A 1245 10.27 -37.46 -29.00
N GLN A 1246 10.82 -36.27 -28.70
CA GLN A 1246 11.22 -35.90 -27.33
C GLN A 1246 10.02 -35.79 -26.38
N SER A 1247 8.91 -35.19 -26.82
CA SER A 1247 7.67 -35.14 -26.03
C SER A 1247 7.14 -36.55 -25.71
N HIS A 1248 7.20 -37.46 -26.68
CA HIS A 1248 6.84 -38.87 -26.46
C HIS A 1248 7.78 -39.56 -25.45
N LYS A 1249 9.09 -39.33 -25.54
CA LYS A 1249 10.08 -39.88 -24.58
C LYS A 1249 9.87 -39.34 -23.16
N VAL A 1250 9.59 -38.04 -23.01
CA VAL A 1250 9.22 -37.45 -21.70
C VAL A 1250 7.96 -38.14 -21.15
N LYS A 1251 6.91 -38.29 -21.95
CA LYS A 1251 5.65 -38.91 -21.52
C LYS A 1251 5.80 -40.40 -21.14
N VAL A 1252 6.71 -41.14 -21.79
CA VAL A 1252 7.07 -42.51 -21.39
C VAL A 1252 7.84 -42.52 -20.07
N LEU A 1253 8.75 -41.59 -19.84
CA LEU A 1253 9.48 -41.46 -18.57
C LEU A 1253 8.56 -41.02 -17.42
N GLU A 1254 7.58 -40.15 -17.67
CA GLU A 1254 6.54 -39.79 -16.71
C GLU A 1254 5.74 -41.04 -16.28
N LEU A 1255 5.24 -41.83 -17.24
CA LEU A 1255 4.53 -43.08 -16.94
C LEU A 1255 5.39 -44.08 -16.15
N GLN A 1256 6.66 -44.27 -16.54
CA GLN A 1256 7.60 -45.12 -15.80
C GLN A 1256 7.85 -44.60 -14.37
N SER A 1257 7.87 -43.28 -14.15
CA SER A 1257 7.99 -42.70 -12.80
C SER A 1257 6.75 -42.96 -11.93
N MET A 1258 5.55 -42.98 -12.53
CA MET A 1258 4.32 -43.32 -11.82
C MET A 1258 4.31 -44.79 -11.40
N ASP A 1259 4.72 -45.71 -12.27
CA ASP A 1259 4.83 -47.13 -11.91
C ASP A 1259 5.84 -47.38 -10.78
N ILE A 1260 7.00 -46.69 -10.79
CA ILE A 1260 7.98 -46.76 -9.70
C ILE A 1260 7.40 -46.21 -8.38
N SER A 1261 6.62 -45.12 -8.43
CA SER A 1261 5.98 -44.55 -7.24
C SER A 1261 4.95 -45.51 -6.61
N ASN A 1262 4.15 -46.19 -7.44
CA ASN A 1262 3.17 -47.19 -6.99
C ASN A 1262 3.84 -48.48 -6.49
N GLY A 1263 5.02 -48.82 -7.01
CA GLY A 1263 5.81 -49.98 -6.57
C GLY A 1263 6.40 -49.86 -5.16
N THR A 1264 6.39 -48.67 -4.55
CA THR A 1264 7.05 -48.39 -3.25
C THR A 1264 6.07 -48.38 -2.06
N ILE A 1265 4.85 -48.91 -2.24
CA ILE A 1265 3.81 -49.03 -1.18
C ILE A 1265 3.38 -50.50 -0.99
N LYS A 1266 4.37 -51.39 -0.82
CA LYS A 1266 4.22 -52.79 -0.37
C LYS A 1266 5.42 -53.24 0.46
#